data_AF-A0AAD5LXI4-F1
#
_entry.id   AF-A0AAD5LXI4-F1
#
_cell.length_a   1.000
_cell.length_b   1.000
_cell.length_c   1.000
_cell.angle_alpha   90.00
_cell.angle_beta   90.00
_cell.angle_gamma   90.00
#
_symmetry.space_group_name_H-M   'P 1'
#
loop_
_entity.id
_entity.type
_entity.pdbx_description
1 polymer ?
#
loop_
_entity_poly.entity_id
_entity_poly.type
_entity_poly.pdbx_seq_one_letter_code
_entity_poly.pdbx_strand_id
1 'polypeptide(L)'
;MSRRLTAAMMPELELSEEDVQELKVLGSELRHEVLTQYEDFLFNQQRQVDKSRWKFVRSQEDVHVYRERDDVKAGDRSFDPLGSDSRTRSTAMEIGPMAAMAANSDMPVMMVTGTVPGTVDDARYGSTFHDTATLRQRSVYQNEYMEDCAVLQVIESPSHDEPFDFMGVIWYLKSFPFSSVMRSRDSLTYCHMHSTSLRSGERVGINLYHSIQHRALPEFADMNVLRAQVSLVVIFRQLEPQKVEIFMMNFLDPLGHLSEMIVVPEASKTLLAITNTCDTAQRRKLRWLVRERRRQLLKDRQTPGKLVLSASSMNLDMKAIDFCLACTMEVKRIPAREVAQRELEEQQYAARESRVLRDSDDLLRSISIPPLELTDDDEFELRHLAADLEREAMVAFEEFTYTHECRVDPARWKLLRAKGELQVFRERDCVKHSNQSTPSHTDRSPSICYSTETSSTLTDDGLALRKTAVTAMEIGPRQSMAANSSMPCILVTGSTNGTLDDALYGITIHDTPSLRTRIVYQKSGVDDAAVVATLETGNDEDPYRFMGITWFLKDYPVLNAVVRPRDLLLFTSIRQSTTSRGERIGIAFYHSITHRDLPEHSKSSVIRVQNSLSIVMRQLTDQRLEIFMINFVDPLGRVPEMFVTQDIAHALLTSADLPTTGVKKKVNYLLRHRNRFWSSQDDDEAKDSATACCCACSKRLAGFFSNNGSVCQLCRELSCTKCLVTKKIVAEATNTSTTCTIAEICVRCFMFARKFPAYRVAQEELGRRRRGQQSSAMRPDFPIPRAHLPTIDVTPQEHAQRQREVDSAVLQTMEAFQHYRDQQDRGVDGRMWKPIAGREKLSVFKERRRGTASTISTDSSLTRDGVSWTGAENEPHHTRAAGSRRRASYSAPLESDRSMDSTRRLLLVGEMPGRVESLLYGLVTKNQEELALLNTYYYEDIADCALLNVMTPPTADRPLEFLGYKWLVKRAPTLGRGKRHRDAVYIESCGLTTMPVSQDVDDEDDLPEETIGYHVMQSVRLARFPEWEYRNCTRMQHGACFLFRQAKPTTIEVFALANVEYHAGHKRMSLRPILHAEQLLAVSRLMDIAEAKRLTLMIKKRRAIREERHEGTRSKPGPLKEPAKKCALCRQRKRFYNVVNLKDCVICEDDVCAKCRVQRSVFLSDGTLGRIQRIECCKSCAISAASATSASCKEPERPDRDRVAQPEGGSRYRIAILDRFQRMMELREVAESTYQTARRNAALVQQQQEEQERKASSASFNSSIGDFC
;
A
#
# COMPACT_ATOMS: atom_id res chain seq x y z
N MET A 1 10.01 5.30 -2.96
CA MET A 1 9.08 4.70 -1.95
C MET A 1 9.09 3.19 -2.16
N SER A 2 9.53 2.41 -1.17
CA SER A 2 9.40 0.95 -1.24
C SER A 2 7.92 0.54 -1.33
N ARG A 3 7.60 -0.48 -2.14
CA ARG A 3 6.32 -1.17 -2.09
C ARG A 3 6.19 -1.79 -0.71
N ARG A 4 5.16 -1.41 0.07
CA ARG A 4 4.88 -2.06 1.34
C ARG A 4 4.44 -3.48 1.06
N LEU A 5 5.25 -4.45 1.46
CA LEU A 5 4.99 -5.86 1.28
C LEU A 5 3.74 -6.27 2.07
N THR A 6 2.85 -7.04 1.45
CA THR A 6 1.60 -7.52 2.05
C THR A 6 1.35 -8.97 1.68
N ALA A 7 0.50 -9.65 2.46
CA ALA A 7 0.08 -11.04 2.23
C ALA A 7 -0.53 -11.25 0.83
N ALA A 8 -1.21 -10.25 0.28
CA ALA A 8 -1.78 -10.29 -1.07
C ALA A 8 -0.73 -10.31 -2.20
N MET A 9 0.54 -10.14 -1.87
CA MET A 9 1.68 -10.25 -2.80
C MET A 9 2.39 -11.60 -2.69
N MET A 10 1.98 -12.48 -1.78
CA MET A 10 2.53 -13.83 -1.69
C MET A 10 1.90 -14.71 -2.78
N PRO A 11 2.70 -15.46 -3.55
CA PRO A 11 2.16 -16.48 -4.45
C PRO A 11 1.58 -17.64 -3.64
N GLU A 12 0.66 -18.37 -4.26
CA GLU A 12 0.19 -19.66 -3.77
C GLU A 12 1.34 -20.67 -3.73
N LEU A 13 1.43 -21.44 -2.64
CA LEU A 13 2.62 -22.23 -2.31
C LEU A 13 2.38 -23.73 -2.51
N GLU A 14 2.57 -24.18 -3.74
CA GLU A 14 2.56 -25.62 -4.05
C GLU A 14 3.84 -26.29 -3.55
N LEU A 15 3.69 -27.19 -2.57
CA LEU A 15 4.74 -28.09 -2.08
C LEU A 15 4.60 -29.47 -2.76
N SER A 16 5.71 -30.08 -3.15
CA SER A 16 5.70 -31.47 -3.62
C SER A 16 5.60 -32.47 -2.47
N GLU A 17 5.30 -33.74 -2.78
CA GLU A 17 5.31 -34.82 -1.78
C GLU A 17 6.70 -35.00 -1.15
N GLU A 18 7.77 -34.73 -1.91
CA GLU A 18 9.17 -34.74 -1.44
C GLU A 18 9.39 -33.59 -0.44
N ASP A 19 9.00 -32.35 -0.77
CA ASP A 19 9.08 -31.20 0.15
C ASP A 19 8.30 -31.46 1.44
N VAL A 20 7.09 -32.05 1.35
CA VAL A 20 6.26 -32.40 2.51
C VAL A 20 6.94 -33.45 3.39
N GLN A 21 7.59 -34.45 2.80
CA GLN A 21 8.30 -35.47 3.55
C GLN A 21 9.58 -34.92 4.21
N GLU A 22 10.34 -34.04 3.53
CA GLU A 22 11.48 -33.32 4.13
C GLU A 22 11.04 -32.47 5.33
N LEU A 23 9.94 -31.72 5.20
CA LEU A 23 9.40 -30.91 6.31
C LEU A 23 8.94 -31.77 7.51
N LYS A 24 8.41 -32.97 7.28
CA LYS A 24 8.06 -33.92 8.34
C LYS A 24 9.29 -34.43 9.09
N VAL A 25 10.37 -34.73 8.38
CA VAL A 25 11.66 -35.14 8.98
C VAL A 25 12.25 -33.99 9.80
N LEU A 26 12.39 -32.80 9.21
CA LEU A 26 12.87 -31.59 9.88
C LEU A 26 12.09 -31.28 11.15
N GLY A 27 10.76 -31.39 11.10
CA GLY A 27 9.90 -31.23 12.26
C GLY A 27 10.19 -32.25 13.36
N SER A 28 10.52 -33.49 13.01
CA SER A 28 10.87 -34.54 13.97
C SER A 28 12.22 -34.29 14.65
N GLU A 29 13.23 -33.89 13.87
CA GLU A 29 14.57 -33.57 14.37
C GLU A 29 14.55 -32.41 15.36
N LEU A 30 13.92 -31.29 15.00
CA LEU A 30 13.76 -30.11 15.87
C LEU A 30 12.99 -30.40 17.16
N ARG A 31 11.95 -31.26 17.10
CA ARG A 31 11.24 -31.70 18.32
C ARG A 31 12.18 -32.52 19.21
N HIS A 32 12.93 -33.47 18.64
CA HIS A 32 13.83 -34.34 19.38
C HIS A 32 14.98 -33.57 20.04
N GLU A 33 15.58 -32.60 19.32
CA GLU A 33 16.62 -31.69 19.80
C GLU A 33 16.16 -30.95 21.07
N VAL A 34 15.02 -30.25 21.00
CA VAL A 34 14.56 -29.40 22.12
C VAL A 34 13.87 -30.20 23.23
N LEU A 35 13.22 -31.33 22.93
CA LEU A 35 12.75 -32.27 23.96
C LEU A 35 13.91 -32.79 24.81
N THR A 36 15.01 -33.18 24.19
CA THR A 36 16.18 -33.70 24.92
C THR A 36 16.77 -32.64 25.85
N GLN A 37 16.85 -31.38 25.39
CA GLN A 37 17.29 -30.25 26.22
C GLN A 37 16.32 -29.97 27.38
N TYR A 38 15.01 -30.08 27.14
CA TYR A 38 13.99 -29.89 28.18
C TYR A 38 14.00 -31.02 29.22
N GLU A 39 14.19 -32.27 28.80
CA GLU A 39 14.29 -33.41 29.70
C GLU A 39 15.56 -33.33 30.56
N ASP A 40 16.69 -32.88 29.99
CA ASP A 40 17.91 -32.58 30.77
C ASP A 40 17.67 -31.47 31.80
N PHE A 41 17.05 -30.36 31.38
CA PHE A 41 16.64 -29.26 32.28
C PHE A 41 15.70 -29.75 33.41
N LEU A 42 14.74 -30.62 33.08
CA LEU A 42 13.72 -31.12 34.00
C LEU A 42 14.28 -32.14 35.00
N PHE A 43 15.03 -33.14 34.54
CA PHE A 43 15.45 -34.30 35.35
C PHE A 43 16.87 -34.14 35.93
N ASN A 44 17.82 -33.65 35.14
CA ASN A 44 19.23 -33.57 35.54
C ASN A 44 19.55 -32.23 36.22
N GLN A 45 19.10 -31.12 35.64
CA GLN A 45 19.32 -29.77 36.20
C GLN A 45 18.29 -29.36 37.27
N GLN A 46 17.30 -30.21 37.56
CA GLN A 46 16.22 -29.95 38.53
C GLN A 46 15.52 -28.58 38.35
N ARG A 47 15.34 -28.17 37.08
CA ARG A 47 14.79 -26.87 36.64
C ARG A 47 15.60 -25.65 37.09
N GLN A 48 16.85 -25.82 37.51
CA GLN A 48 17.77 -24.73 37.79
C GLN A 48 18.48 -24.30 36.50
N VAL A 49 18.37 -23.02 36.16
CA VAL A 49 19.10 -22.46 35.02
C VAL A 49 20.59 -22.34 35.38
N ASP A 50 21.44 -23.06 34.66
CA ASP A 50 22.89 -22.92 34.77
C ASP A 50 23.34 -21.49 34.42
N LYS A 51 23.78 -20.74 35.43
CA LYS A 51 24.20 -19.33 35.32
C LYS A 51 25.57 -19.17 34.68
N SER A 52 26.34 -20.25 34.53
CA SER A 52 27.64 -20.28 33.86
C SER A 52 27.48 -20.30 32.33
N ARG A 53 26.44 -20.97 31.81
CA ARG A 53 26.05 -20.93 30.39
C ARG A 53 25.04 -19.83 30.06
N TRP A 54 24.05 -19.62 30.92
CA TRP A 54 22.92 -18.72 30.67
C TRP A 54 23.04 -17.39 31.42
N LYS A 55 22.82 -16.29 30.71
CA LYS A 55 22.75 -14.93 31.26
C LYS A 55 21.32 -14.40 31.16
N PHE A 56 20.76 -13.97 32.29
CA PHE A 56 19.43 -13.35 32.35
C PHE A 56 19.36 -12.09 31.48
N VAL A 57 18.25 -11.93 30.74
CA VAL A 57 17.98 -10.78 29.87
C VAL A 57 16.80 -9.95 30.40
N ARG A 58 15.66 -10.60 30.67
CA ARG A 58 14.38 -9.96 31.01
C ARG A 58 13.41 -10.99 31.57
N SER A 59 12.45 -10.56 32.39
CA SER A 59 11.26 -11.33 32.71
C SER A 59 9.98 -10.52 32.47
N GLN A 60 8.86 -11.22 32.35
CA GLN A 60 7.50 -10.69 32.46
C GLN A 60 6.68 -11.73 33.22
N GLU A 61 6.02 -11.30 34.31
CA GLU A 61 5.39 -12.21 35.27
C GLU A 61 6.40 -13.27 35.76
N ASP A 62 6.02 -14.55 35.78
CA ASP A 62 6.89 -15.66 36.17
C ASP A 62 7.71 -16.24 34.99
N VAL A 63 7.68 -15.60 33.82
CA VAL A 63 8.39 -16.06 32.61
C VAL A 63 9.68 -15.27 32.39
N HIS A 64 10.79 -15.99 32.29
CA HIS A 64 12.15 -15.46 32.31
C HIS A 64 12.89 -15.81 31.01
N VAL A 65 13.49 -14.80 30.37
CA VAL A 65 14.32 -14.92 29.15
C VAL A 65 15.80 -14.86 29.52
N TYR A 66 16.55 -15.82 29.02
CA TYR A 66 18.00 -15.93 29.13
C TYR A 66 18.62 -15.97 27.73
N ARG A 67 19.85 -15.46 27.60
CA ARG A 67 20.72 -15.64 26.43
C ARG A 67 21.89 -16.53 26.82
N GLU A 68 22.41 -17.29 25.87
CA GLU A 68 23.68 -18.00 26.04
C GLU A 68 24.85 -17.00 26.13
N ARG A 69 25.98 -17.43 26.72
CA ARG A 69 27.20 -16.61 26.85
C ARG A 69 28.27 -17.02 25.84
N ASP A 70 29.09 -16.04 25.45
CA ASP A 70 30.07 -16.17 24.36
C ASP A 70 31.35 -16.93 24.76
N ASP A 71 31.64 -17.02 26.05
CA ASP A 71 32.76 -17.79 26.63
C ASP A 71 32.56 -19.31 26.44
N VAL A 72 31.33 -19.80 26.52
CA VAL A 72 31.00 -21.21 26.23
C VAL A 72 31.14 -21.52 24.73
N LYS A 73 30.84 -20.57 23.83
CA LYS A 73 30.98 -20.73 22.37
C LYS A 73 32.43 -20.98 21.92
N ALA A 74 33.44 -20.65 22.74
CA ALA A 74 34.84 -20.81 22.40
C ALA A 74 35.42 -22.19 22.77
N GLY A 75 34.90 -22.84 23.81
CA GLY A 75 35.45 -24.12 24.32
C GLY A 75 35.21 -25.32 23.40
N ASP A 76 34.13 -25.29 22.61
CA ASP A 76 33.69 -26.40 21.75
C ASP A 76 34.14 -26.24 20.27
N ARG A 77 34.91 -25.18 19.96
CA ARG A 77 35.36 -24.82 18.61
C ARG A 77 36.76 -25.33 18.25
N SER A 78 37.29 -26.33 18.94
CA SER A 78 38.57 -26.98 18.57
C SER A 78 38.41 -27.94 17.38
N PHE A 79 38.06 -27.39 16.20
CA PHE A 79 38.06 -28.10 14.93
C PHE A 79 38.74 -27.25 13.85
N ASP A 80 39.84 -27.78 13.31
CA ASP A 80 40.74 -27.04 12.41
C ASP A 80 40.05 -26.67 11.07
N PRO A 81 40.07 -25.39 10.62
CA PRO A 81 39.40 -24.98 9.38
C PRO A 81 40.13 -25.35 8.08
N LEU A 82 41.24 -26.09 8.15
CA LEU A 82 42.09 -26.45 7.02
C LEU A 82 41.79 -27.86 6.49
N GLY A 83 40.55 -28.07 6.02
CA GLY A 83 40.11 -29.33 5.42
C GLY A 83 38.98 -29.15 4.41
N SER A 84 39.29 -29.25 3.12
CA SER A 84 38.30 -29.16 2.03
C SER A 84 37.44 -30.42 1.91
N ASP A 85 36.22 -30.21 1.39
CA ASP A 85 35.29 -31.17 0.77
C ASP A 85 34.33 -32.04 1.62
N SER A 86 33.07 -32.01 1.17
CA SER A 86 32.01 -33.04 1.30
C SER A 86 31.42 -33.41 2.67
N ARG A 87 31.84 -32.85 3.82
CA ARG A 87 31.30 -33.26 5.15
C ARG A 87 30.19 -32.39 5.77
N THR A 88 29.93 -31.17 5.30
CA THR A 88 28.99 -30.23 5.94
C THR A 88 27.52 -30.68 6.00
N ARG A 89 27.10 -31.66 5.19
CA ARG A 89 25.75 -32.26 5.28
C ARG A 89 25.66 -33.40 6.30
N SER A 90 26.80 -33.92 6.77
CA SER A 90 26.88 -35.00 7.77
C SER A 90 26.90 -34.45 9.19
N THR A 91 27.62 -33.35 9.42
CA THR A 91 27.78 -32.76 10.78
C THR A 91 26.56 -32.00 11.27
N ALA A 92 25.71 -31.47 10.37
CA ALA A 92 24.43 -30.86 10.75
C ALA A 92 23.47 -31.86 11.42
N MET A 93 23.61 -33.15 11.08
CA MET A 93 22.77 -34.24 11.60
C MET A 93 23.17 -34.69 13.02
N GLU A 94 24.36 -34.32 13.49
CA GLU A 94 24.91 -34.74 14.79
C GLU A 94 24.61 -33.75 15.93
N ILE A 95 24.31 -32.47 15.60
CA ILE A 95 24.16 -31.39 16.59
C ILE A 95 22.71 -30.89 16.70
N GLY A 96 21.89 -31.07 15.65
CA GLY A 96 20.47 -30.68 15.61
C GLY A 96 20.20 -29.40 14.79
N PRO A 97 19.01 -29.22 14.19
CA PRO A 97 18.78 -28.13 13.23
C PRO A 97 18.79 -26.72 13.84
N MET A 98 18.37 -26.52 15.10
CA MET A 98 18.48 -25.21 15.75
C MET A 98 19.93 -24.87 16.08
N ALA A 99 20.68 -25.83 16.63
CA ALA A 99 22.12 -25.67 16.87
C ALA A 99 22.91 -25.44 15.57
N ALA A 100 22.56 -26.11 14.47
CA ALA A 100 23.18 -25.88 13.16
C ALA A 100 22.91 -24.47 12.61
N MET A 101 21.72 -23.90 12.82
CA MET A 101 21.47 -22.48 12.52
C MET A 101 22.29 -21.55 13.42
N ALA A 102 22.36 -21.83 14.72
CA ALA A 102 23.13 -21.03 15.67
C ALA A 102 24.65 -21.06 15.41
N ALA A 103 25.20 -22.21 15.00
CA ALA A 103 26.62 -22.35 14.68
C ALA A 103 27.09 -21.46 13.52
N ASN A 104 26.17 -21.13 12.60
CA ASN A 104 26.41 -20.29 11.42
C ASN A 104 26.12 -18.79 11.66
N SER A 105 25.92 -18.36 12.90
CA SER A 105 25.61 -16.96 13.26
C SER A 105 26.34 -16.50 14.51
N ASP A 106 26.58 -15.19 14.59
CA ASP A 106 27.10 -14.54 15.80
C ASP A 106 26.00 -14.33 16.87
N MET A 107 24.72 -14.46 16.51
CA MET A 107 23.60 -14.31 17.45
C MET A 107 23.60 -15.43 18.52
N PRO A 108 23.17 -15.13 19.77
CA PRO A 108 23.07 -16.14 20.82
C PRO A 108 21.79 -16.96 20.66
N VAL A 109 21.82 -18.21 21.12
CA VAL A 109 20.61 -18.94 21.46
C VAL A 109 19.99 -18.29 22.70
N MET A 110 18.65 -18.23 22.73
CA MET A 110 17.87 -17.77 23.88
C MET A 110 17.02 -18.92 24.42
N MET A 111 16.96 -19.01 25.74
CA MET A 111 16.10 -19.92 26.47
C MET A 111 15.05 -19.11 27.23
N VAL A 112 13.81 -19.57 27.22
CA VAL A 112 12.72 -19.00 28.01
C VAL A 112 12.14 -20.09 28.91
N THR A 113 12.05 -19.82 30.20
CA THR A 113 11.47 -20.75 31.17
C THR A 113 10.65 -19.99 32.22
N GLY A 114 9.58 -20.61 32.71
CA GLY A 114 8.68 -20.04 33.70
C GLY A 114 7.29 -20.65 33.69
N THR A 115 6.34 -20.02 34.39
CA THR A 115 4.96 -20.53 34.44
C THR A 115 3.91 -19.49 34.06
N VAL A 116 2.78 -19.94 33.54
CA VAL A 116 1.61 -19.12 33.19
C VAL A 116 0.32 -19.71 33.78
N PRO A 117 -0.69 -18.88 34.14
CA PRO A 117 -1.94 -19.36 34.73
C PRO A 117 -2.89 -19.95 33.67
N GLY A 118 -3.24 -21.22 33.82
CA GLY A 118 -4.22 -21.92 32.96
C GLY A 118 -4.00 -23.43 32.84
N THR A 119 -4.61 -24.04 31.83
CA THR A 119 -4.36 -25.44 31.44
C THR A 119 -3.45 -25.54 30.20
N VAL A 120 -2.79 -26.69 29.98
CA VAL A 120 -2.02 -26.93 28.75
C VAL A 120 -2.92 -26.81 27.51
N ASP A 121 -4.13 -27.35 27.58
CA ASP A 121 -5.11 -27.22 26.49
C ASP A 121 -5.52 -25.74 26.25
N ASP A 122 -5.52 -24.87 27.29
CA ASP A 122 -5.63 -23.41 27.10
C ASP A 122 -4.41 -22.81 26.41
N ALA A 123 -3.19 -23.11 26.89
CA ALA A 123 -1.98 -22.57 26.29
C ALA A 123 -1.84 -22.95 24.80
N ARG A 124 -2.23 -24.18 24.46
CA ARG A 124 -2.33 -24.68 23.08
C ARG A 124 -3.42 -23.99 22.29
N TYR A 125 -4.68 -23.98 22.75
CA TYR A 125 -5.79 -23.30 22.06
C TYR A 125 -5.55 -21.78 21.89
N GLY A 126 -4.85 -21.16 22.84
CA GLY A 126 -4.40 -19.78 22.74
C GLY A 126 -3.34 -19.56 21.67
N SER A 127 -2.60 -20.60 21.28
CA SER A 127 -1.51 -20.54 20.31
C SER A 127 -1.88 -21.03 18.91
N THR A 128 -2.98 -21.79 18.76
CA THR A 128 -3.35 -22.43 17.50
C THR A 128 -3.92 -21.47 16.46
N PHE A 129 -3.64 -21.79 15.20
CA PHE A 129 -4.24 -21.19 14.02
C PHE A 129 -4.28 -22.25 12.91
N HIS A 130 -5.21 -22.11 11.97
CA HIS A 130 -5.37 -23.06 10.86
C HIS A 130 -5.51 -22.36 9.49
N ASP A 131 -5.69 -21.03 9.51
CA ASP A 131 -5.83 -20.18 8.33
C ASP A 131 -5.24 -18.77 8.60
N THR A 132 -5.18 -17.93 7.56
CA THR A 132 -4.68 -16.55 7.66
C THR A 132 -5.49 -15.66 8.62
N ALA A 133 -6.79 -15.90 8.77
CA ALA A 133 -7.65 -15.08 9.63
C ALA A 133 -7.41 -15.37 11.13
N THR A 134 -7.29 -16.64 11.48
CA THR A 134 -6.95 -17.14 12.82
C THR A 134 -5.52 -16.81 13.20
N LEU A 135 -4.55 -16.88 12.27
CA LEU A 135 -3.17 -16.43 12.50
C LEU A 135 -3.12 -14.93 12.84
N ARG A 136 -3.81 -14.08 12.06
CA ARG A 136 -3.92 -12.64 12.34
C ARG A 136 -4.60 -12.35 13.69
N GLN A 137 -5.68 -13.06 13.99
CA GLN A 137 -6.38 -12.94 15.27
C GLN A 137 -5.47 -13.31 16.45
N ARG A 138 -4.70 -14.38 16.34
CA ARG A 138 -3.71 -14.80 17.35
C ARG A 138 -2.65 -13.73 17.56
N SER A 139 -2.04 -13.23 16.48
CA SER A 139 -1.01 -12.19 16.54
C SER A 139 -1.46 -10.94 17.29
N VAL A 140 -2.73 -10.54 17.10
CA VAL A 140 -3.35 -9.42 17.83
C VAL A 140 -3.63 -9.76 19.30
N TYR A 141 -4.12 -10.96 19.61
CA TYR A 141 -4.46 -11.33 20.99
C TYR A 141 -3.22 -11.59 21.86
N GLN A 142 -2.18 -12.20 21.29
CA GLN A 142 -0.90 -12.49 21.96
C GLN A 142 0.06 -11.29 21.99
N ASN A 143 -0.23 -10.22 21.24
CA ASN A 143 0.59 -9.01 21.16
C ASN A 143 1.92 -9.19 20.40
N GLU A 144 1.96 -10.08 19.41
CA GLU A 144 3.16 -10.36 18.59
C GLU A 144 3.47 -9.24 17.58
N TYR A 145 2.44 -8.43 17.27
CA TYR A 145 2.46 -7.29 16.33
C TYR A 145 3.06 -7.62 14.95
N MET A 146 2.60 -8.70 14.32
CA MET A 146 2.89 -8.92 12.89
C MET A 146 2.25 -7.78 12.07
N GLU A 147 3.02 -7.17 11.18
CA GLU A 147 2.57 -6.06 10.34
C GLU A 147 1.63 -6.56 9.24
N ASP A 148 1.94 -7.73 8.69
CA ASP A 148 1.04 -8.57 7.89
C ASP A 148 1.50 -10.04 8.02
N CYS A 149 0.60 -10.98 7.73
CA CYS A 149 0.90 -12.41 7.72
C CYS A 149 -0.11 -13.21 6.89
N ALA A 150 0.31 -14.39 6.44
CA ALA A 150 -0.47 -15.37 5.70
C ALA A 150 -0.11 -16.81 6.11
N VAL A 151 -1.11 -17.69 6.19
CA VAL A 151 -0.87 -19.13 6.02
C VAL A 151 -0.82 -19.37 4.52
N LEU A 152 0.29 -19.93 4.04
CA LEU A 152 0.56 -20.12 2.61
C LEU A 152 0.21 -21.51 2.12
N GLN A 153 0.45 -22.52 2.96
CA GLN A 153 0.09 -23.91 2.68
C GLN A 153 -0.24 -24.64 3.97
N VAL A 154 -1.30 -25.46 3.95
CA VAL A 154 -1.65 -26.39 5.03
C VAL A 154 -1.22 -27.79 4.58
N ILE A 155 -0.39 -28.46 5.39
CA ILE A 155 0.12 -29.81 5.15
C ILE A 155 -0.72 -30.82 5.93
N GLU A 156 -0.95 -30.56 7.22
CA GLU A 156 -1.85 -31.34 8.07
C GLU A 156 -2.80 -30.39 8.82
N SER A 157 -4.08 -30.74 8.81
CA SER A 157 -5.16 -29.98 9.42
C SER A 157 -5.59 -30.63 10.75
N PRO A 158 -6.14 -29.86 11.71
CA PRO A 158 -6.59 -30.40 12.99
C PRO A 158 -7.62 -31.52 12.82
N SER A 159 -7.52 -32.54 13.67
CA SER A 159 -8.49 -33.63 13.75
C SER A 159 -9.45 -33.42 14.93
N HIS A 160 -10.48 -34.25 15.05
CA HIS A 160 -11.40 -34.17 16.20
C HIS A 160 -10.69 -34.58 17.51
N ASP A 161 -9.86 -35.62 17.47
CA ASP A 161 -9.12 -36.12 18.63
C ASP A 161 -7.99 -35.17 19.07
N GLU A 162 -7.30 -34.56 18.10
CA GLU A 162 -6.21 -33.59 18.28
C GLU A 162 -6.58 -32.24 17.61
N PRO A 163 -7.52 -31.46 18.19
CA PRO A 163 -8.04 -30.23 17.59
C PRO A 163 -7.08 -29.03 17.69
N PHE A 164 -5.88 -29.26 18.26
CA PHE A 164 -4.80 -28.27 18.37
C PHE A 164 -3.62 -28.58 17.45
N ASP A 165 -3.67 -29.70 16.73
CA ASP A 165 -2.59 -30.09 15.85
C ASP A 165 -2.71 -29.34 14.50
N PHE A 166 -1.57 -28.93 13.97
CA PHE A 166 -1.48 -28.16 12.73
C PHE A 166 -0.08 -28.31 12.16
N MET A 167 0.01 -28.56 10.86
CA MET A 167 1.27 -28.52 10.13
C MET A 167 1.10 -27.70 8.86
N GLY A 168 2.00 -26.74 8.62
CA GLY A 168 1.89 -25.88 7.45
C GLY A 168 3.06 -24.90 7.31
N VAL A 169 2.98 -24.05 6.29
CA VAL A 169 3.94 -22.98 6.04
C VAL A 169 3.24 -21.64 6.15
N ILE A 170 3.83 -20.73 6.92
CA ILE A 170 3.35 -19.35 7.07
C ILE A 170 4.40 -18.36 6.58
N TRP A 171 3.92 -17.17 6.23
CA TRP A 171 4.74 -15.99 6.01
C TRP A 171 4.27 -14.85 6.92
N TYR A 172 5.20 -14.08 7.48
CA TYR A 172 4.87 -12.87 8.22
C TYR A 172 5.93 -11.78 8.03
N LEU A 173 5.48 -10.53 8.13
CA LEU A 173 6.28 -9.31 8.09
C LEU A 173 6.31 -8.66 9.47
N LYS A 174 7.50 -8.21 9.91
CA LYS A 174 7.69 -7.46 11.15
C LYS A 174 8.54 -6.22 10.91
N SER A 175 8.01 -5.06 11.28
CA SER A 175 8.75 -3.81 11.37
C SER A 175 9.20 -3.55 12.81
N PHE A 176 10.27 -2.76 12.94
CA PHE A 176 10.87 -2.40 14.22
C PHE A 176 10.68 -0.90 14.49
N PRO A 177 10.59 -0.46 15.76
CA PRO A 177 10.32 0.95 16.12
C PRO A 177 11.42 1.94 15.68
N PHE A 178 12.55 1.45 15.14
CA PHE A 178 13.62 2.24 14.53
C PHE A 178 13.68 2.02 13.00
N SER A 179 12.56 2.06 12.30
CA SER A 179 12.48 1.77 10.85
C SER A 179 13.28 2.71 9.93
N SER A 180 13.88 3.77 10.47
CA SER A 180 14.84 4.64 9.80
C SER A 180 16.30 4.15 9.89
N VAL A 181 16.57 3.14 10.72
CA VAL A 181 17.87 2.51 10.96
C VAL A 181 17.82 1.01 10.67
N MET A 182 16.70 0.35 10.96
CA MET A 182 16.42 -1.05 10.61
C MET A 182 15.49 -1.17 9.41
N ARG A 183 15.84 -2.10 8.51
CA ARG A 183 14.93 -2.65 7.51
C ARG A 183 13.82 -3.47 8.18
N SER A 184 12.62 -3.54 7.58
CA SER A 184 11.62 -4.53 7.99
C SER A 184 12.13 -5.94 7.71
N ARG A 185 11.72 -6.92 8.51
CA ARG A 185 12.09 -8.33 8.31
C ARG A 185 10.87 -9.15 7.93
N ASP A 186 11.01 -10.03 6.94
CA ASP A 186 10.04 -11.08 6.70
C ASP A 186 10.58 -12.44 7.16
N SER A 187 9.71 -13.41 7.38
CA SER A 187 10.12 -14.80 7.60
C SER A 187 9.15 -15.75 6.91
N LEU A 188 9.69 -16.72 6.18
CA LEU A 188 8.98 -17.87 5.64
C LEU A 188 9.23 -19.05 6.58
N THR A 189 8.18 -19.55 7.24
CA THR A 189 8.32 -20.37 8.45
C THR A 189 7.45 -21.63 8.37
N TYR A 190 8.09 -22.80 8.39
CA TYR A 190 7.43 -24.07 8.68
C TYR A 190 6.93 -24.06 10.12
N CYS A 191 5.67 -24.46 10.31
CA CYS A 191 5.00 -24.49 11.60
C CYS A 191 4.48 -25.90 11.86
N HIS A 192 4.68 -26.41 13.07
CA HIS A 192 4.14 -27.69 13.52
C HIS A 192 3.70 -27.59 14.98
N MET A 193 2.41 -27.75 15.21
CA MET A 193 1.79 -27.85 16.54
C MET A 193 1.37 -29.30 16.76
N HIS A 194 1.78 -29.91 17.87
CA HIS A 194 1.53 -31.34 18.13
C HIS A 194 1.48 -31.67 19.63
N SER A 195 0.84 -32.78 19.97
CA SER A 195 0.89 -33.43 21.28
C SER A 195 1.99 -34.48 21.31
N THR A 196 2.84 -34.52 22.34
CA THR A 196 3.76 -35.67 22.51
C THR A 196 3.89 -36.05 23.99
N SER A 197 4.62 -37.12 24.28
CA SER A 197 4.88 -37.56 25.65
C SER A 197 6.37 -37.46 25.98
N LEU A 198 6.69 -37.04 27.20
CA LEU A 198 8.04 -37.12 27.76
C LEU A 198 8.38 -38.59 28.08
N ARG A 199 9.66 -38.88 28.37
CA ARG A 199 10.12 -40.18 28.91
C ARG A 199 9.40 -40.60 30.20
N SER A 200 8.83 -39.65 30.95
CA SER A 200 7.97 -39.92 32.12
C SER A 200 6.56 -40.43 31.77
N GLY A 201 6.17 -40.41 30.48
CA GLY A 201 4.80 -40.67 30.03
C GLY A 201 3.87 -39.46 30.14
N GLU A 202 4.32 -38.33 30.68
CA GLU A 202 3.52 -37.10 30.77
C GLU A 202 3.31 -36.48 29.37
N ARG A 203 2.05 -36.21 29.03
CA ARG A 203 1.68 -35.55 27.76
C ARG A 203 1.96 -34.05 27.83
N VAL A 204 2.72 -33.55 26.86
CA VAL A 204 3.07 -32.13 26.67
C VAL A 204 2.59 -31.62 25.31
N GLY A 205 2.29 -30.33 25.24
CA GLY A 205 2.05 -29.63 23.97
C GLY A 205 3.36 -29.08 23.41
N ILE A 206 3.58 -29.21 22.10
CA ILE A 206 4.72 -28.59 21.41
C ILE A 206 4.24 -27.70 20.28
N ASN A 207 4.79 -26.48 20.22
CA ASN A 207 4.69 -25.60 19.06
C ASN A 207 6.09 -25.33 18.50
N LEU A 208 6.29 -25.66 17.23
CA LEU A 208 7.53 -25.48 16.48
C LEU A 208 7.32 -24.47 15.36
N TYR A 209 8.31 -23.59 15.19
CA TYR A 209 8.43 -22.60 14.12
C TYR A 209 9.86 -22.62 13.60
N HIS A 210 10.08 -22.87 12.32
CA HIS A 210 11.42 -22.92 11.74
C HIS A 210 11.45 -22.27 10.36
N SER A 211 12.41 -21.38 10.12
CA SER A 211 12.56 -20.71 8.83
C SER A 211 12.97 -21.70 7.76
N ILE A 212 12.27 -21.68 6.63
CA ILE A 212 12.57 -22.52 5.46
C ILE A 212 12.82 -21.65 4.23
N GLN A 213 13.49 -22.22 3.24
CA GLN A 213 13.73 -21.57 1.95
C GLN A 213 12.87 -22.25 0.88
N HIS A 214 12.15 -21.48 0.07
CA HIS A 214 11.39 -22.02 -1.05
C HIS A 214 11.53 -21.17 -2.31
N ARG A 215 11.72 -21.83 -3.45
CA ARG A 215 12.01 -21.20 -4.77
C ARG A 215 10.96 -20.18 -5.24
N ALA A 216 9.68 -20.39 -4.91
CA ALA A 216 8.59 -19.49 -5.29
C ALA A 216 8.58 -18.19 -4.46
N LEU A 217 9.25 -18.19 -3.30
CA LEU A 217 9.33 -17.09 -2.36
C LEU A 217 10.81 -16.74 -2.09
N PRO A 218 11.52 -16.11 -3.05
CA PRO A 218 12.85 -15.57 -2.80
C PRO A 218 12.81 -14.43 -1.78
N GLU A 219 13.97 -13.98 -1.31
CA GLU A 219 14.08 -12.85 -0.39
C GLU A 219 13.65 -11.54 -1.04
N PHE A 220 12.92 -10.71 -0.29
CA PHE A 220 12.40 -9.42 -0.77
C PHE A 220 13.39 -8.27 -0.59
N ALA A 221 14.68 -8.52 -0.81
CA ALA A 221 15.76 -7.54 -0.67
C ALA A 221 15.49 -6.25 -1.49
N ASP A 222 14.89 -6.39 -2.67
CA ASP A 222 14.50 -5.30 -3.57
C ASP A 222 13.42 -4.36 -2.99
N MET A 223 12.68 -4.81 -1.98
CA MET A 223 11.69 -3.99 -1.25
C MET A 223 12.24 -3.46 0.08
N ASN A 224 13.56 -3.51 0.28
CA ASN A 224 14.23 -3.12 1.53
C ASN A 224 13.73 -3.94 2.73
N VAL A 225 13.40 -5.22 2.48
CA VAL A 225 13.04 -6.23 3.48
C VAL A 225 14.14 -7.29 3.51
N LEU A 226 14.61 -7.66 4.70
CA LEU A 226 15.57 -8.76 4.88
C LEU A 226 14.85 -9.99 5.42
N ARG A 227 15.22 -11.19 4.97
CA ARG A 227 14.63 -12.40 5.52
C ARG A 227 15.30 -12.77 6.84
N ALA A 228 14.54 -12.80 7.93
CA ALA A 228 15.02 -13.30 9.20
C ALA A 228 15.04 -14.84 9.18
N GLN A 229 16.08 -15.42 9.77
CA GLN A 229 16.12 -16.83 10.12
C GLN A 229 15.68 -17.00 11.58
N VAL A 230 14.67 -17.83 11.80
CA VAL A 230 14.04 -18.04 13.11
C VAL A 230 13.88 -19.54 13.31
N SER A 231 14.34 -20.04 14.46
CA SER A 231 13.97 -21.38 14.94
C SER A 231 13.47 -21.22 16.36
N LEU A 232 12.28 -21.72 16.65
CA LEU A 232 11.62 -21.56 17.94
C LEU A 232 10.79 -22.81 18.23
N VAL A 233 11.05 -23.45 19.35
CA VAL A 233 10.25 -24.59 19.84
C VAL A 233 9.82 -24.27 21.26
N VAL A 234 8.51 -24.38 21.52
CA VAL A 234 7.87 -24.19 22.83
C VAL A 234 7.29 -25.51 23.28
N ILE A 235 7.54 -25.87 24.54
CA ILE A 235 6.95 -27.00 25.24
C ILE A 235 6.05 -26.45 26.35
N PHE A 236 4.83 -26.96 26.42
CA PHE A 236 3.84 -26.66 27.45
C PHE A 236 3.57 -27.93 28.27
N ARG A 237 3.86 -27.88 29.57
CA ARG A 237 3.64 -28.99 30.52
C ARG A 237 2.72 -28.54 31.64
N GLN A 238 1.80 -29.41 32.08
CA GLN A 238 0.92 -29.12 33.20
C GLN A 238 1.69 -29.37 34.50
N LEU A 239 1.78 -28.36 35.38
CA LEU A 239 2.32 -28.55 36.74
C LEU A 239 1.20 -28.79 37.76
N GLU A 240 0.20 -27.93 37.70
CA GLU A 240 -0.96 -27.92 38.59
C GLU A 240 -2.20 -27.60 37.73
N PRO A 241 -3.44 -27.91 38.16
CA PRO A 241 -4.65 -27.73 37.33
C PRO A 241 -4.91 -26.33 36.77
N GLN A 242 -4.23 -25.29 37.27
CA GLN A 242 -4.28 -23.91 36.76
C GLN A 242 -2.88 -23.30 36.55
N LYS A 243 -1.84 -24.13 36.38
CA LYS A 243 -0.45 -23.69 36.19
C LYS A 243 0.25 -24.50 35.11
N VAL A 244 0.67 -23.83 34.04
CA VAL A 244 1.41 -24.41 32.90
C VAL A 244 2.87 -23.97 32.99
N GLU A 245 3.79 -24.91 32.93
CA GLU A 245 5.21 -24.67 32.70
C GLU A 245 5.43 -24.44 31.21
N ILE A 246 6.15 -23.37 30.89
CA ILE A 246 6.64 -23.06 29.56
C ILE A 246 8.15 -23.27 29.57
N PHE A 247 8.63 -24.08 28.64
CA PHE A 247 10.05 -24.14 28.27
C PHE A 247 10.16 -23.88 26.78
N MET A 248 11.05 -22.98 26.36
CA MET A 248 11.22 -22.61 24.97
C MET A 248 12.68 -22.39 24.67
N MET A 249 13.12 -22.98 23.56
CA MET A 249 14.40 -22.68 22.93
C MET A 249 14.15 -21.86 21.67
N ASN A 250 14.91 -20.78 21.50
CA ASN A 250 14.81 -19.90 20.36
C ASN A 250 16.18 -19.47 19.85
N PHE A 251 16.32 -19.47 18.52
CA PHE A 251 17.34 -18.76 17.78
C PHE A 251 16.67 -17.76 16.82
N LEU A 252 17.24 -16.56 16.70
CA LEU A 252 16.80 -15.51 15.80
C LEU A 252 18.00 -14.78 15.21
N ASP A 253 18.19 -14.91 13.90
CA ASP A 253 19.07 -14.03 13.12
C ASP A 253 18.24 -13.11 12.22
N PRO A 254 18.16 -11.80 12.51
CA PRO A 254 17.47 -10.83 11.66
C PRO A 254 18.25 -10.44 10.39
N LEU A 255 19.47 -10.95 10.23
CA LEU A 255 20.46 -10.66 9.19
C LEU A 255 20.82 -9.17 9.03
N GLY A 256 21.91 -8.90 8.29
CA GLY A 256 22.30 -7.55 7.88
C GLY A 256 23.07 -6.75 8.94
N HIS A 257 24.09 -7.36 9.58
CA HIS A 257 25.07 -6.69 10.45
C HIS A 257 24.46 -5.93 11.65
N LEU A 258 23.41 -6.45 12.27
CA LEU A 258 22.90 -5.91 13.52
C LEU A 258 23.73 -6.39 14.71
N SER A 259 23.97 -5.50 15.67
CA SER A 259 24.59 -5.86 16.95
C SER A 259 23.60 -6.64 17.83
N GLU A 260 24.12 -7.67 18.51
CA GLU A 260 23.43 -8.42 19.55
C GLU A 260 22.70 -7.52 20.57
N MET A 261 23.34 -6.39 20.95
CA MET A 261 22.79 -5.42 21.91
C MET A 261 21.45 -4.80 21.47
N ILE A 262 21.13 -4.85 20.17
CA ILE A 262 19.87 -4.37 19.61
C ILE A 262 18.88 -5.53 19.43
N VAL A 263 19.38 -6.69 18.99
CA VAL A 263 18.53 -7.85 18.65
C VAL A 263 17.96 -8.51 19.92
N VAL A 264 18.79 -8.82 20.92
CA VAL A 264 18.36 -9.57 22.12
C VAL A 264 17.27 -8.82 22.93
N PRO A 265 17.35 -7.51 23.18
CA PRO A 265 16.28 -6.79 23.86
C PRO A 265 14.94 -6.76 23.12
N GLU A 266 14.95 -6.80 21.78
CA GLU A 266 13.73 -6.78 20.96
C GLU A 266 13.14 -8.18 20.74
N ALA A 267 14.03 -9.18 20.59
CA ALA A 267 13.67 -10.58 20.58
C ALA A 267 13.00 -10.98 21.91
N SER A 268 13.60 -10.62 23.06
CA SER A 268 13.03 -10.93 24.39
C SER A 268 11.61 -10.38 24.59
N LYS A 269 11.27 -9.20 24.07
CA LYS A 269 9.88 -8.70 24.07
C LYS A 269 8.93 -9.59 23.27
N THR A 270 9.39 -10.08 22.11
CA THR A 270 8.60 -10.94 21.23
C THR A 270 8.41 -12.32 21.86
N LEU A 271 9.43 -12.90 22.49
CA LEU A 271 9.31 -14.19 23.16
C LEU A 271 8.36 -14.13 24.38
N LEU A 272 8.37 -13.03 25.13
CA LEU A 272 7.47 -12.82 26.28
C LEU A 272 5.99 -12.65 25.88
N ALA A 273 5.66 -12.52 24.59
CA ALA A 273 4.27 -12.63 24.11
C ALA A 273 3.62 -13.97 24.47
N ILE A 274 4.43 -15.02 24.74
CA ILE A 274 3.95 -16.34 25.16
C ILE A 274 3.20 -16.33 26.50
N THR A 275 3.41 -15.32 27.35
CA THR A 275 2.63 -15.09 28.59
C THR A 275 1.12 -14.91 28.30
N ASN A 276 0.79 -14.31 27.16
CA ASN A 276 -0.58 -14.00 26.76
C ASN A 276 -1.34 -15.21 26.16
N THR A 277 -0.75 -16.41 26.14
CA THR A 277 -1.35 -17.61 25.51
C THR A 277 -2.67 -18.02 26.18
N CYS A 278 -2.68 -18.25 27.50
CA CYS A 278 -3.90 -18.63 28.22
C CYS A 278 -4.97 -17.52 28.22
N ASP A 279 -4.57 -16.25 28.21
CA ASP A 279 -5.47 -15.10 28.05
C ASP A 279 -6.08 -15.03 26.64
N THR A 280 -5.28 -15.36 25.61
CA THR A 280 -5.75 -15.49 24.23
C THR A 280 -6.80 -16.59 24.11
N ALA A 281 -6.61 -17.73 24.78
CA ALA A 281 -7.60 -18.80 24.86
C ALA A 281 -8.90 -18.33 25.52
N GLN A 282 -8.83 -17.63 26.67
CA GLN A 282 -10.01 -17.06 27.33
C GLN A 282 -10.77 -16.10 26.41
N ARG A 283 -10.07 -15.22 25.67
CA ARG A 283 -10.69 -14.29 24.69
C ARG A 283 -11.35 -15.03 23.53
N ARG A 284 -10.74 -16.11 23.02
CA ARG A 284 -11.35 -16.99 22.00
C ARG A 284 -12.62 -17.68 22.54
N LYS A 285 -12.54 -18.31 23.71
CA LYS A 285 -13.69 -18.95 24.38
C LYS A 285 -14.84 -17.97 24.67
N LEU A 286 -14.54 -16.73 25.10
CA LEU A 286 -15.55 -15.67 25.27
C LEU A 286 -16.28 -15.38 23.95
N ARG A 287 -15.53 -15.23 22.85
CA ARG A 287 -16.11 -15.02 21.50
C ARG A 287 -16.96 -16.21 21.04
N TRP A 288 -16.56 -17.44 21.36
CA TRP A 288 -17.33 -18.65 21.11
C TRP A 288 -18.61 -18.70 21.96
N LEU A 289 -18.52 -18.48 23.27
CA LEU A 289 -19.67 -18.51 24.20
C LEU A 289 -20.74 -17.46 23.84
N VAL A 290 -20.33 -16.28 23.36
CA VAL A 290 -21.25 -15.25 22.85
C VAL A 290 -22.00 -15.74 21.59
N ARG A 291 -21.35 -16.51 20.71
CA ARG A 291 -22.01 -17.12 19.54
C ARG A 291 -22.97 -18.23 19.97
N GLU A 292 -22.54 -19.12 20.85
CA GLU A 292 -23.32 -20.27 21.27
C GLU A 292 -24.56 -19.87 22.08
N ARG A 293 -24.42 -18.97 23.07
CA ARG A 293 -25.59 -18.42 23.78
C ARG A 293 -26.56 -17.71 22.84
N ARG A 294 -26.06 -17.00 21.81
CA ARG A 294 -26.92 -16.39 20.79
C ARG A 294 -27.64 -17.44 19.95
N ARG A 295 -26.97 -18.55 19.62
CA ARG A 295 -27.55 -19.69 18.89
C ARG A 295 -28.62 -20.40 19.72
N GLN A 296 -28.40 -20.60 21.02
CA GLN A 296 -29.38 -21.15 21.96
C GLN A 296 -30.60 -20.23 22.09
N LEU A 297 -30.41 -18.92 22.32
CA LEU A 297 -31.49 -17.93 22.32
C LEU A 297 -32.29 -17.84 21.00
N LEU A 298 -31.75 -18.32 19.87
CA LEU A 298 -32.45 -18.45 18.60
C LEU A 298 -33.18 -19.79 18.45
N LYS A 299 -32.67 -20.87 19.05
CA LYS A 299 -33.33 -22.20 19.11
C LYS A 299 -34.51 -22.21 20.09
N ASP A 300 -34.30 -21.70 21.31
CA ASP A 300 -35.33 -21.65 22.36
C ASP A 300 -36.51 -20.73 22.01
N ARG A 301 -36.34 -19.87 20.99
CA ARG A 301 -37.40 -19.01 20.44
C ARG A 301 -38.26 -19.68 19.37
N GLN A 302 -38.25 -21.01 19.27
CA GLN A 302 -39.27 -21.77 18.53
C GLN A 302 -40.64 -21.86 19.27
N THR A 303 -41.08 -20.75 19.86
CA THR A 303 -42.50 -20.48 20.14
C THR A 303 -42.95 -19.30 19.26
N PRO A 304 -44.16 -19.35 18.66
CA PRO A 304 -44.55 -18.43 17.59
C PRO A 304 -44.91 -17.03 18.11
N GLY A 305 -43.92 -16.18 18.37
CA GLY A 305 -44.18 -14.79 18.73
C GLY A 305 -42.97 -13.93 19.13
N LYS A 306 -42.69 -12.91 18.30
CA LYS A 306 -41.86 -11.71 18.57
C LYS A 306 -40.33 -11.89 18.73
N LEU A 307 -39.61 -10.91 18.20
CA LEU A 307 -38.17 -10.61 18.34
C LEU A 307 -37.17 -11.59 17.68
N VAL A 308 -37.03 -11.48 16.35
CA VAL A 308 -35.86 -11.96 15.60
C VAL A 308 -34.82 -10.83 15.48
N LEU A 309 -33.83 -10.82 16.37
CA LEU A 309 -32.63 -9.98 16.26
C LEU A 309 -31.71 -10.55 15.17
N SER A 310 -31.54 -9.80 14.07
CA SER A 310 -30.88 -10.27 12.85
C SER A 310 -29.43 -10.74 13.08
N ALA A 311 -29.07 -11.89 12.52
CA ALA A 311 -27.73 -12.47 12.60
C ALA A 311 -26.66 -11.68 11.81
N SER A 312 -27.06 -10.65 11.06
CA SER A 312 -26.29 -9.84 10.11
C SER A 312 -25.24 -8.88 10.72
N SER A 313 -24.66 -9.20 11.89
CA SER A 313 -23.48 -8.48 12.39
C SER A 313 -22.52 -9.38 13.18
N MET A 314 -21.53 -9.94 12.47
CA MET A 314 -20.34 -10.60 13.05
C MET A 314 -19.03 -9.88 12.68
N ASN A 315 -19.11 -8.64 12.19
CA ASN A 315 -18.03 -7.66 12.40
C ASN A 315 -18.17 -7.08 13.82
N LEU A 316 -17.59 -7.80 14.78
CA LEU A 316 -17.23 -7.24 16.08
C LEU A 316 -16.07 -6.26 15.85
N ASP A 317 -16.41 -5.02 15.44
CA ASP A 317 -15.50 -3.88 15.63
C ASP A 317 -15.02 -3.92 17.09
N MET A 318 -13.71 -3.73 17.29
CA MET A 318 -12.98 -3.98 18.55
C MET A 318 -13.33 -2.99 19.67
N LYS A 319 -14.60 -2.96 20.07
CA LYS A 319 -15.10 -2.29 21.26
C LYS A 319 -14.76 -3.14 22.49
N ALA A 320 -14.43 -2.49 23.60
CA ALA A 320 -14.49 -3.14 24.90
C ALA A 320 -15.91 -3.69 25.10
N ILE A 321 -16.02 -5.02 25.24
CA ILE A 321 -17.24 -5.70 25.67
C ILE A 321 -16.97 -6.12 27.11
N ASP A 322 -17.67 -5.47 28.03
CA ASP A 322 -17.55 -5.78 29.45
C ASP A 322 -18.31 -7.08 29.74
N PHE A 323 -17.59 -8.09 30.24
CA PHE A 323 -18.17 -9.35 30.69
C PHE A 323 -18.32 -9.32 32.21
N CYS A 324 -19.46 -9.75 32.72
CA CYS A 324 -19.62 -9.90 34.16
C CYS A 324 -18.72 -11.03 34.69
N LEU A 325 -18.35 -10.96 35.97
CA LEU A 325 -17.46 -11.94 36.61
C LEU A 325 -17.95 -13.38 36.43
N ALA A 326 -19.27 -13.62 36.43
CA ALA A 326 -19.86 -14.94 36.18
C ALA A 326 -19.52 -15.49 34.79
N CYS A 327 -19.70 -14.70 33.71
CA CYS A 327 -19.35 -15.11 32.35
C CYS A 327 -17.83 -15.34 32.20
N THR A 328 -17.00 -14.49 32.82
CA THR A 328 -15.54 -14.66 32.84
C THR A 328 -15.14 -15.94 33.58
N MET A 329 -15.80 -16.27 34.68
CA MET A 329 -15.54 -17.48 35.47
C MET A 329 -16.05 -18.76 34.81
N GLU A 330 -17.18 -18.68 34.11
CA GLU A 330 -17.71 -19.75 33.27
C GLU A 330 -16.74 -20.09 32.13
N VAL A 331 -16.19 -19.08 31.45
CA VAL A 331 -15.18 -19.30 30.40
C VAL A 331 -13.90 -19.98 30.92
N LYS A 332 -13.47 -19.68 32.15
CA LYS A 332 -12.35 -20.41 32.79
C LYS A 332 -12.68 -21.88 33.10
N ARG A 333 -13.95 -22.27 33.15
CA ARG A 333 -14.40 -23.66 33.39
C ARG A 333 -14.64 -24.46 32.10
N ILE A 334 -14.99 -23.81 31.00
CA ILE A 334 -15.23 -24.48 29.70
C ILE A 334 -13.90 -25.09 29.20
N PRO A 335 -13.80 -26.41 28.92
CA PRO A 335 -12.59 -27.01 28.37
C PRO A 335 -12.23 -26.44 26.99
N ALA A 336 -10.96 -26.07 26.78
CA ALA A 336 -10.52 -25.52 25.49
C ALA A 336 -10.65 -26.52 24.33
N ARG A 337 -10.46 -27.82 24.63
CA ARG A 337 -10.58 -28.92 23.67
C ARG A 337 -11.99 -29.06 23.13
N GLU A 338 -13.01 -29.00 24.00
CA GLU A 338 -14.42 -29.10 23.59
C GLU A 338 -14.82 -27.93 22.68
N VAL A 339 -14.36 -26.72 22.98
CA VAL A 339 -14.58 -25.54 22.14
C VAL A 339 -13.92 -25.72 20.76
N ALA A 340 -12.67 -26.18 20.73
CA ALA A 340 -11.94 -26.41 19.48
C ALA A 340 -12.57 -27.54 18.63
N GLN A 341 -13.03 -28.62 19.24
CA GLN A 341 -13.77 -29.70 18.58
C GLN A 341 -15.07 -29.19 17.95
N ARG A 342 -15.87 -28.41 18.69
CA ARG A 342 -17.10 -27.79 18.15
C ARG A 342 -16.80 -26.76 17.05
N GLU A 343 -15.74 -25.95 17.18
CA GLU A 343 -15.30 -25.05 16.11
C GLU A 343 -14.89 -25.84 14.85
N LEU A 344 -14.25 -27.00 15.00
CA LEU A 344 -13.87 -27.89 13.89
C LEU A 344 -15.08 -28.59 13.27
N GLU A 345 -16.05 -29.05 14.05
CA GLU A 345 -17.32 -29.61 13.56
C GLU A 345 -18.10 -28.57 12.74
N GLU A 346 -18.19 -27.33 13.22
CA GLU A 346 -18.79 -26.21 12.48
C GLU A 346 -18.06 -25.94 11.16
N GLN A 347 -16.72 -25.96 11.17
CA GLN A 347 -15.90 -25.80 9.96
C GLN A 347 -16.03 -26.97 8.98
N GLN A 348 -16.09 -28.22 9.47
CA GLN A 348 -16.25 -29.39 8.61
C GLN A 348 -17.67 -29.48 8.02
N TYR A 349 -18.70 -29.07 8.76
CA TYR A 349 -20.05 -28.92 8.26
C TYR A 349 -20.10 -27.86 7.14
N ALA A 350 -19.58 -26.66 7.40
CA ALA A 350 -19.46 -25.59 6.41
C ALA A 350 -18.57 -25.96 5.22
N ALA A 351 -17.54 -26.79 5.41
CA ALA A 351 -16.66 -27.27 4.34
C ALA A 351 -17.31 -28.35 3.47
N ARG A 352 -18.26 -29.13 4.02
CA ARG A 352 -19.09 -30.07 3.27
C ARG A 352 -20.15 -29.34 2.45
N GLU A 353 -20.79 -28.31 3.01
CA GLU A 353 -21.62 -27.39 2.22
C GLU A 353 -20.80 -26.64 1.15
N SER A 354 -19.58 -26.16 1.47
CA SER A 354 -18.77 -25.41 0.49
C SER A 354 -18.11 -26.28 -0.59
N ARG A 355 -17.95 -27.59 -0.40
CA ARG A 355 -17.50 -28.48 -1.48
C ARG A 355 -18.53 -28.64 -2.60
N VAL A 356 -19.81 -28.34 -2.32
CA VAL A 356 -20.88 -28.26 -3.32
C VAL A 356 -20.84 -26.91 -4.08
N LEU A 357 -19.96 -25.98 -3.68
CA LEU A 357 -19.96 -24.57 -4.11
C LEU A 357 -18.65 -24.03 -4.67
N ARG A 358 -17.52 -24.71 -4.50
CA ARG A 358 -16.22 -24.18 -4.95
C ARG A 358 -16.17 -23.95 -6.47
N ASP A 359 -16.90 -24.73 -7.26
CA ASP A 359 -17.11 -24.49 -8.70
C ASP A 359 -17.78 -23.14 -9.02
N SER A 360 -18.37 -22.45 -8.04
CA SER A 360 -19.07 -21.18 -8.22
C SER A 360 -18.30 -19.94 -7.75
N ASP A 361 -17.23 -20.07 -6.96
CA ASP A 361 -16.61 -18.95 -6.23
C ASP A 361 -15.43 -18.31 -7.01
N ASP A 362 -14.64 -19.11 -7.73
CA ASP A 362 -13.59 -18.61 -8.64
C ASP A 362 -14.16 -17.78 -9.81
N LEU A 363 -15.42 -18.04 -10.19
CA LEU A 363 -16.14 -17.24 -11.20
C LEU A 363 -16.48 -15.82 -10.72
N LEU A 364 -16.64 -15.59 -9.41
CA LEU A 364 -17.10 -14.30 -8.86
C LEU A 364 -15.98 -13.27 -8.79
N ARG A 365 -14.75 -13.72 -8.48
CA ARG A 365 -13.57 -12.83 -8.43
C ARG A 365 -13.12 -12.35 -9.82
N SER A 366 -13.68 -12.90 -10.90
CA SER A 366 -13.38 -12.51 -12.29
C SER A 366 -14.34 -11.48 -12.91
N ILE A 367 -15.38 -11.03 -12.20
CA ILE A 367 -16.39 -10.09 -12.75
C ILE A 367 -15.84 -8.66 -12.76
N SER A 368 -15.01 -8.35 -13.76
CA SER A 368 -14.56 -6.99 -14.07
C SER A 368 -15.59 -6.30 -14.99
N ILE A 369 -16.47 -5.49 -14.42
CA ILE A 369 -17.43 -4.70 -15.21
C ILE A 369 -16.70 -3.53 -15.90
N PRO A 370 -16.71 -3.45 -17.24
CA PRO A 370 -16.12 -2.32 -17.95
C PRO A 370 -16.95 -1.04 -17.72
N PRO A 371 -16.35 0.16 -17.87
CA PRO A 371 -17.11 1.40 -17.95
C PRO A 371 -18.08 1.32 -19.13
N LEU A 372 -19.32 1.77 -18.94
CA LEU A 372 -20.33 1.73 -19.99
C LEU A 372 -20.48 3.11 -20.64
N GLU A 373 -20.30 3.17 -21.95
CA GLU A 373 -20.66 4.32 -22.77
C GLU A 373 -22.13 4.17 -23.20
N LEU A 374 -22.95 5.20 -22.97
CA LEU A 374 -24.36 5.23 -23.33
C LEU A 374 -24.52 5.90 -24.70
N THR A 375 -25.44 5.41 -25.54
CA THR A 375 -25.86 6.14 -26.74
C THR A 375 -26.89 7.22 -26.39
N ASP A 376 -27.09 8.19 -27.30
CA ASP A 376 -28.13 9.21 -27.15
C ASP A 376 -29.53 8.57 -26.99
N ASP A 377 -29.79 7.45 -27.67
CA ASP A 377 -31.02 6.65 -27.53
C ASP A 377 -31.14 6.02 -26.13
N ASP A 378 -30.06 5.39 -25.62
CA ASP A 378 -30.04 4.81 -24.28
C ASP A 378 -30.28 5.91 -23.21
N GLU A 379 -29.72 7.10 -23.39
CA GLU A 379 -30.00 8.23 -22.50
C GLU A 379 -31.45 8.75 -22.59
N PHE A 380 -32.04 8.77 -23.79
CA PHE A 380 -33.43 9.19 -23.99
C PHE A 380 -34.41 8.25 -23.28
N GLU A 381 -34.26 6.94 -23.48
CA GLU A 381 -35.08 5.90 -22.84
C GLU A 381 -34.97 5.96 -21.30
N LEU A 382 -33.75 6.11 -20.76
CA LEU A 382 -33.54 6.21 -19.31
C LEU A 382 -34.13 7.51 -18.72
N ARG A 383 -34.17 8.62 -19.48
CA ARG A 383 -34.86 9.84 -19.05
C ARG A 383 -36.39 9.68 -19.08
N HIS A 384 -36.94 8.95 -20.06
CA HIS A 384 -38.38 8.65 -20.10
C HIS A 384 -38.79 7.77 -18.90
N LEU A 385 -38.06 6.68 -18.67
CA LEU A 385 -38.23 5.80 -17.52
C LEU A 385 -38.16 6.55 -16.18
N ALA A 386 -37.26 7.54 -16.06
CA ALA A 386 -37.16 8.38 -14.86
C ALA A 386 -38.41 9.24 -14.59
N ALA A 387 -39.09 9.70 -15.64
CA ALA A 387 -40.31 10.49 -15.54
C ALA A 387 -41.53 9.62 -15.21
N ASP A 388 -41.60 8.41 -15.74
CA ASP A 388 -42.66 7.45 -15.43
C ASP A 388 -42.57 6.95 -13.99
N LEU A 389 -41.38 6.52 -13.55
CA LEU A 389 -41.14 6.10 -12.16
C LEU A 389 -41.38 7.24 -11.15
N GLU A 390 -41.11 8.50 -11.52
CA GLU A 390 -41.51 9.66 -10.73
C GLU A 390 -43.02 9.77 -10.60
N ARG A 391 -43.73 9.72 -11.73
CA ARG A 391 -45.19 9.86 -11.76
C ARG A 391 -45.85 8.78 -10.90
N GLU A 392 -45.45 7.52 -11.05
CA GLU A 392 -45.95 6.40 -10.25
C GLU A 392 -45.68 6.58 -8.75
N ALA A 393 -44.43 6.87 -8.38
CA ALA A 393 -44.04 7.04 -6.99
C ALA A 393 -44.75 8.22 -6.32
N MET A 394 -44.95 9.33 -7.06
CA MET A 394 -45.65 10.51 -6.59
C MET A 394 -47.13 10.24 -6.36
N VAL A 395 -47.83 9.66 -7.34
CA VAL A 395 -49.26 9.36 -7.18
C VAL A 395 -49.49 8.37 -6.03
N ALA A 396 -48.66 7.32 -5.91
CA ALA A 396 -48.77 6.37 -4.81
C ALA A 396 -48.45 6.97 -3.43
N PHE A 397 -47.47 7.88 -3.34
CA PHE A 397 -47.16 8.61 -2.12
C PHE A 397 -48.28 9.57 -1.72
N GLU A 398 -48.81 10.35 -2.65
CA GLU A 398 -49.87 11.32 -2.39
C GLU A 398 -51.20 10.66 -2.07
N GLU A 399 -51.56 9.56 -2.75
CA GLU A 399 -52.74 8.75 -2.40
C GLU A 399 -52.61 8.17 -0.98
N PHE A 400 -51.46 7.62 -0.62
CA PHE A 400 -51.23 7.11 0.74
C PHE A 400 -51.27 8.23 1.80
N THR A 401 -50.67 9.37 1.50
CA THR A 401 -50.44 10.45 2.46
C THR A 401 -51.68 11.34 2.66
N TYR A 402 -52.36 11.70 1.57
CA TYR A 402 -53.43 12.69 1.57
C TYR A 402 -54.83 12.08 1.53
N THR A 403 -55.01 10.96 0.82
CA THR A 403 -56.31 10.28 0.72
C THR A 403 -56.50 9.27 1.86
N HIS A 404 -55.45 8.52 2.19
CA HIS A 404 -55.48 7.49 3.24
C HIS A 404 -54.94 7.97 4.60
N GLU A 405 -54.58 9.26 4.76
CA GLU A 405 -54.05 9.85 6.00
C GLU A 405 -52.84 9.07 6.61
N CYS A 406 -51.95 8.56 5.76
CA CYS A 406 -50.85 7.67 6.14
C CYS A 406 -51.27 6.36 6.85
N ARG A 407 -52.56 5.95 6.74
CA ARG A 407 -53.07 4.72 7.35
C ARG A 407 -52.84 3.53 6.42
N VAL A 408 -52.20 2.49 6.95
CA VAL A 408 -51.99 1.23 6.23
C VAL A 408 -53.21 0.33 6.40
N ASP A 409 -53.86 -0.06 5.29
CA ASP A 409 -54.97 -1.02 5.32
C ASP A 409 -54.51 -2.41 5.82
N PRO A 410 -55.02 -2.91 6.96
CA PRO A 410 -54.64 -4.21 7.50
C PRO A 410 -55.24 -5.40 6.72
N ALA A 411 -56.23 -5.18 5.84
CA ALA A 411 -56.82 -6.22 5.00
C ALA A 411 -55.93 -6.58 3.81
N ARG A 412 -55.27 -5.59 3.20
CA ARG A 412 -54.25 -5.78 2.14
C ARG A 412 -52.83 -5.98 2.67
N TRP A 413 -52.43 -5.29 3.74
CA TRP A 413 -51.05 -5.29 4.22
C TRP A 413 -50.87 -6.06 5.53
N LYS A 414 -49.72 -6.72 5.68
CA LYS A 414 -49.31 -7.46 6.88
C LYS A 414 -47.95 -6.98 7.35
N LEU A 415 -47.89 -6.43 8.56
CA LEU A 415 -46.64 -5.98 9.19
C LEU A 415 -45.64 -7.15 9.28
N LEU A 416 -44.43 -6.94 8.75
CA LEU A 416 -43.30 -7.87 8.80
C LEU A 416 -42.35 -7.55 9.95
N ARG A 417 -41.93 -6.28 10.04
CA ARG A 417 -40.82 -5.83 10.90
C ARG A 417 -40.90 -4.31 11.09
N ALA A 418 -40.34 -3.80 12.17
CA ALA A 418 -40.16 -2.36 12.41
C ALA A 418 -38.76 -2.07 12.95
N LYS A 419 -38.28 -0.83 12.74
CA LYS A 419 -37.05 -0.28 13.33
C LYS A 419 -37.31 1.16 13.78
N GLY A 420 -37.56 1.34 15.08
CA GLY A 420 -38.14 2.58 15.57
C GLY A 420 -39.58 2.70 15.04
N GLU A 421 -39.93 3.88 14.53
CA GLU A 421 -41.24 4.16 13.93
C GLU A 421 -41.33 3.77 12.44
N LEU A 422 -40.23 3.40 11.78
CA LEU A 422 -40.26 2.92 10.40
C LEU A 422 -40.69 1.45 10.37
N GLN A 423 -41.78 1.16 9.65
CA GLN A 423 -42.46 -0.13 9.59
C GLN A 423 -42.44 -0.69 8.17
N VAL A 424 -42.23 -2.02 8.05
CA VAL A 424 -42.23 -2.76 6.78
C VAL A 424 -43.42 -3.69 6.77
N PHE A 425 -44.18 -3.69 5.68
CA PHE A 425 -45.36 -4.52 5.45
C PHE A 425 -45.18 -5.33 4.16
N ARG A 426 -45.61 -6.59 4.16
CA ARG A 426 -45.85 -7.34 2.92
C ARG A 426 -47.30 -7.17 2.49
N GLU A 427 -47.51 -7.20 1.19
CA GLU A 427 -48.82 -7.47 0.62
C GLU A 427 -49.29 -8.88 1.04
N ARG A 428 -50.61 -9.03 1.20
CA ARG A 428 -51.29 -10.32 1.40
C ARG A 428 -51.77 -10.83 0.05
N ASP A 429 -51.71 -12.13 -0.14
CA ASP A 429 -52.25 -12.78 -1.33
C ASP A 429 -53.76 -12.52 -1.41
N CYS A 430 -54.21 -11.98 -2.55
CA CYS A 430 -55.63 -11.73 -2.76
C CYS A 430 -56.39 -13.07 -2.74
N VAL A 431 -57.52 -13.10 -2.01
CA VAL A 431 -58.39 -14.27 -1.99
C VAL A 431 -58.93 -14.46 -3.40
N LYS A 432 -58.45 -15.50 -4.10
CA LYS A 432 -59.04 -15.95 -5.36
C LYS A 432 -60.47 -16.40 -5.06
N HIS A 433 -61.44 -15.51 -5.27
CA HIS A 433 -62.84 -15.90 -5.26
C HIS A 433 -63.03 -16.98 -6.31
N SER A 434 -63.48 -18.14 -5.85
CA SER A 434 -63.74 -19.30 -6.69
C SER A 434 -64.78 -18.95 -7.74
N ASN A 435 -64.47 -19.23 -9.01
CA ASN A 435 -65.47 -19.68 -9.96
C ASN A 435 -64.93 -20.89 -10.72
N GLN A 436 -65.77 -21.91 -10.78
CA GLN A 436 -65.47 -23.21 -11.36
C GLN A 436 -65.75 -23.17 -12.86
N SER A 437 -64.76 -23.52 -13.68
CA SER A 437 -65.01 -24.11 -15.01
C SER A 437 -63.73 -24.80 -15.51
N THR A 438 -63.90 -26.04 -15.99
CA THR A 438 -62.85 -26.96 -16.44
C THR A 438 -62.06 -26.47 -17.67
N PRO A 439 -60.81 -26.95 -17.87
CA PRO A 439 -59.97 -26.51 -18.97
C PRO A 439 -60.24 -27.25 -20.28
N SER A 440 -60.10 -26.55 -21.41
CA SER A 440 -59.87 -27.14 -22.72
C SER A 440 -58.74 -26.40 -23.44
N HIS A 441 -57.90 -27.14 -24.17
CA HIS A 441 -56.90 -26.62 -25.10
C HIS A 441 -57.53 -25.61 -26.10
N THR A 442 -56.85 -24.65 -26.74
CA THR A 442 -55.51 -24.67 -27.37
C THR A 442 -54.93 -23.26 -27.58
N ASP A 443 -53.60 -23.13 -27.50
CA ASP A 443 -52.69 -22.35 -28.37
C ASP A 443 -52.75 -20.78 -28.45
N ARG A 444 -51.57 -20.21 -28.76
CA ARG A 444 -51.21 -18.83 -29.16
C ARG A 444 -51.30 -17.66 -28.17
N SER A 445 -50.13 -17.07 -27.93
CA SER A 445 -49.93 -15.75 -27.34
C SER A 445 -50.46 -14.62 -28.23
N PRO A 446 -51.00 -13.54 -27.63
CA PRO A 446 -50.99 -12.22 -28.23
C PRO A 446 -50.16 -11.22 -27.40
N SER A 447 -49.29 -10.48 -28.06
CA SER A 447 -48.63 -9.29 -27.51
C SER A 447 -49.67 -8.19 -27.26
N ILE A 448 -49.64 -7.54 -26.11
CA ILE A 448 -50.50 -6.37 -25.82
C ILE A 448 -49.61 -5.15 -25.64
N CYS A 449 -49.72 -4.21 -26.56
CA CYS A 449 -49.22 -2.85 -26.45
C CYS A 449 -50.31 -1.95 -25.84
N TYR A 450 -49.90 -0.92 -25.11
CA TYR A 450 -50.81 0.13 -24.63
C TYR A 450 -50.31 1.51 -25.08
N SER A 451 -51.12 2.15 -25.93
CA SER A 451 -51.04 3.57 -26.25
C SER A 451 -52.11 4.32 -25.44
N THR A 452 -51.71 5.39 -24.76
CA THR A 452 -52.64 6.29 -24.04
C THR A 452 -53.45 7.17 -25.00
N GLU A 453 -54.77 7.08 -24.94
CA GLU A 453 -55.66 8.16 -25.37
C GLU A 453 -56.78 8.41 -24.35
N THR A 454 -57.00 9.68 -24.04
CA THR A 454 -58.13 10.18 -23.25
C THR A 454 -59.20 10.74 -24.16
N SER A 455 -60.42 10.20 -24.13
CA SER A 455 -61.62 10.97 -24.49
C SER A 455 -62.88 10.40 -23.86
N SER A 456 -63.84 11.29 -23.63
CA SER A 456 -65.14 11.05 -23.01
C SER A 456 -66.26 10.90 -24.04
N THR A 457 -67.24 10.02 -23.82
CA THR A 457 -68.68 10.35 -23.92
C THR A 457 -69.56 9.20 -23.41
N LEU A 458 -70.83 9.51 -23.16
CA LEU A 458 -71.88 8.61 -22.66
C LEU A 458 -72.50 7.78 -23.79
N THR A 459 -72.93 6.54 -23.49
CA THR A 459 -74.10 5.94 -24.13
C THR A 459 -75.02 5.31 -23.11
N ASP A 460 -76.31 5.29 -23.46
CA ASP A 460 -77.46 4.87 -22.67
C ASP A 460 -77.67 3.36 -22.85
N ASP A 461 -77.49 2.58 -21.77
CA ASP A 461 -78.12 1.26 -21.61
C ASP A 461 -77.95 0.78 -20.15
N GLY A 462 -79.09 0.51 -19.50
CA GLY A 462 -79.21 0.40 -18.03
C GLY A 462 -78.69 -0.88 -17.39
N LEU A 463 -77.39 -1.17 -17.48
CA LEU A 463 -76.72 -2.21 -16.69
C LEU A 463 -75.58 -1.64 -15.86
N ALA A 464 -75.70 -1.77 -14.53
CA ALA A 464 -74.77 -1.18 -13.57
C ALA A 464 -73.40 -1.89 -13.56
N LEU A 465 -72.53 -1.52 -14.49
CA LEU A 465 -71.12 -1.92 -14.48
C LEU A 465 -70.45 -1.30 -13.25
N ARG A 466 -70.18 -2.11 -12.22
CA ARG A 466 -69.34 -1.69 -11.07
C ARG A 466 -67.96 -1.31 -11.59
N LYS A 467 -67.72 0.00 -11.75
CA LYS A 467 -66.36 0.55 -11.85
C LYS A 467 -65.65 0.31 -10.51
N THR A 468 -65.00 -0.83 -10.37
CA THR A 468 -63.88 -0.97 -9.43
C THR A 468 -62.77 -0.06 -9.92
N ALA A 469 -62.73 1.15 -9.38
CA ALA A 469 -61.63 2.08 -9.60
C ALA A 469 -60.36 1.44 -9.03
N VAL A 470 -59.45 1.02 -9.91
CA VAL A 470 -58.15 0.48 -9.51
C VAL A 470 -57.33 1.65 -8.97
N THR A 471 -56.98 1.58 -7.68
CA THR A 471 -56.22 2.61 -6.97
C THR A 471 -54.78 2.67 -7.48
N ALA A 472 -54.09 3.81 -7.36
CA ALA A 472 -52.69 3.88 -7.79
C ALA A 472 -51.79 3.00 -6.91
N MET A 473 -52.17 2.79 -5.64
CA MET A 473 -51.61 1.76 -4.77
C MET A 473 -51.76 0.33 -5.33
N GLU A 474 -52.76 0.01 -6.15
CA GLU A 474 -52.89 -1.29 -6.87
C GLU A 474 -52.10 -1.33 -8.19
N ILE A 475 -51.74 -0.17 -8.76
CA ILE A 475 -51.04 -0.03 -10.06
C ILE A 475 -49.50 -0.05 -9.92
N GLY A 476 -48.96 0.08 -8.69
CA GLY A 476 -47.52 0.22 -8.42
C GLY A 476 -46.58 -0.84 -9.04
N PRO A 477 -45.26 -0.78 -8.77
CA PRO A 477 -44.15 -1.34 -9.60
C PRO A 477 -44.21 -2.85 -9.95
N ARG A 478 -45.19 -3.56 -9.39
CA ARG A 478 -45.68 -4.85 -9.85
C ARG A 478 -46.15 -4.82 -11.32
N GLN A 479 -46.83 -3.79 -11.83
CA GLN A 479 -47.30 -3.83 -13.23
C GLN A 479 -46.15 -3.74 -14.26
N SER A 480 -45.09 -2.97 -13.98
CA SER A 480 -43.96 -2.82 -14.92
C SER A 480 -43.00 -4.03 -14.93
N MET A 481 -43.11 -4.97 -13.97
CA MET A 481 -42.17 -6.10 -13.83
C MET A 481 -42.82 -7.48 -13.67
N ALA A 482 -44.02 -7.59 -13.11
CA ALA A 482 -44.52 -8.82 -12.50
C ALA A 482 -45.57 -9.59 -13.32
N ALA A 483 -45.40 -9.67 -14.65
CA ALA A 483 -46.28 -10.48 -15.51
C ALA A 483 -46.35 -11.97 -15.08
N ASN A 484 -45.30 -12.50 -14.45
CA ASN A 484 -45.17 -13.92 -14.07
C ASN A 484 -44.66 -14.18 -12.63
N SER A 485 -44.55 -13.15 -11.77
CA SER A 485 -43.94 -13.32 -10.43
C SER A 485 -44.96 -13.60 -9.33
N SER A 486 -44.58 -14.50 -8.41
CA SER A 486 -45.33 -14.80 -7.18
C SER A 486 -44.88 -13.99 -5.96
N MET A 487 -43.88 -13.11 -6.10
CA MET A 487 -43.35 -12.33 -4.98
C MET A 487 -44.31 -11.21 -4.54
N PRO A 488 -44.56 -11.04 -3.23
CA PRO A 488 -45.42 -9.96 -2.72
C PRO A 488 -44.73 -8.60 -2.79
N CYS A 489 -45.50 -7.54 -3.06
CA CYS A 489 -45.01 -6.17 -2.91
C CYS A 489 -44.70 -5.86 -1.43
N ILE A 490 -43.73 -4.99 -1.19
CA ILE A 490 -43.30 -4.55 0.14
C ILE A 490 -43.49 -3.04 0.26
N LEU A 491 -44.34 -2.63 1.20
CA LEU A 491 -44.56 -1.24 1.60
C LEU A 491 -43.71 -0.92 2.84
N VAL A 492 -43.07 0.24 2.84
CA VAL A 492 -42.38 0.79 4.02
C VAL A 492 -42.93 2.18 4.31
N THR A 493 -43.30 2.45 5.55
CA THR A 493 -43.81 3.76 5.95
C THR A 493 -43.50 4.04 7.43
N GLY A 494 -43.48 5.31 7.81
CA GLY A 494 -43.18 5.78 9.17
C GLY A 494 -42.07 6.83 9.22
N SER A 495 -41.65 7.19 10.43
CA SER A 495 -40.70 8.30 10.66
C SER A 495 -39.33 7.85 11.20
N THR A 496 -38.32 8.69 10.97
CA THR A 496 -36.97 8.60 11.57
C THR A 496 -36.49 9.97 12.06
N ASN A 497 -35.45 9.96 12.91
CA ASN A 497 -34.87 11.18 13.47
C ASN A 497 -33.83 11.79 12.51
N GLY A 498 -34.08 13.01 12.04
CA GLY A 498 -33.17 13.78 11.20
C GLY A 498 -33.87 14.80 10.30
N THR A 499 -33.08 15.45 9.44
CA THR A 499 -33.57 16.36 8.40
C THR A 499 -33.62 15.69 7.03
N LEU A 500 -34.44 16.23 6.13
CA LEU A 500 -34.50 15.84 4.72
C LEU A 500 -33.14 16.04 4.04
N ASP A 501 -32.45 17.15 4.32
CA ASP A 501 -31.12 17.45 3.80
C ASP A 501 -30.06 16.42 4.25
N ASP A 502 -30.15 15.92 5.49
CA ASP A 502 -29.25 14.88 5.98
C ASP A 502 -29.56 13.51 5.36
N ALA A 503 -30.83 13.21 5.06
CA ALA A 503 -31.20 11.97 4.37
C ALA A 503 -30.82 12.01 2.89
N LEU A 504 -31.11 13.11 2.20
CA LEU A 504 -30.68 13.38 0.83
C LEU A 504 -29.16 13.29 0.71
N TYR A 505 -28.41 14.06 1.51
CA TYR A 505 -26.95 13.96 1.53
C TYR A 505 -26.47 12.56 1.93
N GLY A 506 -27.22 11.83 2.76
CA GLY A 506 -26.97 10.43 3.09
C GLY A 506 -27.06 9.50 1.87
N ILE A 507 -28.16 9.58 1.11
CA ILE A 507 -28.45 8.68 -0.01
C ILE A 507 -27.71 9.07 -1.30
N THR A 508 -27.41 10.35 -1.52
CA THR A 508 -26.71 10.85 -2.73
C THR A 508 -25.39 10.11 -2.97
N ILE A 509 -25.22 9.76 -4.24
CA ILE A 509 -24.02 9.17 -4.86
C ILE A 509 -23.70 9.96 -6.13
N HIS A 510 -22.46 9.90 -6.58
CA HIS A 510 -22.01 10.54 -7.82
C HIS A 510 -20.98 9.71 -8.60
N ASP A 511 -20.43 8.68 -7.97
CA ASP A 511 -19.32 7.84 -8.46
C ASP A 511 -19.20 6.58 -7.59
N THR A 512 -18.41 5.59 -8.03
CA THR A 512 -18.16 4.35 -7.26
C THR A 512 -17.63 4.61 -5.83
N PRO A 513 -16.66 5.52 -5.59
CA PRO A 513 -16.19 5.83 -4.23
C PRO A 513 -17.28 6.36 -3.28
N SER A 514 -18.20 7.21 -3.76
CA SER A 514 -19.31 7.74 -2.96
C SER A 514 -20.41 6.69 -2.74
N LEU A 515 -20.67 5.82 -3.73
CA LEU A 515 -21.53 4.64 -3.58
C LEU A 515 -21.00 3.66 -2.53
N ARG A 516 -19.71 3.30 -2.59
CA ARG A 516 -19.05 2.47 -1.56
C ARG A 516 -19.06 3.16 -0.18
N THR A 517 -18.85 4.47 -0.13
CA THR A 517 -18.96 5.25 1.12
C THR A 517 -20.36 5.18 1.73
N ARG A 518 -21.41 5.26 0.91
CA ARG A 518 -22.81 5.07 1.35
C ARG A 518 -23.02 3.67 1.92
N ILE A 519 -22.61 2.63 1.19
CA ILE A 519 -22.71 1.21 1.60
C ILE A 519 -22.07 0.97 2.97
N VAL A 520 -20.84 1.47 3.20
CA VAL A 520 -20.13 1.35 4.49
C VAL A 520 -20.87 2.04 5.64
N TYR A 521 -21.47 3.21 5.39
CA TYR A 521 -22.17 3.96 6.44
C TYR A 521 -23.58 3.42 6.74
N GLN A 522 -24.28 2.94 5.72
CA GLN A 522 -25.64 2.38 5.79
C GLN A 522 -25.65 0.90 6.21
N LYS A 523 -24.51 0.19 6.07
CA LYS A 523 -24.34 -1.25 6.37
C LYS A 523 -25.30 -2.13 5.56
N SER A 524 -25.41 -1.87 4.25
CA SER A 524 -26.42 -2.49 3.38
C SER A 524 -26.26 -4.01 3.15
N GLY A 525 -25.14 -4.62 3.54
CA GLY A 525 -24.90 -6.05 3.29
C GLY A 525 -24.74 -6.36 1.81
N VAL A 526 -23.95 -5.52 1.13
CA VAL A 526 -23.55 -5.61 -0.27
C VAL A 526 -22.05 -5.92 -0.28
N ASP A 527 -21.65 -6.90 -1.08
CA ASP A 527 -20.27 -7.39 -1.14
C ASP A 527 -19.44 -6.57 -2.13
N ASP A 528 -20.01 -6.24 -3.29
CA ASP A 528 -19.39 -5.31 -4.24
C ASP A 528 -20.39 -4.37 -4.92
N ALA A 529 -19.92 -3.21 -5.39
CA ALA A 529 -20.76 -2.23 -6.09
C ALA A 529 -19.97 -1.25 -6.96
N ALA A 530 -20.59 -0.82 -8.06
CA ALA A 530 -20.05 0.17 -9.00
C ALA A 530 -21.13 1.14 -9.48
N VAL A 531 -20.74 2.39 -9.74
CA VAL A 531 -21.46 3.26 -10.68
C VAL A 531 -20.89 2.96 -12.07
N VAL A 532 -21.73 2.48 -12.97
CA VAL A 532 -21.35 1.93 -14.28
C VAL A 532 -21.43 3.00 -15.38
N ALA A 533 -22.47 3.83 -15.32
CA ALA A 533 -22.66 5.01 -16.17
C ALA A 533 -23.32 6.13 -15.36
N THR A 534 -23.20 7.38 -15.81
CA THR A 534 -23.78 8.57 -15.15
C THR A 534 -24.30 9.54 -16.20
N LEU A 535 -25.61 9.78 -16.20
CA LEU A 535 -26.31 10.69 -17.12
C LEU A 535 -26.42 12.09 -16.52
N GLU A 536 -26.78 12.20 -15.24
CA GLU A 536 -26.91 13.48 -14.53
C GLU A 536 -26.21 13.46 -13.18
N THR A 537 -25.65 14.60 -12.80
CA THR A 537 -25.07 14.85 -11.47
C THR A 537 -25.63 16.13 -10.88
N GLY A 538 -25.28 16.41 -9.62
CA GLY A 538 -25.73 17.59 -8.89
C GLY A 538 -25.59 18.90 -9.67
N ASN A 539 -26.52 19.82 -9.45
CA ASN A 539 -26.39 21.21 -9.87
C ASN A 539 -26.50 22.15 -8.66
N ASP A 540 -26.38 23.46 -8.89
CA ASP A 540 -26.28 24.41 -7.77
C ASP A 540 -27.60 24.54 -7.01
N GLU A 541 -28.74 24.34 -7.71
CA GLU A 541 -30.10 24.26 -7.15
C GLU A 541 -30.31 22.95 -6.38
N ASP A 542 -30.10 21.81 -7.04
CA ASP A 542 -30.18 20.47 -6.48
C ASP A 542 -28.81 19.76 -6.47
N PRO A 543 -28.00 19.97 -5.41
CA PRO A 543 -26.69 19.34 -5.28
C PRO A 543 -26.79 17.85 -4.91
N TYR A 544 -27.98 17.35 -4.60
CA TYR A 544 -28.23 15.95 -4.28
C TYR A 544 -28.52 15.10 -5.51
N ARG A 545 -28.74 15.74 -6.67
CA ARG A 545 -29.14 15.08 -7.92
C ARG A 545 -28.12 14.04 -8.38
N PHE A 546 -28.65 12.91 -8.82
CA PHE A 546 -27.93 11.85 -9.53
C PHE A 546 -28.89 11.12 -10.46
N MET A 547 -28.44 10.79 -11.67
CA MET A 547 -29.11 9.86 -12.58
C MET A 547 -28.03 9.01 -13.25
N GLY A 548 -28.14 7.69 -13.17
CA GLY A 548 -27.08 6.81 -13.67
C GLY A 548 -27.42 5.32 -13.53
N ILE A 549 -26.53 4.49 -14.06
CA ILE A 549 -26.61 3.03 -13.92
C ILE A 549 -25.67 2.62 -12.80
N THR A 550 -26.19 1.79 -11.90
CA THR A 550 -25.44 1.23 -10.77
C THR A 550 -25.53 -0.27 -10.77
N TRP A 551 -24.46 -0.91 -10.33
CA TRP A 551 -24.39 -2.36 -10.18
C TRP A 551 -24.07 -2.72 -8.74
N PHE A 552 -24.69 -3.79 -8.25
CA PHE A 552 -24.48 -4.35 -6.92
C PHE A 552 -24.33 -5.86 -7.01
N LEU A 553 -23.36 -6.42 -6.28
CA LEU A 553 -23.21 -7.84 -6.01
C LEU A 553 -23.61 -8.14 -4.57
N LYS A 554 -24.40 -9.18 -4.38
CA LYS A 554 -24.79 -9.69 -3.08
C LYS A 554 -24.65 -11.21 -3.05
N ASP A 555 -23.71 -11.69 -2.24
CA ASP A 555 -23.60 -13.10 -1.89
C ASP A 555 -24.41 -13.41 -0.62
N TYR A 556 -24.62 -14.70 -0.37
CA TYR A 556 -25.27 -15.21 0.83
C TYR A 556 -24.35 -16.22 1.52
N PRO A 557 -23.26 -15.81 2.22
CA PRO A 557 -22.20 -16.72 2.70
C PRO A 557 -22.63 -17.84 3.67
N VAL A 558 -23.88 -17.84 4.12
CA VAL A 558 -24.49 -18.84 5.03
C VAL A 558 -25.49 -19.74 4.30
N LEU A 559 -25.93 -19.37 3.09
CA LEU A 559 -26.89 -20.12 2.27
C LEU A 559 -26.42 -20.33 0.84
N ASN A 560 -25.19 -19.95 0.49
CA ASN A 560 -24.62 -20.11 -0.85
C ASN A 560 -24.77 -21.54 -1.37
N ALA A 561 -24.75 -22.54 -0.46
CA ALA A 561 -25.08 -23.96 -0.66
C ALA A 561 -26.38 -24.24 -1.45
N VAL A 562 -27.36 -23.34 -1.33
CA VAL A 562 -28.72 -23.44 -1.89
C VAL A 562 -29.08 -22.20 -2.72
N VAL A 563 -28.42 -21.06 -2.44
CA VAL A 563 -28.79 -19.72 -2.89
C VAL A 563 -27.58 -19.09 -3.58
N ARG A 564 -27.50 -19.24 -4.91
CA ARG A 564 -26.46 -18.61 -5.76
C ARG A 564 -26.27 -17.10 -5.47
N PRO A 565 -25.08 -16.53 -5.71
CA PRO A 565 -24.87 -15.08 -5.66
C PRO A 565 -25.84 -14.33 -6.57
N ARG A 566 -26.25 -13.13 -6.16
CA ARG A 566 -27.18 -12.26 -6.89
C ARG A 566 -26.50 -10.98 -7.35
N ASP A 567 -26.75 -10.58 -8.60
CA ASP A 567 -26.41 -9.24 -9.06
C ASP A 567 -27.65 -8.39 -9.37
N LEU A 568 -27.49 -7.08 -9.26
CA LEU A 568 -28.52 -6.10 -9.55
C LEU A 568 -27.93 -5.03 -10.46
N LEU A 569 -28.44 -4.92 -11.69
CA LEU A 569 -28.14 -3.83 -12.62
C LEU A 569 -29.31 -2.83 -12.58
N LEU A 570 -29.12 -1.73 -11.85
CA LEU A 570 -30.19 -0.80 -11.48
C LEU A 570 -29.96 0.58 -12.10
N PHE A 571 -30.91 1.03 -12.91
CA PHE A 571 -31.12 2.45 -13.13
C PHE A 571 -31.44 3.11 -11.78
N THR A 572 -30.69 4.15 -11.45
CA THR A 572 -30.81 4.88 -10.19
C THR A 572 -30.97 6.36 -10.45
N SER A 573 -32.05 6.92 -9.94
CA SER A 573 -32.26 8.37 -9.89
C SER A 573 -32.45 8.82 -8.44
N ILE A 574 -31.88 9.97 -8.09
CA ILE A 574 -32.00 10.65 -6.80
C ILE A 574 -32.16 12.13 -7.13
N ARG A 575 -33.19 12.80 -6.59
CA ARG A 575 -33.37 14.25 -6.71
C ARG A 575 -34.27 14.82 -5.62
N GLN A 576 -34.35 16.15 -5.57
CA GLN A 576 -35.44 16.87 -4.92
C GLN A 576 -36.64 17.00 -5.86
N SER A 577 -37.84 17.05 -5.29
CA SER A 577 -39.09 17.35 -6.00
C SER A 577 -40.10 18.01 -5.04
N THR A 578 -41.29 18.31 -5.54
CA THR A 578 -42.35 19.00 -4.79
C THR A 578 -43.69 18.30 -5.00
N THR A 579 -44.48 18.13 -3.93
CA THR A 579 -45.83 17.55 -4.02
C THR A 579 -46.85 18.50 -4.66
N SER A 580 -48.01 17.97 -5.04
CA SER A 580 -49.20 18.75 -5.47
C SER A 580 -49.66 19.80 -4.45
N ARG A 581 -49.26 19.67 -3.18
CA ARG A 581 -49.51 20.62 -2.09
C ARG A 581 -48.37 21.61 -1.84
N GLY A 582 -47.30 21.57 -2.63
CA GLY A 582 -46.12 22.44 -2.44
C GLY A 582 -45.12 21.96 -1.40
N GLU A 583 -45.24 20.72 -0.89
CA GLU A 583 -44.29 20.20 0.11
C GLU A 583 -42.99 19.75 -0.56
N ARG A 584 -41.84 20.25 -0.08
CA ARG A 584 -40.51 19.80 -0.53
C ARG A 584 -40.24 18.37 -0.08
N ILE A 585 -39.91 17.51 -1.02
CA ILE A 585 -39.61 16.10 -0.80
C ILE A 585 -38.30 15.68 -1.47
N GLY A 586 -37.70 14.61 -0.97
CA GLY A 586 -36.61 13.91 -1.62
C GLY A 586 -37.13 12.62 -2.23
N ILE A 587 -36.79 12.36 -3.48
CA ILE A 587 -37.21 11.15 -4.20
C ILE A 587 -35.98 10.38 -4.68
N ALA A 588 -36.02 9.05 -4.55
CA ALA A 588 -35.04 8.16 -5.16
C ALA A 588 -35.70 6.88 -5.69
N PHE A 589 -35.27 6.39 -6.85
CA PHE A 589 -35.68 5.10 -7.40
C PHE A 589 -34.48 4.22 -7.72
N TYR A 590 -34.69 2.91 -7.65
CA TYR A 590 -33.75 1.87 -8.08
C TYR A 590 -34.54 0.84 -8.89
N HIS A 591 -34.38 0.85 -10.21
CA HIS A 591 -35.16 0.03 -11.14
C HIS A 591 -34.25 -0.87 -11.97
N SER A 592 -34.47 -2.18 -12.00
CA SER A 592 -33.68 -3.09 -12.81
C SER A 592 -33.85 -2.80 -14.30
N ILE A 593 -32.74 -2.77 -15.03
CA ILE A 593 -32.71 -2.58 -16.48
C ILE A 593 -31.90 -3.70 -17.15
N THR A 594 -32.17 -3.93 -18.43
CA THR A 594 -31.36 -4.79 -19.30
C THR A 594 -30.51 -3.93 -20.23
N HIS A 595 -29.19 -4.16 -20.28
CA HIS A 595 -28.29 -3.44 -21.19
C HIS A 595 -27.50 -4.40 -22.08
N ARG A 596 -27.32 -4.03 -23.36
CA ARG A 596 -26.73 -4.91 -24.40
C ARG A 596 -25.31 -5.37 -24.05
N ASP A 597 -24.47 -4.47 -23.54
CA ASP A 597 -23.07 -4.74 -23.18
C ASP A 597 -22.88 -5.29 -21.77
N LEU A 598 -23.97 -5.38 -21.00
CA LEU A 598 -23.99 -5.97 -19.65
C LEU A 598 -25.03 -7.10 -19.59
N PRO A 599 -24.96 -8.11 -20.49
CA PRO A 599 -25.95 -9.17 -20.57
C PRO A 599 -25.98 -9.98 -19.27
N GLU A 600 -27.09 -10.69 -19.04
CA GLU A 600 -27.11 -11.71 -18.00
C GLU A 600 -26.08 -12.79 -18.35
N HIS A 601 -25.11 -12.99 -17.46
CA HIS A 601 -24.00 -13.91 -17.69
C HIS A 601 -24.47 -15.37 -17.63
N SER A 602 -25.03 -15.87 -18.72
CA SER A 602 -25.57 -17.23 -18.91
C SER A 602 -24.56 -18.38 -18.70
N LYS A 603 -23.28 -18.05 -18.46
CA LYS A 603 -22.19 -18.97 -18.13
C LYS A 603 -21.60 -18.78 -16.73
N SER A 604 -22.06 -17.79 -15.94
CA SER A 604 -21.59 -17.55 -14.57
C SER A 604 -22.52 -18.15 -13.52
N SER A 605 -22.01 -18.30 -12.30
CA SER A 605 -22.76 -18.78 -11.13
C SER A 605 -23.77 -17.75 -10.56
N VAL A 606 -23.91 -16.57 -11.16
CA VAL A 606 -24.70 -15.43 -10.65
C VAL A 606 -26.10 -15.39 -11.25
N ILE A 607 -27.11 -15.06 -10.44
CA ILE A 607 -28.50 -14.82 -10.88
C ILE A 607 -28.80 -13.32 -10.79
N ARG A 608 -29.29 -12.71 -11.89
CA ARG A 608 -29.73 -11.32 -11.88
C ARG A 608 -31.07 -11.17 -11.19
N VAL A 609 -31.23 -10.12 -10.39
CA VAL A 609 -32.46 -9.79 -9.65
C VAL A 609 -33.25 -8.73 -10.40
N GLN A 610 -34.57 -8.92 -10.45
CA GLN A 610 -35.51 -7.86 -10.82
C GLN A 610 -35.93 -7.11 -9.56
N ASN A 611 -35.69 -5.80 -9.51
CA ASN A 611 -35.98 -4.93 -8.38
C ASN A 611 -36.50 -3.58 -8.89
N SER A 612 -37.66 -3.15 -8.42
CA SER A 612 -38.16 -1.78 -8.58
C SER A 612 -38.54 -1.21 -7.22
N LEU A 613 -37.69 -0.33 -6.71
CA LEU A 613 -37.81 0.34 -5.42
C LEU A 613 -37.97 1.84 -5.64
N SER A 614 -39.08 2.40 -5.16
CA SER A 614 -39.31 3.84 -5.07
C SER A 614 -39.28 4.29 -3.61
N ILE A 615 -38.59 5.40 -3.33
CA ILE A 615 -38.41 6.00 -2.00
C ILE A 615 -38.83 7.47 -2.09
N VAL A 616 -39.77 7.89 -1.23
CA VAL A 616 -40.15 9.29 -1.04
C VAL A 616 -39.88 9.68 0.41
N MET A 617 -39.27 10.84 0.62
CA MET A 617 -38.85 11.35 1.93
C MET A 617 -39.43 12.76 2.13
N ARG A 618 -40.21 12.96 3.20
CA ARG A 618 -40.88 14.24 3.52
C ARG A 618 -40.50 14.73 4.91
N GLN A 619 -40.15 16.02 5.02
CA GLN A 619 -39.87 16.61 6.33
C GLN A 619 -41.18 16.84 7.10
N LEU A 620 -41.31 16.27 8.30
CA LEU A 620 -42.47 16.51 9.19
C LEU A 620 -42.19 17.64 10.19
N THR A 621 -40.99 17.65 10.77
CA THR A 621 -40.47 18.70 11.67
C THR A 621 -38.96 18.78 11.53
N ASP A 622 -38.31 19.82 12.06
CA ASP A 622 -36.85 20.05 12.04
C ASP A 622 -35.97 18.87 12.51
N GLN A 623 -36.55 17.86 13.19
CA GLN A 623 -35.84 16.64 13.62
C GLN A 623 -36.58 15.34 13.25
N ARG A 624 -37.70 15.38 12.50
CA ARG A 624 -38.43 14.19 12.06
C ARG A 624 -38.64 14.18 10.56
N LEU A 625 -38.22 13.07 9.95
CA LEU A 625 -38.36 12.77 8.54
C LEU A 625 -39.29 11.57 8.37
N GLU A 626 -40.33 11.71 7.55
CA GLU A 626 -41.14 10.60 7.05
C GLU A 626 -40.42 9.94 5.88
N ILE A 627 -40.47 8.61 5.82
CA ILE A 627 -39.98 7.85 4.68
C ILE A 627 -41.06 6.85 4.24
N PHE A 628 -41.52 7.03 3.01
CA PHE A 628 -42.40 6.12 2.29
C PHE A 628 -41.58 5.35 1.25
N MET A 629 -41.81 4.05 1.11
CA MET A 629 -41.22 3.26 0.04
C MET A 629 -42.20 2.21 -0.46
N ILE A 630 -42.18 1.96 -1.76
CA ILE A 630 -42.79 0.78 -2.36
C ILE A 630 -41.67 0.02 -3.07
N ASN A 631 -41.56 -1.28 -2.78
CA ASN A 631 -40.59 -2.16 -3.41
C ASN A 631 -41.27 -3.39 -4.00
N PHE A 632 -40.88 -3.75 -5.22
CA PHE A 632 -41.10 -5.06 -5.81
C PHE A 632 -39.74 -5.69 -6.10
N VAL A 633 -39.54 -6.94 -5.67
CA VAL A 633 -38.30 -7.69 -5.92
C VAL A 633 -38.63 -9.14 -6.29
N ASP A 634 -38.18 -9.56 -7.47
CA ASP A 634 -38.06 -10.98 -7.81
C ASP A 634 -36.57 -11.40 -7.73
N PRO A 635 -36.19 -12.26 -6.76
CA PRO A 635 -34.81 -12.71 -6.58
C PRO A 635 -34.32 -13.65 -7.70
N LEU A 636 -35.25 -14.16 -8.51
CA LEU A 636 -35.16 -15.17 -9.56
C LEU A 636 -34.49 -16.50 -9.14
N GLY A 637 -34.92 -17.60 -9.75
CA GLY A 637 -34.47 -18.95 -9.37
C GLY A 637 -35.00 -19.45 -8.01
N ARG A 638 -34.49 -20.59 -7.53
CA ARG A 638 -35.01 -21.26 -6.32
C ARG A 638 -34.50 -20.60 -5.03
N VAL A 639 -35.30 -19.75 -4.40
CA VAL A 639 -35.07 -19.24 -3.03
C VAL A 639 -36.40 -19.23 -2.26
N PRO A 640 -36.45 -19.62 -0.98
CA PRO A 640 -37.66 -19.50 -0.19
C PRO A 640 -38.11 -18.03 -0.03
N GLU A 641 -39.35 -17.73 -0.42
CA GLU A 641 -39.98 -16.40 -0.34
C GLU A 641 -39.78 -15.74 1.04
N MET A 642 -39.95 -16.50 2.12
CA MET A 642 -39.81 -16.01 3.49
C MET A 642 -38.41 -15.48 3.80
N PHE A 643 -37.37 -16.11 3.25
CA PHE A 643 -35.98 -15.66 3.43
C PHE A 643 -35.75 -14.34 2.71
N VAL A 644 -36.12 -14.29 1.43
CA VAL A 644 -35.98 -13.12 0.55
C VAL A 644 -36.75 -11.93 1.12
N THR A 645 -37.99 -12.13 1.53
CA THR A 645 -38.84 -11.10 2.14
C THR A 645 -38.24 -10.54 3.44
N GLN A 646 -37.61 -11.37 4.28
CA GLN A 646 -36.95 -10.90 5.50
C GLN A 646 -35.64 -10.16 5.22
N ASP A 647 -34.88 -10.58 4.21
CA ASP A 647 -33.65 -9.92 3.79
C ASP A 647 -33.92 -8.55 3.14
N ILE A 648 -34.89 -8.45 2.23
CA ILE A 648 -35.34 -7.18 1.67
C ILE A 648 -35.86 -6.25 2.78
N ALA A 649 -36.68 -6.76 3.71
CA ALA A 649 -37.15 -5.98 4.85
C ALA A 649 -36.00 -5.46 5.73
N HIS A 650 -34.92 -6.23 5.89
CA HIS A 650 -33.71 -5.75 6.59
C HIS A 650 -32.98 -4.67 5.78
N ALA A 651 -32.81 -4.87 4.47
CA ALA A 651 -32.18 -3.91 3.57
C ALA A 651 -32.92 -2.55 3.56
N LEU A 652 -34.24 -2.55 3.39
CA LEU A 652 -35.06 -1.33 3.37
C LEU A 652 -35.05 -0.59 4.73
N LEU A 653 -34.99 -1.31 5.85
CA LEU A 653 -34.86 -0.69 7.18
C LEU A 653 -33.48 -0.05 7.45
N THR A 654 -32.49 -0.23 6.57
CA THR A 654 -31.26 0.57 6.63
C THR A 654 -31.52 2.03 6.25
N SER A 655 -32.59 2.33 5.48
CA SER A 655 -32.95 3.69 5.09
C SER A 655 -33.30 4.60 6.28
N ALA A 656 -33.73 4.03 7.42
CA ALA A 656 -33.87 4.79 8.67
C ALA A 656 -32.57 5.45 9.15
N ASP A 657 -31.40 4.94 8.72
CA ASP A 657 -30.08 5.47 9.04
C ASP A 657 -29.56 6.49 8.01
N LEU A 658 -30.35 6.88 6.99
CA LEU A 658 -29.94 7.87 5.98
C LEU A 658 -29.54 9.22 6.60
N PRO A 659 -30.31 9.83 7.53
CA PRO A 659 -29.85 11.06 8.18
C PRO A 659 -28.56 10.88 8.99
N THR A 660 -28.39 9.72 9.64
CA THR A 660 -27.16 9.38 10.37
C THR A 660 -25.98 9.19 9.41
N THR A 661 -26.24 8.71 8.19
CA THR A 661 -25.26 8.58 7.11
C THR A 661 -24.83 9.95 6.57
N GLY A 662 -25.78 10.89 6.38
CA GLY A 662 -25.49 12.30 6.11
C GLY A 662 -24.59 12.92 7.18
N VAL A 663 -24.94 12.77 8.47
CA VAL A 663 -24.11 13.24 9.59
C VAL A 663 -22.70 12.63 9.59
N LYS A 664 -22.52 11.33 9.26
CA LYS A 664 -21.18 10.73 9.12
C LYS A 664 -20.39 11.34 7.95
N LYS A 665 -21.03 11.59 6.80
CA LYS A 665 -20.40 12.31 5.67
C LYS A 665 -19.99 13.73 6.11
N LYS A 666 -20.86 14.48 6.80
CA LYS A 666 -20.55 15.82 7.37
C LYS A 666 -19.37 15.79 8.36
N VAL A 667 -19.31 14.81 9.26
CA VAL A 667 -18.17 14.61 10.18
C VAL A 667 -16.86 14.38 9.40
N ASN A 668 -16.88 13.52 8.37
CA ASN A 668 -15.69 13.29 7.54
C ASN A 668 -15.28 14.56 6.79
N TYR A 669 -16.23 15.30 6.19
CA TYR A 669 -15.99 16.60 5.57
C TYR A 669 -15.34 17.59 6.56
N LEU A 670 -15.89 17.76 7.77
CA LEU A 670 -15.34 18.67 8.78
C LEU A 670 -13.94 18.26 9.24
N LEU A 671 -13.67 16.95 9.35
CA LEU A 671 -12.32 16.44 9.62
C LEU A 671 -11.33 16.73 8.48
N ARG A 672 -11.76 16.76 7.21
CA ARG A 672 -10.91 17.19 6.08
C ARG A 672 -10.62 18.70 6.15
N HIS A 673 -11.58 19.50 6.60
CA HIS A 673 -11.55 20.97 6.52
C HIS A 673 -11.33 21.68 7.86
N ARG A 674 -10.91 20.97 8.91
CA ARG A 674 -10.80 21.49 10.29
C ARG A 674 -10.22 22.90 10.34
N ASN A 675 -9.08 23.14 9.70
CA ASN A 675 -8.35 24.40 9.81
C ASN A 675 -9.18 25.64 9.36
N ARG A 676 -10.20 25.47 8.50
CA ARG A 676 -11.12 26.54 8.07
C ARG A 676 -12.17 26.89 9.12
N PHE A 677 -12.55 25.93 9.96
CA PHE A 677 -13.62 26.08 10.97
C PHE A 677 -13.08 26.21 12.41
N TRP A 678 -11.83 25.80 12.62
CA TRP A 678 -11.07 25.90 13.87
C TRP A 678 -9.66 26.42 13.53
N SER A 679 -9.57 27.74 13.32
CA SER A 679 -8.31 28.46 13.17
C SER A 679 -7.77 28.92 14.53
N SER A 680 -6.45 28.99 14.64
CA SER A 680 -5.70 29.38 15.85
C SER A 680 -5.70 30.90 16.06
N GLN A 681 -6.88 31.52 16.18
CA GLN A 681 -7.03 32.95 16.49
C GLN A 681 -7.40 33.22 17.96
N ASP A 682 -7.76 32.17 18.72
CA ASP A 682 -7.98 32.24 20.18
C ASP A 682 -6.70 31.96 21.01
N ASP A 683 -5.53 31.80 20.36
CA ASP A 683 -4.26 31.38 21.01
C ASP A 683 -3.52 32.53 21.73
N ASP A 684 -3.93 33.81 21.55
CA ASP A 684 -3.28 34.96 22.21
C ASP A 684 -3.97 35.43 23.50
N GLU A 685 -5.23 35.09 23.75
CA GLU A 685 -5.89 35.31 25.07
C GLU A 685 -5.83 34.07 25.98
N ALA A 686 -5.48 32.88 25.46
CA ALA A 686 -5.51 31.63 26.20
C ALA A 686 -4.21 31.27 26.97
N LYS A 687 -3.31 32.24 27.24
CA LYS A 687 -2.02 31.97 27.91
C LYS A 687 -2.06 31.90 29.44
N ASP A 688 -3.12 32.38 30.09
CA ASP A 688 -3.19 32.48 31.57
C ASP A 688 -4.07 31.42 32.27
N SER A 689 -4.55 30.38 31.57
CA SER A 689 -5.22 29.26 32.26
C SER A 689 -5.08 27.90 31.57
N ALA A 690 -3.98 27.20 31.89
CA ALA A 690 -3.82 25.77 31.60
C ALA A 690 -4.69 24.89 32.53
N THR A 691 -5.99 25.16 32.64
CA THR A 691 -6.93 24.27 33.32
C THR A 691 -7.12 22.99 32.53
N ALA A 692 -6.64 21.88 33.10
CA ALA A 692 -6.85 20.52 32.58
C ALA A 692 -8.32 20.09 32.70
N CYS A 693 -9.22 20.69 31.92
CA CYS A 693 -10.66 20.46 31.96
C CYS A 693 -11.20 19.94 30.62
N CYS A 694 -12.29 19.18 30.66
CA CYS A 694 -12.93 18.64 29.47
C CYS A 694 -13.71 19.72 28.68
N CYS A 695 -13.41 19.87 27.39
CA CYS A 695 -14.02 20.83 26.46
C CYS A 695 -15.56 20.79 26.31
N ALA A 696 -16.21 19.71 26.74
CA ALA A 696 -17.64 19.50 26.57
C ALA A 696 -18.44 19.50 27.89
N CYS A 697 -17.79 19.31 29.05
CA CYS A 697 -18.46 19.29 30.35
C CYS A 697 -17.72 20.06 31.46
N SER A 698 -16.62 20.73 31.13
CA SER A 698 -15.76 21.54 32.00
C SER A 698 -15.20 20.84 33.24
N LYS A 699 -15.37 19.52 33.38
CA LYS A 699 -14.83 18.74 34.50
C LYS A 699 -13.31 18.63 34.42
N ARG A 700 -12.64 18.86 35.56
CA ARG A 700 -11.19 18.75 35.73
C ARG A 700 -10.73 17.28 35.59
N LEU A 701 -9.58 17.09 34.96
CA LEU A 701 -8.95 15.81 34.59
C LEU A 701 -7.71 15.50 35.46
N ALA A 702 -7.49 16.27 36.53
CA ALA A 702 -6.37 16.10 37.46
C ALA A 702 -6.87 15.61 38.82
N GLY A 703 -6.52 14.38 39.18
CA GLY A 703 -6.84 13.75 40.47
C GLY A 703 -6.36 12.30 40.51
N PHE A 704 -5.87 11.84 41.66
CA PHE A 704 -5.05 10.63 41.79
C PHE A 704 -5.73 9.27 41.47
N PHE A 705 -7.02 9.23 41.12
CA PHE A 705 -7.76 8.00 40.78
C PHE A 705 -8.86 8.18 39.70
N SER A 706 -8.64 8.90 38.58
CA SER A 706 -9.61 8.90 37.46
C SER A 706 -9.11 9.28 36.06
N ASN A 707 -9.25 8.31 35.13
CA ASN A 707 -9.44 8.39 33.67
C ASN A 707 -8.60 9.37 32.80
N ASN A 708 -7.77 8.76 31.95
CA ASN A 708 -7.18 9.39 30.76
C ASN A 708 -8.24 10.10 29.88
N GLY A 709 -8.12 11.41 29.73
CA GLY A 709 -8.79 12.13 28.65
C GLY A 709 -8.09 11.92 27.30
N SER A 710 -8.81 12.11 26.19
CA SER A 710 -8.23 12.10 24.85
C SER A 710 -8.49 13.41 24.10
N VAL A 711 -7.69 13.69 23.08
CA VAL A 711 -7.76 14.93 22.30
C VAL A 711 -8.80 14.80 21.19
N CYS A 712 -9.76 15.72 21.13
CA CYS A 712 -10.75 15.74 20.05
C CYS A 712 -10.08 16.00 18.69
N GLN A 713 -10.29 15.12 17.71
CA GLN A 713 -9.69 15.28 16.38
C GLN A 713 -10.20 16.51 15.59
N LEU A 714 -11.38 17.05 15.96
CA LEU A 714 -11.97 18.27 15.40
C LEU A 714 -11.47 19.55 16.10
N CYS A 715 -11.78 19.81 17.38
CA CYS A 715 -11.35 21.06 18.02
C CYS A 715 -9.93 21.03 18.64
N ARG A 716 -9.29 19.86 18.74
CA ARG A 716 -7.99 19.65 19.43
C ARG A 716 -7.95 19.92 20.93
N GLU A 717 -9.09 20.21 21.56
CA GLU A 717 -9.18 20.30 23.02
C GLU A 717 -9.31 18.92 23.68
N LEU A 718 -8.93 18.84 24.97
CA LEU A 718 -9.07 17.65 25.82
C LEU A 718 -10.54 17.31 26.10
N SER A 719 -10.90 16.05 25.94
CA SER A 719 -12.22 15.50 26.29
C SER A 719 -12.07 14.35 27.28
N CYS A 720 -12.93 14.28 28.30
CA CYS A 720 -13.07 13.06 29.09
C CYS A 720 -13.72 11.95 28.25
N THR A 721 -13.50 10.69 28.63
CA THR A 721 -14.02 9.51 27.93
C THR A 721 -15.54 9.52 27.78
N LYS A 722 -16.28 10.04 28.77
CA LYS A 722 -17.75 10.18 28.73
C LYS A 722 -18.24 11.24 27.73
N CYS A 723 -17.40 12.20 27.36
CA CYS A 723 -17.70 13.25 26.40
C CYS A 723 -17.08 12.99 25.02
N LEU A 724 -16.40 11.87 24.83
CA LEU A 724 -15.83 11.46 23.56
C LEU A 724 -16.82 10.59 22.78
N VAL A 725 -17.00 10.89 21.51
CA VAL A 725 -17.85 10.15 20.58
C VAL A 725 -16.96 9.50 19.54
N THR A 726 -17.02 8.16 19.47
CA THR A 726 -16.32 7.37 18.45
C THR A 726 -17.24 7.10 17.25
N LYS A 727 -16.75 7.34 16.03
CA LYS A 727 -17.47 7.05 14.78
C LYS A 727 -16.54 6.41 13.74
N LYS A 728 -16.97 5.29 13.14
CA LYS A 728 -16.32 4.72 11.96
C LYS A 728 -16.57 5.64 10.76
N ILE A 729 -15.51 6.16 10.18
CA ILE A 729 -15.53 7.05 9.00
C ILE A 729 -14.73 6.42 7.85
N VAL A 730 -15.07 6.75 6.61
CA VAL A 730 -14.28 6.36 5.44
C VAL A 730 -13.06 7.28 5.31
N ALA A 731 -11.88 6.72 5.48
CA ALA A 731 -10.63 7.44 5.30
C ALA A 731 -10.39 7.70 3.81
N GLU A 732 -10.56 6.66 3.00
CA GLU A 732 -10.41 6.66 1.55
C GLU A 732 -11.35 5.61 0.94
N ALA A 733 -11.95 5.94 -0.20
CA ALA A 733 -12.67 4.99 -1.04
C ALA A 733 -12.16 5.15 -2.47
N THR A 734 -11.95 4.04 -3.14
CA THR A 734 -11.52 3.94 -4.53
C THR A 734 -12.54 3.10 -5.31
N ASN A 735 -12.31 2.87 -6.60
CA ASN A 735 -13.21 2.02 -7.39
C ASN A 735 -13.21 0.55 -6.93
N THR A 736 -12.15 0.07 -6.27
CA THR A 736 -11.95 -1.34 -5.91
C THR A 736 -11.85 -1.62 -4.40
N SER A 737 -11.61 -0.60 -3.58
CA SER A 737 -11.38 -0.77 -2.14
C SER A 737 -11.89 0.41 -1.31
N THR A 738 -12.15 0.18 -0.02
CA THR A 738 -12.56 1.25 0.91
C THR A 738 -11.92 1.04 2.27
N THR A 739 -11.16 2.03 2.73
CA THR A 739 -10.48 2.02 4.03
C THR A 739 -11.26 2.83 5.06
N CYS A 740 -11.40 2.27 6.26
CA CYS A 740 -12.12 2.90 7.37
C CYS A 740 -11.16 3.27 8.49
N THR A 741 -11.42 4.38 9.16
CA THR A 741 -10.75 4.78 10.41
C THR A 741 -11.77 5.13 11.48
N ILE A 742 -11.32 5.15 12.74
CA ILE A 742 -12.12 5.58 13.88
C ILE A 742 -11.85 7.07 14.13
N ALA A 743 -12.88 7.89 13.98
CA ALA A 743 -12.86 9.29 14.38
C ALA A 743 -13.24 9.41 15.85
N GLU A 744 -12.41 10.12 16.61
CA GLU A 744 -12.63 10.45 18.02
C GLU A 744 -12.90 11.95 18.17
N ILE A 745 -14.15 12.30 18.45
CA ILE A 745 -14.61 13.70 18.48
C ILE A 745 -15.43 13.97 19.73
N CYS A 746 -15.27 15.14 20.37
CA CYS A 746 -16.05 15.46 21.55
C CYS A 746 -17.54 15.67 21.18
N VAL A 747 -18.43 15.48 22.15
CA VAL A 747 -19.89 15.68 21.98
C VAL A 747 -20.20 17.08 21.41
N ARG A 748 -19.46 18.12 21.83
CA ARG A 748 -19.61 19.50 21.31
C ARG A 748 -19.42 19.56 19.79
N CYS A 749 -18.31 19.02 19.29
CA CYS A 749 -18.04 18.94 17.84
C CYS A 749 -18.97 17.98 17.10
N PHE A 750 -19.42 16.89 17.71
CA PHE A 750 -20.42 16.00 17.11
C PHE A 750 -21.79 16.68 16.96
N MET A 751 -22.22 17.47 17.95
CA MET A 751 -23.46 18.23 17.88
C MET A 751 -23.37 19.39 16.88
N PHE A 752 -22.21 20.05 16.77
CA PHE A 752 -21.93 20.99 15.68
C PHE A 752 -22.05 20.30 14.31
N ALA A 753 -21.43 19.13 14.13
CA ALA A 753 -21.53 18.37 12.89
C ALA A 753 -22.97 17.92 12.57
N ARG A 754 -23.80 17.59 13.57
CA ARG A 754 -25.24 17.34 13.37
C ARG A 754 -25.97 18.56 12.84
N LYS A 755 -25.74 19.74 13.42
CA LYS A 755 -26.39 21.01 13.01
C LYS A 755 -25.80 21.65 11.74
N PHE A 756 -24.63 21.22 11.28
CA PHE A 756 -23.99 21.78 10.10
C PHE A 756 -24.86 21.56 8.84
N PRO A 757 -25.15 22.56 8.00
CA PRO A 757 -26.04 22.39 6.84
C PRO A 757 -25.49 21.39 5.84
N ALA A 758 -26.22 20.30 5.58
CA ALA A 758 -25.79 19.28 4.63
C ALA A 758 -25.78 19.81 3.19
N TYR A 759 -26.72 20.70 2.85
CA TYR A 759 -26.82 21.37 1.55
C TYR A 759 -25.53 22.14 1.21
N ARG A 760 -24.99 22.92 2.15
CA ARG A 760 -23.70 23.62 1.98
C ARG A 760 -22.54 22.64 1.73
N VAL A 761 -22.53 21.50 2.43
CA VAL A 761 -21.49 20.48 2.20
C VAL A 761 -21.62 19.89 0.80
N ALA A 762 -22.82 19.53 0.39
CA ALA A 762 -23.10 18.98 -0.94
C ALA A 762 -22.74 19.98 -2.05
N GLN A 763 -23.12 21.26 -1.93
CA GLN A 763 -22.72 22.32 -2.87
C GLN A 763 -21.20 22.53 -2.92
N GLU A 764 -20.48 22.49 -1.79
CA GLU A 764 -19.02 22.65 -1.82
C GLU A 764 -18.31 21.41 -2.38
N GLU A 765 -18.79 20.21 -2.09
CA GLU A 765 -18.28 18.97 -2.70
C GLU A 765 -18.59 18.94 -4.20
N LEU A 766 -19.78 19.37 -4.61
CA LEU A 766 -20.17 19.53 -6.01
C LEU A 766 -19.34 20.61 -6.71
N GLY A 767 -19.16 21.79 -6.13
CA GLY A 767 -18.35 22.87 -6.72
C GLY A 767 -16.89 22.45 -6.92
N ARG A 768 -16.36 21.58 -6.06
CA ARG A 768 -15.04 20.96 -6.24
C ARG A 768 -15.05 19.83 -7.25
N ARG A 769 -16.12 19.03 -7.33
CA ARG A 769 -16.33 18.07 -8.42
C ARG A 769 -16.42 18.77 -9.76
N ARG A 770 -17.10 19.92 -9.85
CA ARG A 770 -17.24 20.77 -11.04
C ARG A 770 -15.95 21.46 -11.45
N ARG A 771 -15.19 22.04 -10.52
CA ARG A 771 -13.80 22.47 -10.78
C ARG A 771 -12.90 21.29 -11.16
N GLY A 772 -13.21 20.10 -10.63
CA GLY A 772 -12.63 18.82 -11.01
C GLY A 772 -13.10 18.27 -12.37
N GLN A 773 -14.30 18.63 -12.86
CA GLN A 773 -14.97 18.12 -14.09
C GLN A 773 -14.77 19.06 -15.28
N GLN A 774 -14.68 20.37 -15.06
CA GLN A 774 -13.97 21.27 -15.97
C GLN A 774 -12.47 20.91 -16.08
N SER A 775 -11.97 20.09 -15.15
CA SER A 775 -10.68 19.40 -15.17
C SER A 775 -10.80 17.88 -15.45
N SER A 776 -12.00 17.36 -15.80
CA SER A 776 -12.31 15.94 -16.02
C SER A 776 -13.54 15.80 -16.93
N ALA A 777 -13.46 15.85 -18.27
CA ALA A 777 -12.69 14.98 -19.15
C ALA A 777 -11.64 14.10 -18.43
N MET A 778 -12.08 12.96 -17.89
CA MET A 778 -11.30 12.11 -16.97
C MET A 778 -9.87 11.87 -17.47
N ARG A 779 -8.89 12.57 -16.88
CA ARG A 779 -7.46 12.29 -17.11
C ARG A 779 -6.91 11.59 -15.85
N PRO A 780 -6.32 10.39 -15.98
CA PRO A 780 -5.89 9.55 -14.85
C PRO A 780 -4.85 10.24 -13.97
N ASP A 781 -4.52 9.70 -12.80
CA ASP A 781 -3.29 10.08 -12.08
C ASP A 781 -2.04 9.87 -12.98
N PHE A 782 -0.87 10.33 -12.55
CA PHE A 782 0.39 10.13 -13.27
C PHE A 782 0.65 8.63 -13.57
N PRO A 783 1.11 8.27 -14.79
CA PRO A 783 1.66 9.14 -15.84
C PRO A 783 0.63 9.78 -16.79
N ILE A 784 0.99 10.94 -17.36
CA ILE A 784 0.22 11.64 -18.39
C ILE A 784 0.54 11.03 -19.77
N PRO A 785 -0.47 10.63 -20.57
CA PRO A 785 -0.27 10.21 -21.96
C PRO A 785 0.48 11.29 -22.75
N ARG A 786 1.53 10.93 -23.48
CA ARG A 786 2.47 11.92 -24.06
C ARG A 786 1.81 12.92 -25.02
N ALA A 787 0.76 12.51 -25.73
CA ALA A 787 -0.06 13.39 -26.57
C ALA A 787 -0.87 14.47 -25.81
N HIS A 788 -0.95 14.39 -24.48
CA HIS A 788 -1.60 15.39 -23.61
C HIS A 788 -0.62 16.40 -23.00
N LEU A 789 0.68 16.27 -23.25
CA LEU A 789 1.68 17.26 -22.85
C LEU A 789 1.84 18.30 -23.97
N PRO A 790 2.09 19.58 -23.65
CA PRO A 790 2.29 20.60 -24.66
C PRO A 790 3.60 20.36 -25.41
N THR A 791 3.56 20.43 -26.75
CA THR A 791 4.77 20.51 -27.57
C THR A 791 5.51 21.80 -27.24
N ILE A 792 6.84 21.71 -27.08
CA ILE A 792 7.71 22.85 -26.86
C ILE A 792 8.56 23.06 -28.11
N ASP A 793 8.25 24.11 -28.84
CA ASP A 793 9.06 24.63 -29.94
C ASP A 793 10.12 25.56 -29.33
N VAL A 794 11.39 25.39 -29.70
CA VAL A 794 12.51 26.20 -29.18
C VAL A 794 13.06 27.04 -30.32
N THR A 795 13.18 28.36 -30.11
CA THR A 795 13.78 29.24 -31.11
C THR A 795 15.32 29.20 -31.06
N PRO A 796 16.04 29.51 -32.15
CA PRO A 796 17.51 29.61 -32.11
C PRO A 796 18.03 30.60 -31.05
N GLN A 797 17.29 31.68 -30.78
CA GLN A 797 17.63 32.65 -29.74
C GLN A 797 17.47 32.07 -28.33
N GLU A 798 16.39 31.32 -28.08
CA GLU A 798 16.16 30.62 -26.82
C GLU A 798 17.19 29.51 -26.60
N HIS A 799 17.53 28.75 -27.64
CA HIS A 799 18.61 27.76 -27.60
C HIS A 799 19.95 28.39 -27.21
N ALA A 800 20.35 29.47 -27.88
CA ALA A 800 21.57 30.20 -27.55
C ALA A 800 21.54 30.82 -26.13
N GLN A 801 20.37 31.19 -25.62
CA GLN A 801 20.21 31.62 -24.23
C GLN A 801 20.40 30.46 -23.25
N ARG A 802 19.73 29.32 -23.45
CA ARG A 802 19.87 28.15 -22.56
C ARG A 802 21.27 27.56 -22.60
N GLN A 803 21.96 27.62 -23.73
CA GLN A 803 23.38 27.24 -23.83
C GLN A 803 24.24 28.14 -22.93
N ARG A 804 24.12 29.47 -23.03
CA ARG A 804 24.86 30.41 -22.15
C ARG A 804 24.55 30.21 -20.66
N GLU A 805 23.32 29.86 -20.29
CA GLU A 805 22.95 29.51 -18.91
C GLU A 805 23.69 28.26 -18.42
N VAL A 806 23.80 27.22 -19.26
CA VAL A 806 24.57 26.00 -18.98
C VAL A 806 26.08 26.30 -18.90
N ASP A 807 26.63 27.03 -19.86
CA ASP A 807 28.06 27.34 -19.92
C ASP A 807 28.48 28.12 -18.66
N SER A 808 27.66 29.09 -18.23
CA SER A 808 27.90 29.83 -16.99
C SER A 808 27.82 28.95 -15.74
N ALA A 809 26.89 27.97 -15.70
CA ALA A 809 26.80 27.00 -14.60
C ALA A 809 28.01 26.07 -14.51
N VAL A 810 28.54 25.65 -15.66
CA VAL A 810 29.76 24.84 -15.73
C VAL A 810 30.98 25.65 -15.28
N LEU A 811 31.20 26.85 -15.83
CA LEU A 811 32.33 27.72 -15.49
C LEU A 811 32.40 28.06 -13.99
N GLN A 812 31.30 28.53 -13.39
CA GLN A 812 31.28 28.87 -11.97
C GLN A 812 31.47 27.65 -11.06
N THR A 813 31.08 26.45 -11.52
CA THR A 813 31.34 25.21 -10.79
C THR A 813 32.79 24.75 -10.95
N MET A 814 33.44 25.05 -12.09
CA MET A 814 34.87 24.80 -12.31
C MET A 814 35.73 25.70 -11.42
N GLU A 815 35.45 27.00 -11.33
CA GLU A 815 36.12 27.93 -10.41
C GLU A 815 36.03 27.43 -8.95
N ALA A 816 34.85 27.01 -8.51
CA ALA A 816 34.64 26.46 -7.18
C ALA A 816 35.36 25.11 -6.95
N PHE A 817 35.49 24.29 -8.00
CA PHE A 817 36.21 23.01 -7.93
C PHE A 817 37.73 23.22 -7.90
N GLN A 818 38.26 24.17 -8.67
CA GLN A 818 39.67 24.59 -8.60
C GLN A 818 40.00 25.10 -7.20
N HIS A 819 39.21 26.03 -6.66
CA HIS A 819 39.40 26.52 -5.29
C HIS A 819 39.34 25.42 -4.22
N TYR A 820 38.49 24.40 -4.40
CA TYR A 820 38.47 23.21 -3.53
C TYR A 820 39.71 22.31 -3.70
N ARG A 821 40.27 22.22 -4.91
CA ARG A 821 41.45 21.42 -5.24
C ARG A 821 42.75 22.05 -4.74
N ASP A 822 42.87 23.37 -4.81
CA ASP A 822 44.10 24.11 -4.52
C ASP A 822 44.31 24.34 -2.99
N GLN A 823 43.31 24.01 -2.15
CA GLN A 823 43.48 23.95 -0.70
C GLN A 823 44.31 22.71 -0.29
N GLN A 824 45.38 22.93 0.48
CA GLN A 824 46.45 21.95 0.77
C GLN A 824 46.03 20.54 1.26
N ASP A 825 44.83 20.36 1.82
CA ASP A 825 44.34 19.08 2.37
C ASP A 825 43.13 18.51 1.60
N ARG A 826 42.66 19.17 0.53
CA ARG A 826 41.35 18.91 -0.12
C ARG A 826 40.17 18.85 0.87
N GLY A 827 40.33 19.51 2.02
CA GLY A 827 39.38 19.48 3.12
C GLY A 827 38.21 20.42 2.88
N VAL A 828 36.99 19.95 3.12
CA VAL A 828 35.80 20.81 3.07
C VAL A 828 35.74 21.66 4.35
N ASP A 829 35.87 22.99 4.23
CA ASP A 829 35.86 23.91 5.40
C ASP A 829 34.63 23.70 6.29
N GLY A 830 34.86 23.13 7.47
CA GLY A 830 33.83 22.85 8.47
C GLY A 830 33.18 24.09 9.10
N ARG A 831 33.74 25.30 8.90
CA ARG A 831 33.16 26.58 9.32
C ARG A 831 32.08 27.08 8.36
N MET A 832 32.28 26.86 7.06
CA MET A 832 31.32 27.22 6.00
C MET A 832 30.33 26.08 5.71
N TRP A 833 30.78 24.84 5.75
CA TRP A 833 30.03 23.66 5.35
C TRP A 833 29.73 22.74 6.55
N LYS A 834 28.59 22.03 6.49
CA LYS A 834 28.21 21.01 7.46
C LYS A 834 27.85 19.71 6.72
N PRO A 835 28.48 18.56 7.02
CA PRO A 835 28.08 17.29 6.43
C PRO A 835 26.63 16.95 6.82
N ILE A 836 25.86 16.41 5.86
CA ILE A 836 24.44 16.03 6.07
C ILE A 836 24.08 14.63 5.56
N ALA A 837 24.83 14.05 4.62
CA ALA A 837 24.65 12.68 4.14
C ALA A 837 25.93 12.16 3.46
N GLY A 838 26.02 10.86 3.23
CA GLY A 838 27.06 10.24 2.40
C GLY A 838 26.65 8.85 1.90
N ARG A 839 27.23 8.43 0.78
CA ARG A 839 27.07 7.09 0.19
C ARG A 839 28.41 6.67 -0.38
N GLU A 840 28.94 5.54 0.10
CA GLU A 840 30.28 5.04 -0.26
C GLU A 840 31.36 6.09 0.00
N LYS A 841 32.05 6.57 -1.05
CA LYS A 841 33.06 7.64 -0.99
C LYS A 841 32.51 9.04 -1.34
N LEU A 842 31.21 9.18 -1.58
CA LEU A 842 30.55 10.45 -1.86
C LEU A 842 29.97 11.06 -0.58
N SER A 843 30.24 12.35 -0.34
CA SER A 843 29.77 13.10 0.83
C SER A 843 29.03 14.37 0.41
N VAL A 844 27.85 14.61 1.02
CA VAL A 844 27.06 15.83 0.81
C VAL A 844 27.13 16.73 2.04
N PHE A 845 27.49 17.98 1.77
CA PHE A 845 27.56 19.06 2.72
C PHE A 845 26.50 20.11 2.42
N LYS A 846 26.15 20.87 3.45
CA LYS A 846 25.18 21.96 3.40
C LYS A 846 25.80 23.20 4.04
N GLU A 847 25.64 24.33 3.36
CA GLU A 847 26.12 25.63 3.81
C GLU A 847 25.53 26.03 5.19
N ARG A 848 26.38 26.60 6.03
CA ARG A 848 26.05 27.15 7.35
C ARG A 848 25.67 28.63 7.21
N ARG A 849 24.66 29.08 7.96
CA ARG A 849 24.33 30.51 8.03
C ARG A 849 25.42 31.26 8.80
N ARG A 850 26.05 32.26 8.19
CA ARG A 850 26.84 33.26 8.92
C ARG A 850 25.88 34.11 9.76
N GLY A 851 26.01 34.02 11.08
CA GLY A 851 25.40 34.97 12.02
C GLY A 851 26.38 36.08 12.32
N THR A 852 25.89 37.29 12.53
CA THR A 852 26.68 38.48 12.86
C THR A 852 27.35 38.36 14.24
N ALA A 853 28.66 38.20 14.27
CA ALA A 853 29.53 38.54 15.41
C ALA A 853 30.99 38.69 14.94
N SER A 854 31.76 39.51 15.67
CA SER A 854 33.20 39.83 15.52
C SER A 854 33.71 40.37 14.17
N THR A 855 33.91 41.68 14.13
CA THR A 855 34.90 42.35 13.29
C THR A 855 36.32 41.96 13.70
N ILE A 856 37.05 41.25 12.83
CA ILE A 856 38.49 41.43 12.60
C ILE A 856 38.72 41.41 11.08
N SER A 857 39.56 42.32 10.60
CA SER A 857 39.92 42.48 9.18
C SER A 857 40.96 41.44 8.74
N THR A 858 40.76 40.85 7.56
CA THR A 858 41.74 40.77 6.46
C THR A 858 41.03 40.46 5.14
N ASP A 859 41.66 40.80 4.01
CA ASP A 859 41.09 40.78 2.66
C ASP A 859 40.61 39.40 2.15
N SER A 860 39.41 39.36 1.57
CA SER A 860 38.98 38.32 0.61
C SER A 860 37.72 38.78 -0.14
N SER A 861 37.88 39.67 -1.12
CA SER A 861 36.79 40.38 -1.81
C SER A 861 35.97 39.57 -2.83
N LEU A 862 36.28 38.27 -3.04
CA LEU A 862 35.77 37.45 -4.15
C LEU A 862 34.58 36.52 -3.84
N THR A 863 33.80 36.73 -2.77
CA THR A 863 32.65 35.85 -2.43
C THR A 863 31.33 36.57 -2.12
N ARG A 864 31.23 37.88 -2.39
CA ARG A 864 30.09 38.69 -1.91
C ARG A 864 28.95 38.89 -2.90
N ASP A 865 29.12 38.56 -4.17
CA ASP A 865 28.04 38.60 -5.17
C ASP A 865 27.40 37.22 -5.33
N GLY A 866 26.20 37.09 -4.76
CA GLY A 866 25.51 35.81 -4.62
C GLY A 866 24.93 35.32 -5.93
N VAL A 867 25.60 34.36 -6.58
CA VAL A 867 25.07 33.60 -7.72
C VAL A 867 23.62 33.16 -7.49
N SER A 868 22.71 33.71 -8.29
CA SER A 868 21.29 33.38 -8.32
C SER A 868 20.91 32.70 -9.64
N TRP A 869 20.59 31.41 -9.56
CA TRP A 869 20.21 30.57 -10.71
C TRP A 869 18.71 30.68 -11.08
N THR A 870 17.99 31.70 -10.59
CA THR A 870 16.56 31.88 -10.82
C THR A 870 16.30 32.84 -11.97
N GLY A 871 15.87 32.33 -13.12
CA GLY A 871 15.39 33.16 -14.23
C GLY A 871 14.15 33.96 -13.85
N ALA A 872 14.35 35.24 -13.54
CA ALA A 872 13.31 36.26 -13.44
C ALA A 872 13.45 37.19 -14.65
N GLU A 873 12.58 37.01 -15.64
CA GLU A 873 12.51 37.85 -16.83
C GLU A 873 11.83 39.18 -16.47
N ASN A 874 12.59 40.29 -16.54
CA ASN A 874 12.04 41.63 -16.49
C ASN A 874 11.61 42.05 -17.90
N GLU A 875 10.30 42.08 -18.17
CA GLU A 875 9.72 42.70 -19.38
C GLU A 875 9.84 44.24 -19.30
N PRO A 876 10.35 44.93 -20.35
CA PRO A 876 10.45 46.38 -20.37
C PRO A 876 9.18 47.04 -20.93
N HIS A 877 8.33 47.60 -20.07
CA HIS A 877 7.18 48.40 -20.52
C HIS A 877 7.59 49.78 -21.07
N HIS A 878 7.46 49.97 -22.38
CA HIS A 878 7.57 51.29 -23.01
C HIS A 878 6.38 52.21 -22.71
N THR A 879 6.67 53.45 -22.31
CA THR A 879 5.69 54.50 -21.97
C THR A 879 5.20 55.30 -23.17
N ARG A 880 3.91 55.70 -23.21
CA ARG A 880 3.52 57.07 -23.61
C ARG A 880 2.13 57.52 -23.14
N ALA A 881 2.07 58.80 -22.75
CA ALA A 881 0.99 59.62 -22.17
C ALA A 881 -0.38 59.56 -22.91
N ALA A 882 -1.54 59.95 -22.33
CA ALA A 882 -1.84 61.19 -21.58
C ALA A 882 -3.23 61.15 -20.89
N GLY A 883 -3.60 62.14 -20.03
CA GLY A 883 -5.04 62.46 -19.82
C GLY A 883 -5.69 62.71 -18.43
N SER A 884 -5.04 63.34 -17.45
CA SER A 884 -5.64 64.36 -16.53
C SER A 884 -6.98 64.13 -15.72
N ARG A 885 -6.87 64.17 -14.37
CA ARG A 885 -7.87 64.64 -13.33
C ARG A 885 -9.13 63.78 -13.05
N ARG A 886 -9.46 63.29 -11.83
CA ARG A 886 -9.56 63.97 -10.50
C ARG A 886 -9.55 62.98 -9.29
N ARG A 887 -9.21 63.53 -8.10
CA ARG A 887 -9.48 63.13 -6.67
C ARG A 887 -10.42 61.93 -6.39
N ALA A 888 -10.23 61.09 -5.37
CA ALA A 888 -9.29 61.05 -4.21
C ALA A 888 -9.17 59.57 -3.68
N SER A 889 -8.67 59.18 -2.49
CA SER A 889 -8.17 59.87 -1.26
C SER A 889 -7.38 58.90 -0.35
N TYR A 890 -6.38 59.42 0.39
CA TYR A 890 -5.59 58.82 1.50
C TYR A 890 -4.78 57.52 1.25
N SER A 891 -3.55 57.54 1.77
CA SER A 891 -2.42 56.66 1.42
C SER A 891 -1.95 55.79 2.59
N ALA A 892 -1.68 54.51 2.33
CA ALA A 892 -0.84 53.66 3.18
C ALA A 892 0.63 53.74 2.71
N PRO A 893 1.64 53.70 3.61
CA PRO A 893 3.05 53.63 3.22
C PRO A 893 3.38 52.27 2.58
N LEU A 894 4.31 52.27 1.63
CA LEU A 894 4.82 51.05 1.00
C LEU A 894 5.58 50.18 2.01
N GLU A 895 5.21 48.91 2.13
CA GLU A 895 6.08 47.91 2.75
C GLU A 895 7.26 47.62 1.80
N SER A 896 8.47 47.90 2.28
CA SER A 896 9.70 47.57 1.56
C SER A 896 9.98 46.07 1.59
N ASP A 897 10.43 45.56 0.45
CA ASP A 897 10.72 44.16 0.20
C ASP A 897 11.63 43.53 1.27
N ARG A 898 11.16 42.41 1.85
CA ARG A 898 11.92 41.51 2.75
C ARG A 898 11.74 40.04 2.36
N SER A 899 11.69 39.75 1.06
CA SER A 899 11.42 38.40 0.54
C SER A 899 12.65 37.53 0.21
N MET A 900 13.89 38.06 0.29
CA MET A 900 15.11 37.35 -0.19
C MET A 900 16.02 36.73 0.91
N ASP A 901 15.51 35.81 1.75
CA ASP A 901 16.37 34.94 2.60
C ASP A 901 15.78 33.53 2.81
N SER A 902 15.90 32.65 1.81
CA SER A 902 15.61 31.21 2.01
C SER A 902 16.39 30.21 1.14
N THR A 903 17.24 30.63 0.22
CA THR A 903 18.05 29.70 -0.61
C THR A 903 19.15 29.06 0.24
N ARG A 904 19.37 27.75 0.09
CA ARG A 904 20.41 26.99 0.81
C ARG A 904 21.26 26.21 -0.20
N ARG A 905 22.58 26.41 -0.19
CA ARG A 905 23.51 25.69 -1.06
C ARG A 905 23.88 24.33 -0.50
N LEU A 906 24.06 23.36 -1.38
CA LEU A 906 24.59 22.03 -1.13
C LEU A 906 25.86 21.81 -1.97
N LEU A 907 26.82 21.10 -1.39
CA LEU A 907 28.08 20.69 -2.01
C LEU A 907 28.17 19.16 -1.95
N LEU A 908 28.49 18.51 -3.07
CA LEU A 908 28.83 17.09 -3.16
C LEU A 908 30.30 16.97 -3.54
N VAL A 909 31.06 16.17 -2.80
CA VAL A 909 32.44 15.80 -3.17
C VAL A 909 32.70 14.31 -2.92
N GLY A 910 33.57 13.69 -3.73
CA GLY A 910 34.08 12.35 -3.48
C GLY A 910 34.57 11.61 -4.72
N GLU A 911 34.75 10.29 -4.58
CA GLU A 911 35.13 9.38 -5.69
C GLU A 911 34.03 8.34 -5.93
N MET A 912 33.92 7.82 -7.15
CA MET A 912 33.12 6.64 -7.50
C MET A 912 33.81 5.75 -8.56
N PRO A 913 33.56 4.43 -8.58
CA PRO A 913 34.14 3.55 -9.60
C PRO A 913 33.49 3.76 -10.97
N GLY A 914 34.30 3.77 -12.03
CA GLY A 914 33.81 3.84 -13.42
C GLY A 914 34.70 4.62 -14.38
N ARG A 915 34.11 4.98 -15.52
CA ARG A 915 34.70 5.89 -16.52
C ARG A 915 33.72 7.02 -16.85
N VAL A 916 34.23 8.25 -17.01
CA VAL A 916 33.43 9.46 -17.26
C VAL A 916 32.52 9.28 -18.49
N GLU A 917 33.01 8.68 -19.56
CA GLU A 917 32.24 8.46 -20.80
C GLU A 917 31.09 7.45 -20.61
N SER A 918 31.24 6.49 -19.68
CA SER A 918 30.17 5.57 -19.34
C SER A 918 29.12 6.22 -18.44
N LEU A 919 29.55 7.06 -17.50
CA LEU A 919 28.66 7.87 -16.66
C LEU A 919 27.82 8.83 -17.52
N LEU A 920 28.45 9.59 -18.42
CA LEU A 920 27.78 10.49 -19.36
C LEU A 920 26.85 9.74 -20.33
N TYR A 921 27.23 8.55 -20.81
CA TYR A 921 26.34 7.72 -21.64
C TYR A 921 25.05 7.29 -20.90
N GLY A 922 25.12 7.15 -19.57
CA GLY A 922 23.96 6.92 -18.70
C GLY A 922 23.06 8.15 -18.55
N LEU A 923 23.61 9.36 -18.66
CA LEU A 923 22.87 10.64 -18.57
C LEU A 923 22.19 11.06 -19.88
N VAL A 924 22.83 10.81 -21.02
CA VAL A 924 22.25 11.12 -22.34
C VAL A 924 20.89 10.43 -22.51
N THR A 925 19.85 11.17 -22.90
CA THR A 925 18.52 10.60 -23.21
C THR A 925 18.00 11.13 -24.54
N LYS A 926 18.21 10.38 -25.62
CA LYS A 926 17.86 10.83 -26.98
C LYS A 926 16.35 10.79 -27.29
N ASN A 927 15.58 10.08 -26.47
CA ASN A 927 14.15 9.83 -26.66
C ASN A 927 13.46 9.58 -25.31
N GLN A 928 12.12 9.54 -25.33
CA GLN A 928 11.28 9.32 -24.15
C GLN A 928 11.62 8.02 -23.40
N GLU A 929 11.98 6.95 -24.12
CA GLU A 929 12.27 5.65 -23.52
C GLU A 929 13.60 5.66 -22.74
N GLU A 930 14.64 6.29 -23.28
CA GLU A 930 15.90 6.49 -22.57
C GLU A 930 15.72 7.35 -21.32
N LEU A 931 14.86 8.37 -21.35
CA LEU A 931 14.54 9.17 -20.18
C LEU A 931 13.77 8.39 -19.12
N ALA A 932 12.78 7.59 -19.54
CA ALA A 932 12.02 6.73 -18.65
C ALA A 932 12.92 5.68 -17.98
N LEU A 933 13.86 5.09 -18.74
CA LEU A 933 14.90 4.20 -18.23
C LEU A 933 15.74 4.92 -17.17
N LEU A 934 16.41 6.03 -17.53
CA LEU A 934 17.27 6.79 -16.63
C LEU A 934 16.54 7.11 -15.33
N ASN A 935 15.37 7.74 -15.42
CA ASN A 935 14.65 8.22 -14.25
C ASN A 935 14.10 7.09 -13.36
N THR A 936 13.76 5.92 -13.91
CA THR A 936 13.27 4.77 -13.12
C THR A 936 14.36 4.14 -12.25
N TYR A 937 15.63 4.24 -12.65
CA TYR A 937 16.79 3.85 -11.83
C TYR A 937 17.27 5.00 -10.91
N TYR A 938 17.29 6.23 -11.43
CA TYR A 938 17.84 7.39 -10.75
C TYR A 938 16.95 7.88 -9.60
N TYR A 939 15.62 7.85 -9.77
CA TYR A 939 14.64 8.31 -8.77
C TYR A 939 13.76 7.17 -8.23
N GLU A 940 13.84 6.90 -6.93
CA GLU A 940 13.03 5.86 -6.25
C GLU A 940 11.54 6.21 -6.08
N ASP A 941 11.18 7.47 -6.32
CA ASP A 941 9.87 8.03 -6.04
C ASP A 941 9.22 8.67 -7.26
N ILE A 942 9.69 8.39 -8.48
CA ILE A 942 9.09 8.96 -9.68
C ILE A 942 7.64 8.48 -9.91
N ALA A 943 6.77 9.42 -10.28
CA ALA A 943 5.39 9.23 -10.72
C ALA A 943 5.27 9.31 -12.26
N ASP A 944 6.02 10.23 -12.88
CA ASP A 944 6.06 10.44 -14.33
C ASP A 944 7.33 11.21 -14.75
N CYS A 945 7.72 11.12 -16.02
CA CYS A 945 8.65 12.04 -16.67
C CYS A 945 8.44 12.10 -18.18
N ALA A 946 8.68 13.26 -18.79
CA ALA A 946 8.67 13.42 -20.24
C ALA A 946 9.87 14.20 -20.76
N LEU A 947 10.37 13.77 -21.93
CA LEU A 947 11.33 14.53 -22.73
C LEU A 947 10.51 15.47 -23.61
N LEU A 948 10.59 16.77 -23.34
CA LEU A 948 9.70 17.78 -23.97
C LEU A 948 10.28 18.32 -25.27
N ASN A 949 11.60 18.54 -25.30
CA ASN A 949 12.35 18.97 -26.48
C ASN A 949 13.82 18.54 -26.36
N VAL A 950 14.46 18.22 -27.48
CA VAL A 950 15.93 18.03 -27.57
C VAL A 950 16.48 19.17 -28.41
N MET A 951 17.24 20.06 -27.76
CA MET A 951 17.82 21.25 -28.38
C MET A 951 19.15 20.91 -29.07
N THR A 952 20.07 20.27 -28.34
CA THR A 952 21.34 19.76 -28.87
C THR A 952 21.30 18.22 -28.80
N PRO A 953 21.04 17.52 -29.91
CA PRO A 953 21.04 16.06 -29.94
C PRO A 953 22.48 15.51 -30.05
N PRO A 954 22.80 14.35 -29.44
CA PRO A 954 24.17 13.81 -29.48
C PRO A 954 24.53 13.24 -30.85
N THR A 955 25.58 13.79 -31.45
CA THR A 955 26.06 13.50 -32.82
C THR A 955 27.01 12.28 -32.86
N ALA A 956 27.65 12.03 -34.01
CA ALA A 956 28.63 10.94 -34.16
C ALA A 956 30.02 11.31 -33.60
N ASP A 957 30.40 12.57 -33.75
CA ASP A 957 31.61 13.21 -33.24
C ASP A 957 31.50 13.57 -31.74
N ARG A 958 30.32 14.03 -31.29
CA ARG A 958 30.04 14.39 -29.89
C ARG A 958 28.89 13.54 -29.31
N PRO A 959 29.07 12.21 -29.17
CA PRO A 959 28.00 11.27 -28.80
C PRO A 959 27.56 11.33 -27.33
N LEU A 960 28.24 12.12 -26.50
CA LEU A 960 27.96 12.34 -25.08
C LEU A 960 27.36 13.72 -24.80
N GLU A 961 27.29 14.60 -25.80
CA GLU A 961 26.74 15.93 -25.68
C GLU A 961 25.22 15.93 -25.82
N PHE A 962 24.55 16.58 -24.88
CA PHE A 962 23.09 16.69 -24.87
C PHE A 962 22.67 18.03 -24.27
N LEU A 963 21.63 18.64 -24.81
CA LEU A 963 20.85 19.71 -24.18
C LEU A 963 19.38 19.51 -24.52
N GLY A 964 18.48 19.59 -23.54
CA GLY A 964 17.06 19.47 -23.78
C GLY A 964 16.18 19.89 -22.61
N TYR A 965 14.90 20.13 -22.89
CA TYR A 965 13.87 20.35 -21.88
C TYR A 965 13.29 19.04 -21.40
N LYS A 966 13.28 18.85 -20.09
CA LYS A 966 12.74 17.67 -19.41
C LYS A 966 11.69 18.09 -18.38
N TRP A 967 10.77 17.17 -18.12
CA TRP A 967 9.82 17.27 -17.03
C TRP A 967 9.79 15.98 -16.24
N LEU A 968 9.71 16.09 -14.91
CA LEU A 968 9.57 14.95 -14.02
C LEU A 968 8.56 15.25 -12.91
N VAL A 969 8.01 14.20 -12.32
CA VAL A 969 7.08 14.25 -11.19
C VAL A 969 7.53 13.26 -10.12
N LYS A 970 7.79 13.74 -8.91
CA LYS A 970 8.08 12.91 -7.73
C LYS A 970 6.81 12.71 -6.89
N ARG A 971 6.61 11.47 -6.42
CA ARG A 971 5.51 11.04 -5.56
C ARG A 971 5.65 11.68 -4.18
N ALA A 972 4.52 12.07 -3.60
CA ALA A 972 4.49 12.53 -2.22
C ALA A 972 4.93 11.40 -1.25
N PRO A 973 5.96 11.59 -0.41
CA PRO A 973 6.36 10.55 0.53
C PRO A 973 5.26 10.34 1.59
N THR A 974 4.67 9.14 1.58
CA THR A 974 3.48 8.65 2.32
C THR A 974 2.15 9.33 1.94
N LEU A 975 1.15 8.55 1.50
CA LEU A 975 -0.25 8.98 1.33
C LEU A 975 -0.95 9.23 2.68
N GLY A 976 -0.52 10.27 3.39
CA GLY A 976 -1.32 10.94 4.41
C GLY A 976 -1.95 12.20 3.80
N ARG A 977 -3.18 12.54 4.20
CA ARG A 977 -3.88 13.74 3.69
C ARG A 977 -3.01 15.00 3.86
N GLY A 978 -2.85 15.77 2.78
CA GLY A 978 -2.16 17.06 2.78
C GLY A 978 -0.76 17.09 2.18
N LYS A 979 -0.31 16.03 1.49
CA LYS A 979 0.94 16.03 0.71
C LYS A 979 0.62 15.96 -0.79
N ARG A 980 1.12 16.95 -1.54
CA ARG A 980 1.04 17.03 -3.01
C ARG A 980 2.28 16.39 -3.64
N HIS A 981 2.14 15.84 -4.85
CA HIS A 981 3.25 15.47 -5.72
C HIS A 981 4.14 16.70 -6.01
N ARG A 982 5.34 16.49 -6.53
CA ARG A 982 6.28 17.55 -6.85
C ARG A 982 6.74 17.42 -8.30
N ASP A 983 6.36 18.34 -9.16
CA ASP A 983 6.84 18.36 -10.53
C ASP A 983 7.91 19.42 -10.75
N ALA A 984 8.83 19.16 -11.68
CA ALA A 984 9.81 20.13 -12.15
C ALA A 984 9.87 20.09 -13.67
N VAL A 985 9.88 21.27 -14.28
CA VAL A 985 10.29 21.47 -15.67
C VAL A 985 11.68 22.08 -15.62
N TYR A 986 12.63 21.50 -16.34
CA TYR A 986 14.04 21.84 -16.19
C TYR A 986 14.80 21.65 -17.51
N ILE A 987 15.84 22.46 -17.74
CA ILE A 987 16.88 22.12 -18.71
C ILE A 987 17.77 21.04 -18.10
N GLU A 988 18.16 20.09 -18.93
CA GLU A 988 19.24 19.16 -18.60
C GLU A 988 20.27 19.18 -19.74
N SER A 989 21.53 19.29 -19.38
CA SER A 989 22.65 19.22 -20.30
C SER A 989 23.79 18.39 -19.72
N CYS A 990 24.47 17.63 -20.58
CA CYS A 990 25.69 16.95 -20.23
C CYS A 990 26.64 16.92 -21.42
N GLY A 991 27.93 16.80 -21.15
CA GLY A 991 28.95 16.74 -22.20
C GLY A 991 30.36 16.57 -21.62
N LEU A 992 31.34 16.71 -22.50
CA LEU A 992 32.75 16.88 -22.14
C LEU A 992 33.13 18.34 -22.38
N THR A 993 33.94 18.91 -21.49
CA THR A 993 34.56 20.23 -21.59
C THR A 993 36.02 20.12 -21.17
N THR A 994 36.82 21.14 -21.46
CA THR A 994 38.18 21.26 -20.94
C THR A 994 38.23 22.17 -19.72
N MET A 995 39.26 22.00 -18.89
CA MET A 995 39.54 22.77 -17.68
C MET A 995 41.06 22.98 -17.56
N PRO A 996 41.55 24.20 -17.28
CA PRO A 996 42.98 24.41 -17.09
C PRO A 996 43.48 23.72 -15.82
N VAL A 997 44.64 23.07 -15.93
CA VAL A 997 45.35 22.45 -14.81
C VAL A 997 46.21 23.50 -14.10
N SER A 998 46.01 23.68 -12.79
CA SER A 998 46.87 24.55 -12.00
C SER A 998 48.23 23.88 -11.79
N GLN A 999 49.24 24.37 -12.52
CA GLN A 999 50.66 24.20 -12.23
C GLN A 999 51.35 25.56 -12.36
N ASP A 1000 52.38 25.78 -11.55
CA ASP A 1000 53.19 27.00 -11.57
C ASP A 1000 54.03 27.05 -12.87
N VAL A 1001 53.44 27.63 -13.92
CA VAL A 1001 54.08 27.85 -15.23
C VAL A 1001 53.83 29.30 -15.63
N ASP A 1002 54.89 30.06 -15.88
CA ASP A 1002 54.84 31.53 -16.06
C ASP A 1002 54.30 31.99 -17.44
N ASP A 1003 53.93 31.06 -18.33
CA ASP A 1003 53.39 31.35 -19.67
C ASP A 1003 51.88 31.02 -19.76
N GLU A 1004 51.03 32.05 -19.85
CA GLU A 1004 49.56 31.90 -19.87
C GLU A 1004 49.00 31.21 -21.14
N ASP A 1005 49.74 31.20 -22.25
CA ASP A 1005 49.25 30.81 -23.58
C ASP A 1005 49.28 29.30 -23.89
N ASP A 1006 49.90 28.45 -23.06
CA ASP A 1006 50.07 26.99 -23.34
C ASP A 1006 49.82 26.09 -22.11
N LEU A 1007 48.86 26.48 -21.25
CA LEU A 1007 48.46 25.70 -20.07
C LEU A 1007 47.81 24.36 -20.47
N PRO A 1008 48.26 23.21 -19.92
CA PRO A 1008 47.69 21.91 -20.26
C PRO A 1008 46.23 21.79 -19.78
N GLU A 1009 45.32 21.57 -20.73
CA GLU A 1009 43.89 21.37 -20.46
C GLU A 1009 43.55 19.91 -20.10
N GLU A 1010 42.85 19.70 -18.98
CA GLU A 1010 42.27 18.41 -18.60
C GLU A 1010 40.82 18.30 -19.10
N THR A 1011 40.50 17.25 -19.88
CA THR A 1011 39.11 16.96 -20.28
C THR A 1011 38.29 16.43 -19.10
N ILE A 1012 37.20 17.11 -18.77
CA ILE A 1012 36.25 16.71 -17.72
C ILE A 1012 34.83 16.54 -18.28
N GLY A 1013 34.05 15.67 -17.66
CA GLY A 1013 32.61 15.58 -17.91
C GLY A 1013 31.82 16.58 -17.08
N TYR A 1014 30.70 17.08 -17.60
CA TYR A 1014 29.77 17.91 -16.85
C TYR A 1014 28.32 17.41 -16.96
N HIS A 1015 27.50 17.78 -15.97
CA HIS A 1015 26.05 17.59 -16.00
C HIS A 1015 25.34 18.73 -15.28
N VAL A 1016 24.52 19.49 -15.99
CA VAL A 1016 23.68 20.58 -15.46
C VAL A 1016 22.22 20.16 -15.50
N MET A 1017 21.53 20.31 -14.36
CA MET A 1017 20.07 20.28 -14.26
C MET A 1017 19.62 21.62 -13.66
N GLN A 1018 18.74 22.36 -14.33
CA GLN A 1018 18.26 23.65 -13.82
C GLN A 1018 16.78 23.86 -14.12
N SER A 1019 15.97 24.12 -13.09
CA SER A 1019 14.53 24.33 -13.24
C SER A 1019 14.24 25.64 -13.97
N VAL A 1020 13.39 25.57 -15.00
CA VAL A 1020 12.99 26.71 -15.83
C VAL A 1020 11.49 26.98 -15.68
N ARG A 1021 11.08 28.21 -16.00
CA ARG A 1021 9.68 28.57 -16.19
C ARG A 1021 9.43 28.67 -17.69
N LEU A 1022 8.47 27.90 -18.21
CA LEU A 1022 8.07 27.92 -19.61
C LEU A 1022 6.60 28.31 -19.65
N ALA A 1023 6.30 29.49 -20.21
CA ALA A 1023 4.94 30.08 -20.19
C ALA A 1023 3.87 29.17 -20.83
N ARG A 1024 4.26 28.33 -21.80
CA ARG A 1024 3.39 27.37 -22.50
C ARG A 1024 3.19 26.05 -21.73
N PHE A 1025 3.86 25.82 -20.60
CA PHE A 1025 3.79 24.57 -19.86
C PHE A 1025 2.96 24.72 -18.56
N PRO A 1026 1.82 24.01 -18.42
CA PRO A 1026 0.87 24.25 -17.33
C PRO A 1026 1.40 23.80 -15.96
N GLU A 1027 0.77 24.30 -14.90
CA GLU A 1027 0.90 23.72 -13.57
C GLU A 1027 -0.10 22.58 -13.36
N TRP A 1028 0.36 21.47 -12.78
CA TRP A 1028 -0.47 20.29 -12.52
C TRP A 1028 -1.14 20.35 -11.14
N GLU A 1029 -1.48 21.56 -10.69
CA GLU A 1029 -2.14 21.88 -9.41
C GLU A 1029 -3.35 20.96 -9.13
N TYR A 1030 -4.15 20.73 -10.16
CA TYR A 1030 -5.37 19.92 -10.18
C TYR A 1030 -5.12 18.41 -10.05
N ARG A 1031 -3.90 17.93 -10.35
CA ARG A 1031 -3.45 16.53 -10.18
C ARG A 1031 -2.83 16.29 -8.80
N ASN A 1032 -3.23 17.06 -7.79
CA ASN A 1032 -2.59 17.07 -6.48
C ASN A 1032 -1.05 17.26 -6.57
N CYS A 1033 -0.55 18.06 -7.52
CA CYS A 1033 0.88 18.31 -7.72
C CYS A 1033 1.26 19.77 -7.38
N THR A 1034 2.55 20.08 -7.28
CA THR A 1034 3.05 21.46 -7.10
C THR A 1034 4.45 21.58 -7.70
N ARG A 1035 4.68 22.65 -8.46
CA ARG A 1035 5.99 22.95 -9.06
C ARG A 1035 7.05 23.11 -7.97
N MET A 1036 8.20 22.46 -8.15
CA MET A 1036 9.41 22.66 -7.34
C MET A 1036 10.50 23.31 -8.19
N GLN A 1037 11.38 24.08 -7.55
CA GLN A 1037 12.56 24.66 -8.19
C GLN A 1037 13.84 24.08 -7.56
N HIS A 1038 14.72 23.58 -8.42
CA HIS A 1038 16.00 23.01 -8.07
C HIS A 1038 17.02 23.24 -9.18
N GLY A 1039 18.29 23.36 -8.82
CA GLY A 1039 19.40 23.41 -9.76
C GLY A 1039 20.61 22.66 -9.21
N ALA A 1040 21.35 21.97 -10.07
CA ALA A 1040 22.59 21.28 -9.73
C ALA A 1040 23.52 21.26 -10.95
N CYS A 1041 24.80 21.55 -10.75
CA CYS A 1041 25.87 21.33 -11.72
C CYS A 1041 26.88 20.36 -11.12
N PHE A 1042 27.18 19.28 -11.84
CA PHE A 1042 28.17 18.26 -11.50
C PHE A 1042 29.34 18.34 -12.48
N LEU A 1043 30.55 18.13 -11.96
CA LEU A 1043 31.78 17.90 -12.70
C LEU A 1043 32.29 16.49 -12.39
N PHE A 1044 32.80 15.82 -13.43
CA PHE A 1044 33.26 14.44 -13.42
C PHE A 1044 34.67 14.37 -14.00
N ARG A 1045 35.67 14.17 -13.15
CA ARG A 1045 37.09 14.13 -13.54
C ARG A 1045 37.62 12.70 -13.48
N GLN A 1046 38.36 12.26 -14.49
CA GLN A 1046 38.86 10.88 -14.56
C GLN A 1046 40.13 10.70 -13.71
N ALA A 1047 39.98 10.70 -12.39
CA ALA A 1047 41.12 10.66 -11.46
C ALA A 1047 42.02 9.41 -11.60
N LYS A 1048 41.46 8.25 -11.97
CA LYS A 1048 42.18 7.00 -12.28
C LYS A 1048 41.45 6.24 -13.41
N PRO A 1049 42.06 5.28 -14.14
CA PRO A 1049 41.40 4.55 -15.23
C PRO A 1049 40.12 3.78 -14.88
N THR A 1050 39.82 3.61 -13.59
CA THR A 1050 38.63 2.95 -13.03
C THR A 1050 37.95 3.80 -11.94
N THR A 1051 38.31 5.07 -11.76
CA THR A 1051 37.79 5.95 -10.70
C THR A 1051 37.52 7.34 -11.23
N ILE A 1052 36.30 7.82 -10.99
CA ILE A 1052 35.82 9.16 -11.30
C ILE A 1052 35.81 9.96 -10.00
N GLU A 1053 36.40 11.15 -10.00
CA GLU A 1053 36.23 12.17 -8.97
C GLU A 1053 35.00 13.01 -9.33
N VAL A 1054 34.14 13.24 -8.34
CA VAL A 1054 32.83 13.90 -8.48
C VAL A 1054 32.82 15.14 -7.60
N PHE A 1055 32.51 16.28 -8.21
CA PHE A 1055 32.24 17.54 -7.52
C PHE A 1055 30.89 18.07 -8.00
N ALA A 1056 30.03 18.59 -7.12
CA ALA A 1056 28.82 19.25 -7.56
C ALA A 1056 28.34 20.36 -6.61
N LEU A 1057 27.80 21.43 -7.18
CA LEU A 1057 27.10 22.48 -6.46
C LEU A 1057 25.60 22.42 -6.80
N ALA A 1058 24.74 22.59 -5.78
CA ALA A 1058 23.30 22.56 -5.98
C ALA A 1058 22.54 23.56 -5.09
N ASN A 1059 21.52 24.18 -5.68
CA ASN A 1059 20.59 25.10 -5.04
C ASN A 1059 19.19 24.51 -4.96
N VAL A 1060 18.52 24.74 -3.84
CA VAL A 1060 17.17 24.24 -3.58
C VAL A 1060 16.29 25.35 -3.03
N GLU A 1061 15.18 25.62 -3.71
CA GLU A 1061 14.16 26.55 -3.26
C GLU A 1061 12.79 25.87 -3.12
N TYR A 1062 12.10 26.16 -2.02
CA TYR A 1062 10.78 25.65 -1.73
C TYR A 1062 9.84 26.83 -1.49
N HIS A 1063 8.92 27.07 -2.42
CA HIS A 1063 7.84 28.05 -2.19
C HIS A 1063 7.05 27.72 -0.91
N ALA A 1064 6.64 28.78 -0.21
CA ALA A 1064 6.28 28.73 1.19
C ALA A 1064 4.95 28.00 1.47
N GLY A 1065 4.86 27.33 2.63
CA GLY A 1065 3.63 26.62 3.04
C GLY A 1065 3.76 25.69 4.26
N HIS A 1066 4.98 25.29 4.65
CA HIS A 1066 5.19 24.39 5.79
C HIS A 1066 6.26 24.89 6.78
N LYS A 1067 5.87 25.23 8.01
CA LYS A 1067 6.76 25.61 9.13
C LYS A 1067 7.49 24.41 9.80
N ARG A 1068 8.12 23.53 9.02
CA ARG A 1068 9.09 22.52 9.51
C ARG A 1068 10.37 22.57 8.67
N MET A 1069 11.41 23.25 9.20
CA MET A 1069 12.64 23.63 8.46
C MET A 1069 13.82 22.64 8.54
N SER A 1070 13.70 21.54 9.31
CA SER A 1070 14.84 20.67 9.68
C SER A 1070 15.20 19.61 8.61
N LEU A 1071 14.22 18.87 8.07
CA LEU A 1071 14.49 17.66 7.27
C LEU A 1071 14.72 17.88 5.76
N ARG A 1072 14.45 19.09 5.22
CA ARG A 1072 14.49 19.32 3.76
C ARG A 1072 15.86 19.09 3.10
N PRO A 1073 17.01 19.52 3.67
CA PRO A 1073 18.31 19.32 3.02
C PRO A 1073 18.67 17.84 2.82
N ILE A 1074 18.28 16.97 3.77
CA ILE A 1074 18.58 15.53 3.75
C ILE A 1074 17.90 14.85 2.55
N LEU A 1075 16.65 15.22 2.24
CA LEU A 1075 15.91 14.68 1.10
C LEU A 1075 16.49 15.10 -0.27
N HIS A 1076 17.25 16.20 -0.34
CA HIS A 1076 17.98 16.58 -1.56
C HIS A 1076 19.38 15.99 -1.62
N ALA A 1077 20.02 15.76 -0.47
CA ALA A 1077 21.30 15.06 -0.43
C ALA A 1077 21.20 13.65 -1.06
N GLU A 1078 20.12 12.92 -0.79
CA GLU A 1078 19.82 11.64 -1.47
C GLU A 1078 19.70 11.76 -3.00
N GLN A 1079 19.26 12.90 -3.52
CA GLN A 1079 19.17 13.14 -4.96
C GLN A 1079 20.54 13.39 -5.59
N LEU A 1080 21.42 14.12 -4.90
CA LEU A 1080 22.82 14.28 -5.33
C LEU A 1080 23.58 12.94 -5.28
N LEU A 1081 23.35 12.15 -4.23
CA LEU A 1081 23.93 10.81 -4.06
C LEU A 1081 23.35 9.75 -5.03
N ALA A 1082 22.32 10.08 -5.83
CA ALA A 1082 21.81 9.20 -6.87
C ALA A 1082 22.77 9.11 -8.08
N VAL A 1083 23.72 10.05 -8.21
CA VAL A 1083 24.76 10.06 -9.25
C VAL A 1083 25.57 8.76 -9.31
N SER A 1084 25.72 8.05 -8.18
CA SER A 1084 26.43 6.76 -8.13
C SER A 1084 25.75 5.66 -8.97
N ARG A 1085 24.44 5.79 -9.28
CA ARG A 1085 23.65 4.81 -10.05
C ARG A 1085 23.83 4.95 -11.57
N LEU A 1086 24.51 5.98 -12.05
CA LEU A 1086 24.67 6.23 -13.49
C LEU A 1086 25.44 5.12 -14.22
N MET A 1087 26.32 4.41 -13.52
CA MET A 1087 27.02 3.24 -14.07
C MET A 1087 26.07 2.05 -14.30
N ASP A 1088 25.14 1.79 -13.37
CA ASP A 1088 24.11 0.75 -13.53
C ASP A 1088 23.13 1.10 -14.67
N ILE A 1089 22.78 2.38 -14.78
CA ILE A 1089 21.94 2.93 -15.86
C ILE A 1089 22.62 2.70 -17.22
N ALA A 1090 23.92 2.97 -17.32
CA ALA A 1090 24.70 2.74 -18.54
C ALA A 1090 24.75 1.24 -18.94
N GLU A 1091 24.94 0.32 -17.99
CA GLU A 1091 24.88 -1.12 -18.26
C GLU A 1091 23.48 -1.55 -18.72
N ALA A 1092 22.42 -1.16 -17.98
CA ALA A 1092 21.03 -1.50 -18.30
C ALA A 1092 20.59 -0.96 -19.68
N LYS A 1093 21.01 0.26 -20.03
CA LYS A 1093 20.75 0.88 -21.33
C LYS A 1093 21.40 0.10 -22.48
N ARG A 1094 22.65 -0.34 -22.31
CA ARG A 1094 23.36 -1.18 -23.31
C ARG A 1094 22.73 -2.56 -23.45
N LEU A 1095 22.39 -3.23 -22.35
CA LEU A 1095 21.73 -4.54 -22.39
C LEU A 1095 20.36 -4.47 -23.09
N THR A 1096 19.57 -3.43 -22.80
CA THR A 1096 18.28 -3.17 -23.45
C THR A 1096 18.45 -2.96 -24.96
N LEU A 1097 19.46 -2.18 -25.38
CA LEU A 1097 19.80 -1.98 -26.78
C LEU A 1097 20.25 -3.28 -27.49
N MET A 1098 21.05 -4.12 -26.83
CA MET A 1098 21.49 -5.40 -27.39
C MET A 1098 20.31 -6.33 -27.70
N ILE A 1099 19.32 -6.41 -26.81
CA ILE A 1099 18.10 -7.22 -27.00
C ILE A 1099 17.28 -6.68 -28.16
N LYS A 1100 17.05 -5.36 -28.24
CA LYS A 1100 16.32 -4.73 -29.34
C LYS A 1100 16.96 -5.02 -30.70
N LYS A 1101 18.28 -4.85 -30.82
CA LYS A 1101 19.02 -5.17 -32.07
C LYS A 1101 18.87 -6.64 -32.46
N ARG A 1102 18.97 -7.56 -31.49
CA ARG A 1102 18.82 -9.00 -31.75
C ARG A 1102 17.41 -9.40 -32.15
N ARG A 1103 16.38 -8.73 -31.60
CA ARG A 1103 14.98 -8.90 -32.00
C ARG A 1103 14.74 -8.41 -33.43
N ALA A 1104 15.23 -7.23 -33.81
CA ALA A 1104 15.08 -6.70 -35.17
C ALA A 1104 15.69 -7.65 -36.22
N ILE A 1105 16.91 -8.15 -35.98
CA ILE A 1105 17.59 -9.14 -36.86
C ILE A 1105 16.77 -10.45 -37.01
N ARG A 1106 15.96 -10.81 -36.01
CA ARG A 1106 15.08 -11.99 -36.04
C ARG A 1106 13.79 -11.72 -36.82
N GLU A 1107 13.23 -10.51 -36.70
CA GLU A 1107 12.05 -10.07 -37.45
C GLU A 1107 12.40 -9.97 -38.96
N GLU A 1108 13.53 -9.34 -39.31
CA GLU A 1108 14.06 -9.28 -40.69
C GLU A 1108 14.26 -10.67 -41.33
N ARG A 1109 14.69 -11.68 -40.56
CA ARG A 1109 14.85 -13.06 -41.05
C ARG A 1109 13.52 -13.79 -41.28
N HIS A 1110 12.48 -13.44 -40.52
CA HIS A 1110 11.15 -14.05 -40.66
C HIS A 1110 10.34 -13.46 -41.80
N GLU A 1111 10.50 -12.18 -42.11
CA GLU A 1111 9.82 -11.50 -43.23
C GLU A 1111 10.18 -12.13 -44.59
N GLY A 1112 11.42 -12.63 -44.74
CA GLY A 1112 11.94 -13.20 -45.98
C GLY A 1112 11.54 -14.66 -46.29
N THR A 1113 10.92 -15.40 -45.37
CA THR A 1113 10.51 -16.81 -45.62
C THR A 1113 9.15 -17.18 -45.02
N ARG A 1114 8.09 -16.99 -45.81
CA ARG A 1114 6.71 -17.38 -45.46
C ARG A 1114 6.44 -18.88 -45.70
N SER A 1115 7.28 -19.76 -45.15
CA SER A 1115 7.29 -21.20 -45.46
C SER A 1115 7.54 -22.12 -44.25
N LYS A 1116 6.45 -22.66 -43.68
CA LYS A 1116 6.35 -23.78 -42.71
C LYS A 1116 7.10 -23.63 -41.36
N PRO A 1117 6.59 -24.22 -40.26
CA PRO A 1117 7.37 -24.34 -39.02
C PRO A 1117 8.60 -25.24 -39.28
N GLY A 1118 9.79 -24.69 -39.05
CA GLY A 1118 11.04 -25.42 -39.18
C GLY A 1118 11.17 -26.54 -38.12
N PRO A 1119 12.06 -27.53 -38.35
CA PRO A 1119 12.25 -28.64 -37.41
C PRO A 1119 12.74 -28.13 -36.04
N LEU A 1120 12.28 -28.80 -34.99
CA LEU A 1120 12.70 -28.56 -33.60
C LEU A 1120 14.23 -28.58 -33.51
N LYS A 1121 14.82 -27.46 -33.08
CA LYS A 1121 16.27 -27.28 -32.88
C LYS A 1121 16.77 -28.34 -31.88
N GLU A 1122 17.69 -29.23 -32.31
CA GLU A 1122 18.26 -30.24 -31.41
C GLU A 1122 18.83 -29.59 -30.14
N PRO A 1123 18.57 -30.15 -28.94
CA PRO A 1123 19.10 -29.60 -27.70
C PRO A 1123 20.64 -29.67 -27.68
N ALA A 1124 21.28 -28.52 -27.43
CA ALA A 1124 22.73 -28.41 -27.50
C ALA A 1124 23.43 -29.35 -26.50
N LYS A 1125 24.41 -30.11 -26.97
CA LYS A 1125 25.11 -31.15 -26.17
C LYS A 1125 26.28 -30.57 -25.33
N LYS A 1126 26.45 -29.24 -25.29
CA LYS A 1126 27.52 -28.48 -24.60
C LYS A 1126 27.08 -27.05 -24.29
N CYS A 1127 27.61 -26.45 -23.23
CA CYS A 1127 27.52 -25.00 -23.01
C CYS A 1127 28.39 -24.23 -24.02
N ALA A 1128 27.87 -23.15 -24.62
CA ALA A 1128 28.57 -22.30 -25.57
C ALA A 1128 29.83 -21.61 -25.00
N LEU A 1129 29.79 -21.18 -23.73
CA LEU A 1129 30.91 -20.47 -23.09
C LEU A 1129 32.00 -21.41 -22.57
N CYS A 1130 31.68 -22.32 -21.64
CA CYS A 1130 32.70 -23.17 -21.00
C CYS A 1130 32.97 -24.51 -21.73
N ARG A 1131 32.23 -24.83 -22.79
CA ARG A 1131 32.34 -26.04 -23.64
C ARG A 1131 32.26 -27.40 -22.92
N GLN A 1132 31.99 -27.42 -21.61
CA GLN A 1132 31.87 -28.63 -20.80
C GLN A 1132 30.81 -29.60 -21.36
N ARG A 1133 31.17 -30.88 -21.46
CA ARG A 1133 30.28 -32.01 -21.78
C ARG A 1133 29.78 -32.68 -20.50
N LYS A 1134 28.69 -33.45 -20.59
CA LYS A 1134 28.15 -34.27 -19.49
C LYS A 1134 29.26 -35.04 -18.75
N ARG A 1135 29.23 -35.02 -17.42
CA ARG A 1135 29.68 -36.15 -16.60
C ARG A 1135 28.43 -36.93 -16.16
N PHE A 1136 28.57 -38.24 -15.98
CA PHE A 1136 27.44 -39.14 -15.68
C PHE A 1136 26.69 -38.72 -14.40
N TYR A 1137 25.39 -39.06 -14.33
CA TYR A 1137 24.45 -38.82 -13.22
C TYR A 1137 23.85 -37.42 -12.97
N ASN A 1138 24.14 -36.36 -13.76
CA ASN A 1138 23.41 -35.08 -13.62
C ASN A 1138 22.91 -34.48 -14.95
N VAL A 1139 21.63 -34.13 -15.01
CA VAL A 1139 21.00 -33.45 -16.15
C VAL A 1139 21.40 -31.97 -16.14
N VAL A 1140 22.17 -31.53 -17.13
CA VAL A 1140 22.56 -30.12 -17.24
C VAL A 1140 21.41 -29.31 -17.83
N ASN A 1141 20.78 -28.48 -17.00
CA ASN A 1141 19.79 -27.48 -17.41
C ASN A 1141 20.47 -26.31 -18.15
N LEU A 1142 20.81 -26.56 -19.42
CA LEU A 1142 21.17 -25.52 -20.38
C LEU A 1142 19.91 -24.70 -20.69
N LYS A 1143 20.06 -23.38 -20.67
CA LYS A 1143 19.05 -22.42 -21.12
C LYS A 1143 19.68 -21.49 -22.14
N ASP A 1144 18.86 -20.98 -23.03
CA ASP A 1144 19.20 -19.93 -23.95
C ASP A 1144 19.53 -18.62 -23.22
N CYS A 1145 20.55 -17.92 -23.71
CA CYS A 1145 20.84 -16.54 -23.31
C CYS A 1145 19.81 -15.60 -23.95
N VAL A 1146 19.07 -14.83 -23.15
CA VAL A 1146 18.06 -13.86 -23.65
C VAL A 1146 18.63 -12.83 -24.64
N ILE A 1147 19.95 -12.64 -24.70
CA ILE A 1147 20.62 -11.67 -25.58
C ILE A 1147 21.23 -12.31 -26.83
N CYS A 1148 21.91 -13.46 -26.71
CA CYS A 1148 22.61 -14.09 -27.85
C CYS A 1148 22.00 -15.42 -28.34
N GLU A 1149 20.94 -15.91 -27.68
CA GLU A 1149 20.23 -17.17 -27.97
C GLU A 1149 21.12 -18.45 -27.95
N ASP A 1150 22.33 -18.34 -27.39
CA ASP A 1150 23.23 -19.48 -27.17
C ASP A 1150 22.86 -20.27 -25.91
N ASP A 1151 23.02 -21.59 -25.97
CA ASP A 1151 22.80 -22.49 -24.84
C ASP A 1151 23.94 -22.42 -23.80
N VAL A 1152 23.61 -21.94 -22.60
CA VAL A 1152 24.59 -21.66 -21.54
C VAL A 1152 24.19 -22.34 -20.24
N CYS A 1153 25.16 -22.90 -19.50
CA CYS A 1153 24.93 -23.56 -18.22
C CYS A 1153 24.81 -22.55 -17.06
N ALA A 1154 24.21 -22.95 -15.95
CA ALA A 1154 23.96 -22.07 -14.80
C ALA A 1154 25.20 -21.29 -14.32
N LYS A 1155 26.39 -21.93 -14.23
CA LYS A 1155 27.65 -21.27 -13.82
C LYS A 1155 28.13 -20.16 -14.78
N CYS A 1156 27.65 -20.17 -16.03
CA CYS A 1156 28.01 -19.23 -17.08
C CYS A 1156 26.89 -18.24 -17.45
N ARG A 1157 25.71 -18.35 -16.82
CA ARG A 1157 24.64 -17.34 -16.83
C ARG A 1157 24.86 -16.35 -15.68
N VAL A 1158 24.24 -15.17 -15.78
CA VAL A 1158 24.20 -14.12 -14.75
C VAL A 1158 22.88 -13.36 -14.88
N GLN A 1159 22.32 -12.93 -13.75
CA GLN A 1159 21.12 -12.09 -13.75
C GLN A 1159 21.50 -10.63 -13.91
N ARG A 1160 20.83 -9.94 -14.83
CA ARG A 1160 20.99 -8.49 -15.09
C ARG A 1160 19.64 -7.83 -15.31
N SER A 1161 19.59 -6.52 -15.11
CA SER A 1161 18.38 -5.71 -15.27
C SER A 1161 18.35 -5.02 -16.63
N VAL A 1162 17.18 -5.04 -17.27
CA VAL A 1162 16.88 -4.35 -18.54
C VAL A 1162 15.58 -3.57 -18.40
N PHE A 1163 15.31 -2.69 -19.35
CA PHE A 1163 14.13 -1.84 -19.33
C PHE A 1163 13.11 -2.30 -20.38
N LEU A 1164 11.85 -2.44 -19.95
CA LEU A 1164 10.70 -2.65 -20.82
C LEU A 1164 9.89 -1.35 -20.89
N SER A 1165 9.86 -0.74 -22.07
CA SER A 1165 9.04 0.45 -22.32
C SER A 1165 7.55 0.09 -22.46
N ASP A 1166 6.71 0.95 -21.89
CA ASP A 1166 5.27 1.02 -22.16
C ASP A 1166 4.88 2.32 -22.91
N GLY A 1167 5.88 3.06 -23.41
CA GLY A 1167 5.70 4.39 -24.03
C GLY A 1167 5.61 5.56 -23.03
N THR A 1168 5.52 5.29 -21.73
CA THR A 1168 5.43 6.32 -20.67
C THR A 1168 6.60 6.28 -19.69
N LEU A 1169 6.54 5.40 -18.68
CA LEU A 1169 7.53 5.25 -17.60
C LEU A 1169 8.18 3.85 -17.61
N GLY A 1170 7.51 2.85 -18.20
CA GLY A 1170 8.02 1.50 -18.35
C GLY A 1170 8.25 0.75 -17.03
N ARG A 1171 8.98 -0.36 -17.11
CA ARG A 1171 9.37 -1.18 -15.95
C ARG A 1171 10.74 -1.81 -16.13
N ILE A 1172 11.47 -1.93 -15.02
CA ILE A 1172 12.70 -2.73 -14.97
C ILE A 1172 12.33 -4.22 -14.88
N GLN A 1173 12.97 -5.04 -15.71
CA GLN A 1173 12.84 -6.50 -15.69
C GLN A 1173 14.23 -7.14 -15.47
N ARG A 1174 14.31 -8.16 -14.62
CA ARG A 1174 15.51 -9.02 -14.53
C ARG A 1174 15.47 -10.11 -15.59
N ILE A 1175 16.60 -10.34 -16.24
CA ILE A 1175 16.81 -11.39 -17.25
C ILE A 1175 18.04 -12.24 -16.90
N GLU A 1176 18.07 -13.49 -17.36
CA GLU A 1176 19.30 -14.29 -17.40
C GLU A 1176 20.01 -14.11 -18.75
N CYS A 1177 21.23 -13.56 -18.72
CA CYS A 1177 22.09 -13.51 -19.90
C CYS A 1177 23.41 -14.25 -19.63
N CYS A 1178 24.16 -14.56 -20.68
CA CYS A 1178 25.47 -15.18 -20.52
C CYS A 1178 26.48 -14.16 -19.99
N LYS A 1179 27.48 -14.61 -19.23
CA LYS A 1179 28.52 -13.73 -18.66
C LYS A 1179 29.27 -12.91 -19.73
N SER A 1180 29.40 -13.44 -20.95
CA SER A 1180 30.00 -12.72 -22.08
C SER A 1180 29.19 -11.47 -22.47
N CYS A 1181 27.86 -11.59 -22.61
CA CYS A 1181 27.00 -10.44 -22.91
C CYS A 1181 26.99 -9.40 -21.79
N ALA A 1182 26.98 -9.83 -20.52
CA ALA A 1182 27.06 -8.92 -19.38
C ALA A 1182 28.40 -8.15 -19.34
N ILE A 1183 29.53 -8.85 -19.52
CA ILE A 1183 30.86 -8.21 -19.58
C ILE A 1183 30.96 -7.24 -20.76
N SER A 1184 30.42 -7.62 -21.93
CA SER A 1184 30.38 -6.76 -23.12
C SER A 1184 29.60 -5.47 -22.85
N ALA A 1185 28.43 -5.56 -22.21
CA ALA A 1185 27.63 -4.39 -21.85
C ALA A 1185 28.33 -3.51 -20.79
N ALA A 1186 28.94 -4.11 -19.77
CA ALA A 1186 29.66 -3.36 -18.73
C ALA A 1186 30.92 -2.65 -19.28
N SER A 1187 31.60 -3.23 -20.28
CA SER A 1187 32.93 -2.78 -20.75
C SER A 1187 32.92 -1.93 -22.03
N ALA A 1188 31.78 -1.82 -22.73
CA ALA A 1188 31.69 -1.06 -23.97
C ALA A 1188 31.80 0.46 -23.75
N THR A 1189 32.59 1.14 -24.57
CA THR A 1189 32.54 2.61 -24.72
C THR A 1189 31.41 3.02 -25.67
N SER A 1190 30.97 4.28 -25.61
CA SER A 1190 29.83 4.82 -26.39
C SER A 1190 29.94 4.58 -27.89
N ALA A 1191 31.16 4.54 -28.45
CA ALA A 1191 31.43 4.31 -29.87
C ALA A 1191 31.57 2.83 -30.28
N SER A 1192 31.61 1.87 -29.34
CA SER A 1192 31.90 0.46 -29.65
C SER A 1192 30.85 -0.52 -29.10
N CYS A 1193 29.69 -0.54 -29.77
CA CYS A 1193 28.80 -1.70 -29.78
C CYS A 1193 28.77 -2.31 -31.19
N LYS A 1194 29.95 -2.72 -31.68
CA LYS A 1194 30.06 -3.70 -32.77
C LYS A 1194 29.57 -5.07 -32.28
N GLU A 1195 29.14 -5.89 -33.23
CA GLU A 1195 28.52 -7.18 -32.95
C GLU A 1195 29.49 -8.13 -32.21
N PRO A 1196 29.03 -8.90 -31.21
CA PRO A 1196 29.75 -10.10 -30.82
C PRO A 1196 29.58 -11.11 -31.97
N GLU A 1197 30.59 -11.18 -32.84
CA GLU A 1197 30.66 -12.13 -33.93
C GLU A 1197 30.38 -13.54 -33.41
N ARG A 1198 29.54 -14.29 -34.11
CA ARG A 1198 29.43 -15.73 -33.87
C ARG A 1198 30.81 -16.33 -34.12
N PRO A 1199 31.35 -17.19 -33.24
CA PRO A 1199 32.52 -17.99 -33.60
C PRO A 1199 32.12 -18.87 -34.78
N ASP A 1200 32.69 -18.57 -35.96
CA ASP A 1200 32.45 -19.29 -37.20
C ASP A 1200 32.64 -20.79 -36.97
N ARG A 1201 31.66 -21.59 -37.39
CA ARG A 1201 31.66 -23.03 -37.15
C ARG A 1201 32.36 -23.82 -38.26
N ASP A 1202 32.53 -23.23 -39.44
CA ASP A 1202 32.93 -23.96 -40.65
C ASP A 1202 34.29 -23.55 -41.23
N ARG A 1203 35.07 -22.70 -40.53
CA ARG A 1203 36.49 -22.44 -40.83
C ARG A 1203 37.41 -22.63 -39.62
N VAL A 1204 37.68 -23.90 -39.31
CA VAL A 1204 38.92 -24.30 -38.64
C VAL A 1204 39.71 -25.20 -39.59
N ALA A 1205 40.53 -24.57 -40.44
CA ALA A 1205 41.74 -25.24 -40.90
C ALA A 1205 42.59 -25.54 -39.67
N GLN A 1206 43.19 -26.73 -39.60
CA GLN A 1206 44.07 -27.12 -38.50
C GLN A 1206 45.31 -26.21 -38.47
N PRO A 1207 45.72 -25.70 -37.31
CA PRO A 1207 47.09 -25.25 -37.09
C PRO A 1207 47.75 -26.09 -36.00
N GLU A 1208 48.85 -26.74 -36.37
CA GLU A 1208 49.87 -27.14 -35.40
C GLU A 1208 50.47 -25.89 -34.72
N GLY A 1209 50.81 -25.99 -33.43
CA GLY A 1209 51.56 -24.95 -32.71
C GLY A 1209 50.76 -23.69 -32.32
N GLY A 1210 50.52 -23.47 -31.02
CA GLY A 1210 49.95 -22.18 -30.57
C GLY A 1210 49.34 -22.09 -29.16
N SER A 1211 49.46 -23.11 -28.31
CA SER A 1211 48.76 -23.16 -26.99
C SER A 1211 49.41 -22.30 -25.89
N ARG A 1212 49.73 -21.02 -26.14
CA ARG A 1212 50.31 -20.10 -25.13
C ARG A 1212 49.60 -18.76 -24.91
N TYR A 1213 48.85 -18.21 -25.87
CA TYR A 1213 48.26 -16.86 -25.70
C TYR A 1213 46.90 -16.83 -24.97
N ARG A 1214 46.11 -17.90 -24.99
CA ARG A 1214 44.76 -17.91 -24.37
C ARG A 1214 44.73 -18.20 -22.87
N ILE A 1215 45.78 -18.83 -22.32
CA ILE A 1215 45.87 -19.11 -20.88
C ILE A 1215 46.29 -17.84 -20.11
N ALA A 1216 47.17 -17.02 -20.70
CA ALA A 1216 47.70 -15.81 -20.07
C ALA A 1216 46.63 -14.77 -19.69
N ILE A 1217 45.54 -14.63 -20.45
CA ILE A 1217 44.50 -13.62 -20.16
C ILE A 1217 43.62 -14.04 -18.97
N LEU A 1218 43.25 -15.33 -18.88
CA LEU A 1218 42.48 -15.84 -17.74
C LEU A 1218 43.33 -15.87 -16.48
N ASP A 1219 44.59 -16.29 -16.57
CA ASP A 1219 45.54 -16.31 -15.46
C ASP A 1219 45.85 -14.89 -14.94
N ARG A 1220 46.04 -13.91 -15.84
CA ARG A 1220 46.22 -12.50 -15.47
C ARG A 1220 44.97 -11.89 -14.85
N PHE A 1221 43.77 -12.35 -15.21
CA PHE A 1221 42.51 -11.90 -14.59
C PHE A 1221 42.29 -12.54 -13.21
N GLN A 1222 42.67 -13.81 -13.03
CA GLN A 1222 42.60 -14.51 -11.75
C GLN A 1222 43.56 -13.87 -10.73
N ARG A 1223 44.81 -13.60 -11.13
CA ARG A 1223 45.76 -12.78 -10.34
C ARG A 1223 45.25 -11.37 -10.07
N MET A 1224 44.46 -10.77 -10.97
CA MET A 1224 43.86 -9.44 -10.75
C MET A 1224 42.74 -9.46 -9.69
N MET A 1225 41.99 -10.56 -9.61
CA MET A 1225 40.98 -10.79 -8.58
C MET A 1225 41.64 -11.08 -7.22
N GLU A 1226 42.69 -11.90 -7.18
CA GLU A 1226 43.51 -12.13 -5.99
C GLU A 1226 44.16 -10.83 -5.50
N LEU A 1227 44.74 -10.02 -6.41
CA LEU A 1227 45.25 -8.68 -6.07
C LEU A 1227 44.16 -7.72 -5.58
N ARG A 1228 42.91 -7.90 -6.01
CA ARG A 1228 41.78 -7.11 -5.52
C ARG A 1228 41.37 -7.54 -4.11
N GLU A 1229 41.34 -8.83 -3.80
CA GLU A 1229 41.11 -9.34 -2.44
C GLU A 1229 42.25 -8.94 -1.49
N VAL A 1230 43.50 -8.99 -1.95
CA VAL A 1230 44.66 -8.49 -1.20
C VAL A 1230 44.59 -6.98 -0.99
N ALA A 1231 44.17 -6.20 -2.00
CA ALA A 1231 43.97 -4.75 -1.84
C ALA A 1231 42.80 -4.42 -0.90
N GLU A 1232 41.70 -5.17 -0.94
CA GLU A 1232 40.57 -5.04 -0.01
C GLU A 1232 41.00 -5.37 1.43
N SER A 1233 41.76 -6.44 1.62
CA SER A 1233 42.35 -6.84 2.91
C SER A 1233 43.35 -5.80 3.44
N THR A 1234 44.21 -5.26 2.56
CA THR A 1234 45.17 -4.20 2.90
C THR A 1234 44.45 -2.90 3.25
N TYR A 1235 43.37 -2.56 2.53
CA TYR A 1235 42.53 -1.40 2.83
C TYR A 1235 41.77 -1.55 4.15
N GLN A 1236 41.22 -2.73 4.47
CA GLN A 1236 40.61 -2.98 5.78
C GLN A 1236 41.63 -2.97 6.91
N THR A 1237 42.85 -3.45 6.68
CA THR A 1237 43.96 -3.39 7.64
C THR A 1237 44.41 -1.94 7.87
N ALA A 1238 44.60 -1.15 6.81
CA ALA A 1238 44.88 0.28 6.91
C ALA A 1238 43.77 1.04 7.63
N ARG A 1239 42.49 0.70 7.40
CA ARG A 1239 41.34 1.28 8.09
C ARG A 1239 41.29 0.90 9.58
N ARG A 1240 41.64 -0.34 9.95
CA ARG A 1240 41.82 -0.74 11.36
C ARG A 1240 42.97 0.02 12.03
N ASN A 1241 44.11 0.15 11.35
CA ASN A 1241 45.25 0.88 11.87
C ASN A 1241 44.96 2.39 12.03
N ALA A 1242 44.25 3.00 11.08
CA ALA A 1242 43.78 4.38 11.20
C ALA A 1242 42.81 4.56 12.39
N ALA A 1243 41.88 3.62 12.60
CA ALA A 1243 40.99 3.65 13.76
C ALA A 1243 41.76 3.47 15.10
N LEU A 1244 42.80 2.64 15.13
CA LEU A 1244 43.67 2.49 16.30
C LEU A 1244 44.50 3.76 16.59
N VAL A 1245 45.05 4.41 15.55
CA VAL A 1245 45.76 5.70 15.71
C VAL A 1245 44.81 6.78 16.20
N GLN A 1246 43.60 6.86 15.65
CA GLN A 1246 42.58 7.81 16.11
C GLN A 1246 42.16 7.54 17.56
N GLN A 1247 42.02 6.26 17.96
CA GLN A 1247 41.71 5.89 19.33
C GLN A 1247 42.87 6.21 20.30
N GLN A 1248 44.13 6.07 19.86
CA GLN A 1248 45.31 6.49 20.63
C GLN A 1248 45.41 8.02 20.75
N GLN A 1249 45.03 8.78 19.72
CA GLN A 1249 44.91 10.24 19.79
C GLN A 1249 43.79 10.66 20.76
N GLU A 1250 42.59 10.08 20.67
CA GLU A 1250 41.51 10.35 21.63
C GLU A 1250 41.90 9.99 23.08
N GLU A 1251 42.71 8.94 23.29
CA GLU A 1251 43.23 8.58 24.61
C GLU A 1251 44.34 9.54 25.10
N GLN A 1252 45.19 10.03 24.20
CA GLN A 1252 46.17 11.09 24.51
C GLN A 1252 45.48 12.42 24.81
N GLU A 1253 44.45 12.82 24.06
CA GLU A 1253 43.65 14.02 24.32
C GLU A 1253 42.89 13.90 25.64
N ARG A 1254 42.36 12.73 25.99
CA ARG A 1254 41.77 12.47 27.32
C ARG A 1254 42.81 12.56 28.44
N LYS A 1255 44.04 12.05 28.24
CA LYS A 1255 45.13 12.16 29.23
C LYS A 1255 45.65 13.60 29.37
N ALA A 1256 45.72 14.37 28.28
CA ALA A 1256 46.03 15.79 28.32
C ALA A 1256 44.92 16.59 29.02
N SER A 1257 43.65 16.25 28.76
CA SER A 1257 42.49 16.86 29.41
C SER A 1257 42.41 16.52 30.91
N SER A 1258 42.81 15.31 31.33
CA SER A 1258 42.88 14.97 32.75
C SER A 1258 44.09 15.62 33.45
N ALA A 1259 45.20 15.82 32.74
CA ALA A 1259 46.36 16.56 33.26
C ALA A 1259 46.05 18.05 33.50
N SER A 1260 45.34 18.72 32.58
CA SER A 1260 44.93 20.13 32.78
C SER A 1260 43.82 20.29 33.82
N PHE A 1261 42.97 19.27 34.00
CA PHE A 1261 42.00 19.24 35.09
C PHE A 1261 42.70 19.08 36.46
N ASN A 1262 43.73 18.24 36.55
CA ASN A 1262 44.51 18.06 37.77
C ASN A 1262 45.40 19.27 38.11
N SER A 1263 45.95 20.00 37.15
CA SER A 1263 46.68 21.25 37.44
C SER A 1263 45.74 22.33 37.99
N SER A 1264 44.49 22.38 37.51
CA SER A 1264 43.47 23.34 37.96
C SER A 1264 42.92 23.06 39.37
N ILE A 1265 43.26 21.91 39.97
CA ILE A 1265 42.90 21.55 41.35
C ILE A 1265 44.06 21.85 42.33
N GLY A 1266 45.30 22.03 41.83
CA GLY A 1266 46.46 22.38 42.63
C GLY A 1266 46.44 23.82 43.16
N ASP A 1267 45.91 24.76 42.39
CA ASP A 1267 45.84 26.20 42.74
C ASP A 1267 44.64 26.57 43.63
N PHE A 1268 43.93 25.58 44.20
CA PHE A 1268 42.73 25.79 45.04
C PHE A 1268 42.80 25.09 46.42
N CYS A 1269 44.00 24.69 46.86
CA CYS A 1269 44.31 24.15 48.19
C CYS A 1269 45.33 25.04 48.92
#